data_AF-A0A2V5I1R4-F1
#
_entry.id   AF-A0A2V5I1R4-F1
#
_cell.length_a   1.000
_cell.length_b   1.000
_cell.length_c   1.000
_cell.angle_alpha   90.00
_cell.angle_beta   90.00
_cell.angle_gamma   90.00
#
_symmetry.space_group_name_H-M   'P 1'
#
loop_
_entity.id
_entity.type
_entity.pdbx_description
1 polymer ?
#
loop_
_entity_poly.entity_id
_entity_poly.type
_entity_poly.pdbx_seq_one_letter_code
_entity_poly.pdbx_strand_id
1 'polypeptide(L)'
;MSSTQRSGRTAPSLVRALCDYDPVHPPASGRNLLSQAPPVFPDYYTGPPEYISPAACPHNYVIKSKQTLVPEPERRSSANPPKVSAICRKCRYHLQLVVHSTPTIGQHSQNSPNHLHHLVYKSTGQDVTPKGQTVETYEFECSYLTCPTVVSVRLVSPVLSQGLVQLLTDPQLIQQRAEEAFAAEPERLEGLAVPQPITVLETLGAYLNNSLNAADKGKSISSNNKRFITSFGLDGVPCKDLLEFVGFTVKNEGFWEPPRTSPWTEHPYRDQLKIFLDDVLHEISALIEQRPVMERKGHQVENQSDPAIFDLLRALDAADYPNADRSKEFQLAPAPYYEDLGTVDDMSSATIVEAFNRQVAVDPARAPLYLKCLKEIGQLRGGDDAAVIEQAVIKAYAEGRFTEDDVADAYKYFGLARDNPRLTEDSIIGTFNAYLSSTTPAQEAESRRQMRIIGESRRSDRIKSVADDSVSTVEQAQDYLGVTSETNDDFIISLFTAKVEDAPSNRDLARRALELIAEARKSDALKHFLKTGEMTAGEMDIGDAYRLLRIDNRTVDDDLIEAAYTCCVVEDPSKVELYNQALQIIGKHKNSSFLSNKATGMGPGSDRNLSEWPVGLQNIGNTCYLNSLLQFYFSVRGYRDLILHFEDFSMDLSDENLSRKKVGSRRVSRKEVERSQQFVKELRTLFSEMITSPFPYVTPSQELARLTLIGTSNEEAIRRRSTISTYRPAAALGELEGMPILGPLGPSQLTQEEQASNTAVAGVPPEQTTAKETQQPHTDDKENEPPADTTMEDAQKVTPEPSSGLASAEQPVIASQPPPVPPRPTPVIDPQRLLQEELEIGAQQDVTEVINNVLFQSQCAIRPVAYSADGEQIDQVKDLFYGKTIYYLKSEQGVRPMEEWWCDIKVDVASGPRNIYAALDGAFDVQKVNVDNTVAERFGTISKLPPVLQIQVQRVQFDPQTKRSFKSTHHLGLEETIYLDRYMDTKSPEIMAKRQQSWEWKAALKSLEARQSELLHGTEDGKVDAAGLLDEASRILSEIESISEETDFAEDAGPSANVEPEGAADRLEDAGSAEHLFDVDTRKLCAEVDRLSQIARAELTQVQDEIKKTRAMIAEQFNEHKNEAYRLYAVFIHQGSVEFGHYYIYIFDFDRNVWRKYNDQEVNEVHNVDEIFRDQGQYNPPTPYFLVYVNDRLKHDLVNPVRRELLEMAPENGFAATGEVTNTVPSTEDVDMNPPSYDTIWADQSISGTGADHPMKKEKDSIEAGYSTHPDLRDVVW
;
A
#
# COMPACT_ATOMS: atom_id res chain seq x y z
N MET A 1 -17.05 -24.52 -19.05
CA MET A 1 -17.11 -25.49 -17.94
C MET A 1 -17.65 -24.75 -16.71
N SER A 2 -18.31 -25.42 -15.77
CA SER A 2 -18.83 -24.77 -14.57
C SER A 2 -17.67 -24.20 -13.73
N SER A 3 -17.76 -22.93 -13.35
CA SER A 3 -16.89 -22.39 -12.30
C SER A 3 -17.12 -23.16 -11.01
N THR A 4 -16.06 -23.67 -10.41
CA THR A 4 -16.10 -24.21 -9.04
C THR A 4 -16.40 -23.05 -8.11
N GLN A 5 -17.55 -23.06 -7.43
CA GLN A 5 -17.88 -22.08 -6.39
C GLN A 5 -16.81 -22.10 -5.30
N ARG A 6 -16.37 -20.92 -4.85
CA ARG A 6 -15.23 -20.74 -3.94
C ARG A 6 -15.63 -20.05 -2.63
N SER A 7 -16.81 -20.38 -2.10
CA SER A 7 -17.20 -19.94 -0.74
C SER A 7 -16.13 -20.34 0.28
N GLY A 8 -15.60 -19.37 1.01
CA GLY A 8 -14.73 -19.60 2.16
C GLY A 8 -15.50 -19.67 3.48
N ARG A 9 -14.74 -19.80 4.57
CA ARG A 9 -15.21 -19.70 5.96
C ARG A 9 -14.11 -19.15 6.87
N THR A 10 -14.47 -18.47 7.96
CA THR A 10 -13.53 -18.11 9.01
C THR A 10 -13.05 -19.37 9.75
N ALA A 11 -11.86 -19.31 10.36
CA ALA A 11 -11.30 -20.45 11.10
C ALA A 11 -12.26 -21.06 12.16
N PRO A 12 -12.98 -20.29 13.00
CA PRO A 12 -13.98 -20.85 13.92
C PRO A 12 -15.14 -21.56 13.21
N SER A 13 -15.61 -21.03 12.08
CA SER A 13 -16.66 -21.63 11.27
C SER A 13 -16.21 -22.92 10.57
N LEU A 14 -14.93 -23.03 10.21
CA LEU A 14 -14.34 -24.32 9.80
C LEU A 14 -14.34 -25.32 10.96
N VAL A 15 -13.92 -24.93 12.18
CA VAL A 15 -13.91 -25.84 13.34
C VAL A 15 -15.32 -26.36 13.68
N ARG A 16 -16.35 -25.50 13.64
CA ARG A 16 -17.76 -25.90 13.77
C ARG A 16 -18.16 -26.91 12.68
N ALA A 17 -17.88 -26.60 11.42
CA ALA A 17 -18.18 -27.49 10.30
C ALA A 17 -17.45 -28.86 10.36
N LEU A 18 -16.28 -28.94 10.99
CA LEU A 18 -15.60 -30.23 11.25
C LEU A 18 -16.36 -31.09 12.27
N CYS A 19 -16.95 -30.47 13.30
CA CYS A 19 -17.80 -31.17 14.26
C CYS A 19 -19.12 -31.66 13.63
N ASP A 20 -19.68 -30.89 12.71
CA ASP A 20 -20.99 -31.13 12.10
C ASP A 20 -20.96 -32.08 10.89
N TYR A 21 -19.82 -32.26 10.23
CA TYR A 21 -19.72 -33.06 9.01
C TYR A 21 -19.53 -34.57 9.28
N ASP A 22 -20.58 -35.35 9.01
CA ASP A 22 -20.54 -36.82 8.95
C ASP A 22 -20.52 -37.31 7.48
N PRO A 23 -19.43 -37.95 7.01
CA PRO A 23 -19.36 -38.47 5.64
C PRO A 23 -20.18 -39.75 5.42
N VAL A 24 -20.62 -40.44 6.48
CA VAL A 24 -21.51 -41.62 6.38
C VAL A 24 -22.96 -41.19 6.19
N HIS A 25 -23.35 -40.07 6.81
CA HIS A 25 -24.71 -39.54 6.80
C HIS A 25 -24.72 -38.10 6.27
N PRO A 26 -24.43 -37.90 4.98
CA PRO A 26 -24.53 -36.57 4.37
C PRO A 26 -25.97 -36.02 4.52
N PRO A 27 -26.13 -34.68 4.56
CA PRO A 27 -27.44 -34.04 4.56
C PRO A 27 -28.29 -34.50 3.37
N ALA A 28 -29.63 -34.37 3.46
CA ALA A 28 -30.57 -34.84 2.43
C ALA A 28 -30.33 -34.24 1.02
N SER A 29 -29.58 -33.14 0.94
CA SER A 29 -29.09 -32.53 -0.31
C SER A 29 -27.94 -33.28 -1.00
N GLY A 30 -27.36 -34.30 -0.36
CA GLY A 30 -26.13 -34.99 -0.81
C GLY A 30 -24.86 -34.15 -0.70
N ARG A 31 -24.94 -32.96 -0.08
CA ARG A 31 -23.88 -31.95 -0.06
C ARG A 31 -22.76 -32.30 0.92
N ASN A 32 -21.52 -32.08 0.50
CA ASN A 32 -20.35 -32.10 1.38
C ASN A 32 -20.24 -30.78 2.18
N LEU A 33 -20.27 -30.83 3.52
CA LEU A 33 -20.27 -29.61 4.33
C LEU A 33 -18.91 -28.87 4.33
N LEU A 34 -17.81 -29.57 4.03
CA LEU A 34 -16.45 -29.00 4.03
C LEU A 34 -16.05 -28.42 2.66
N SER A 35 -16.42 -29.08 1.56
CA SER A 35 -15.98 -28.68 0.21
C SER A 35 -17.04 -27.99 -0.66
N GLN A 36 -18.31 -27.92 -0.23
CA GLN A 36 -19.39 -27.34 -1.04
C GLN A 36 -20.16 -26.23 -0.29
N ALA A 37 -20.48 -25.17 -1.03
CA ALA A 37 -21.19 -23.99 -0.55
C ALA A 37 -22.64 -24.27 -0.12
N PRO A 38 -23.24 -23.43 0.76
CA PRO A 38 -24.67 -23.31 1.04
C PRO A 38 -25.63 -23.84 -0.04
N PRO A 39 -26.51 -24.86 0.13
CA PRO A 39 -27.55 -25.09 -0.88
C PRO A 39 -28.58 -23.96 -0.74
N VAL A 40 -28.80 -23.16 -1.79
CA VAL A 40 -29.74 -22.02 -1.71
C VAL A 40 -31.15 -22.55 -1.51
N PHE A 41 -31.69 -22.40 -0.30
CA PHE A 41 -33.04 -22.82 0.06
C PHE A 41 -34.06 -21.79 -0.45
N PRO A 42 -35.01 -22.16 -1.32
CA PRO A 42 -36.08 -21.24 -1.75
C PRO A 42 -37.06 -20.94 -0.62
N ASP A 43 -37.67 -19.74 -0.60
CA ASP A 43 -38.54 -19.29 0.49
C ASP A 43 -39.85 -20.11 0.64
N TYR A 44 -40.17 -20.94 -0.35
CA TYR A 44 -41.28 -21.91 -0.31
C TYR A 44 -40.86 -23.31 0.20
N TYR A 45 -39.61 -23.49 0.63
CA TYR A 45 -39.09 -24.75 1.16
C TYR A 45 -39.63 -25.02 2.57
N THR A 46 -40.71 -25.79 2.65
CA THR A 46 -41.37 -26.20 3.91
C THR A 46 -40.93 -27.57 4.43
N GLY A 47 -39.91 -28.17 3.81
CA GLY A 47 -39.20 -29.32 4.40
C GLY A 47 -38.31 -28.87 5.56
N PRO A 48 -37.90 -29.78 6.46
CA PRO A 48 -36.83 -29.46 7.41
C PRO A 48 -35.55 -29.15 6.62
N PRO A 49 -34.92 -27.97 6.79
CA PRO A 49 -33.62 -27.70 6.19
C PRO A 49 -32.56 -28.53 6.93
N GLU A 50 -32.45 -29.80 6.56
CA GLU A 50 -31.43 -30.73 7.03
C GLU A 50 -30.06 -30.32 6.48
N TYR A 51 -29.56 -29.19 6.96
CA TYR A 51 -28.20 -28.69 6.79
C TYR A 51 -27.19 -29.73 7.31
N ILE A 52 -27.56 -30.43 8.38
CA ILE A 52 -26.94 -31.66 8.90
C ILE A 52 -28.03 -32.74 8.88
N SER A 53 -27.68 -33.99 8.54
CA SER A 53 -28.65 -35.10 8.61
C SER A 53 -29.06 -35.40 10.06
N PRO A 54 -30.33 -35.69 10.38
CA PRO A 54 -30.74 -36.19 11.69
C PRO A 54 -30.08 -37.52 12.10
N ALA A 55 -29.50 -38.25 11.13
CA ALA A 55 -28.70 -39.46 11.37
C ALA A 55 -27.20 -39.19 11.51
N ALA A 56 -26.73 -37.98 11.14
CA ALA A 56 -25.33 -37.61 11.29
C ALA A 56 -24.92 -37.58 12.76
N CYS A 57 -23.67 -37.96 13.01
CA CYS A 57 -23.06 -37.79 14.31
C CYS A 57 -22.63 -36.32 14.52
N PRO A 58 -23.22 -35.54 15.45
CA PRO A 58 -22.60 -34.29 15.90
C PRO A 58 -21.35 -34.65 16.72
N HIS A 59 -20.17 -34.46 16.13
CA HIS A 59 -18.92 -35.06 16.60
C HIS A 59 -18.41 -34.39 17.87
N ASN A 60 -18.50 -35.10 19.00
CA ASN A 60 -17.73 -34.76 20.19
C ASN A 60 -16.29 -35.26 20.03
N TYR A 61 -15.44 -34.45 19.40
CA TYR A 61 -14.02 -34.73 19.22
C TYR A 61 -13.22 -34.49 20.51
N VAL A 62 -12.47 -35.51 20.92
CA VAL A 62 -11.47 -35.41 22.00
C VAL A 62 -10.05 -35.58 21.47
N ILE A 63 -9.10 -34.92 22.13
CA ILE A 63 -7.71 -34.87 21.70
C ILE A 63 -6.98 -36.21 21.88
N LYS A 64 -6.25 -36.65 20.85
CA LYS A 64 -5.22 -37.68 20.96
C LYS A 64 -3.92 -37.00 21.38
N SER A 65 -3.70 -36.84 22.68
CA SER A 65 -2.57 -36.08 23.24
C SER A 65 -1.21 -36.56 22.71
N LYS A 66 -1.02 -37.87 22.54
CA LYS A 66 0.22 -38.48 22.02
C LYS A 66 0.45 -38.31 20.52
N GLN A 67 -0.52 -37.77 19.78
CA GLN A 67 -0.46 -37.57 18.32
C GLN A 67 -0.65 -36.09 17.92
N THR A 68 -0.82 -35.20 18.90
CA THR A 68 -1.03 -33.76 18.72
C THR A 68 0.25 -32.99 19.06
N LEU A 69 0.48 -31.91 18.32
CA LEU A 69 1.58 -30.98 18.49
C LEU A 69 1.08 -29.58 18.11
N VAL A 70 0.73 -28.77 19.09
CA VAL A 70 0.39 -27.35 18.89
C VAL A 70 1.48 -26.52 19.56
N PRO A 71 2.48 -26.01 18.81
CA PRO A 71 3.51 -25.13 19.37
C PRO A 71 2.91 -23.80 19.83
N GLU A 72 3.55 -23.18 20.84
CA GLU A 72 3.40 -21.76 21.11
C GLU A 72 3.63 -20.95 19.81
N PRO A 73 2.88 -19.86 19.55
CA PRO A 73 2.97 -19.11 18.29
C PRO A 73 4.40 -18.72 17.90
N GLU A 74 5.20 -18.26 18.87
CA GLU A 74 6.61 -17.86 18.71
C GLU A 74 7.55 -19.01 18.27
N ARG A 75 7.15 -20.27 18.47
CA ARG A 75 7.98 -21.46 18.21
C ARG A 75 7.54 -22.23 16.95
N ARG A 76 6.56 -21.70 16.19
CA ARG A 76 6.09 -22.30 14.94
C ARG A 76 7.17 -22.19 13.86
N SER A 77 7.38 -23.29 13.12
CA SER A 77 8.35 -23.34 12.01
C SER A 77 7.91 -24.37 10.97
N SER A 78 8.33 -24.21 9.72
CA SER A 78 7.99 -25.16 8.63
C SER A 78 8.47 -26.59 8.89
N ALA A 79 9.48 -26.77 9.75
CA ALA A 79 9.98 -28.08 10.19
C ALA A 79 9.06 -28.81 11.20
N ASN A 80 8.20 -28.07 11.91
CA ASN A 80 7.23 -28.62 12.88
C ASN A 80 5.90 -27.85 12.77
N PRO A 81 5.07 -28.11 11.73
CA PRO A 81 3.77 -27.48 11.57
C PRO A 81 2.82 -27.82 12.73
N PRO A 82 1.94 -26.89 13.16
CA PRO A 82 0.84 -27.19 14.08
C PRO A 82 -0.02 -28.35 13.55
N LYS A 83 -0.22 -29.37 14.37
CA LYS A 83 -0.96 -30.59 14.06
C LYS A 83 -1.86 -30.98 15.22
N VAL A 84 -3.17 -31.03 15.01
CA VAL A 84 -4.14 -31.59 15.97
C VAL A 84 -4.61 -32.94 15.47
N SER A 85 -4.59 -33.95 16.34
CA SER A 85 -5.17 -35.27 16.07
C SER A 85 -6.24 -35.57 17.12
N ALA A 86 -7.43 -35.95 16.69
CA ALA A 86 -8.60 -36.13 17.54
C ALA A 86 -9.45 -37.33 17.11
N ILE A 87 -10.41 -37.71 17.95
CA ILE A 87 -11.35 -38.83 17.73
C ILE A 87 -12.72 -38.49 18.29
N CYS A 88 -13.78 -38.86 17.58
CA CYS A 88 -15.14 -38.67 18.08
C CYS A 88 -15.57 -39.76 19.07
N ARG A 89 -15.97 -39.35 20.29
CA ARG A 89 -16.50 -40.24 21.35
C ARG A 89 -17.78 -41.02 20.95
N LYS A 90 -18.45 -40.66 19.85
CA LYS A 90 -19.71 -41.25 19.36
C LYS A 90 -19.49 -42.19 18.16
N CYS A 91 -19.22 -41.65 16.97
CA CYS A 91 -19.07 -42.45 15.75
C CYS A 91 -17.69 -43.10 15.58
N ARG A 92 -16.69 -42.74 16.41
CA ARG A 92 -15.28 -43.16 16.31
C ARG A 92 -14.51 -42.68 15.07
N TYR A 93 -15.04 -41.72 14.30
CA TYR A 93 -14.26 -41.06 13.26
C TYR A 93 -13.06 -40.34 13.87
N HIS A 94 -11.92 -40.41 13.17
CA HIS A 94 -10.69 -39.73 13.53
C HIS A 94 -10.52 -38.47 12.69
N LEU A 95 -10.09 -37.38 13.32
CA LEU A 95 -9.80 -36.10 12.70
C LEU A 95 -8.31 -35.80 12.84
N GLN A 96 -7.69 -35.26 11.80
CA GLN A 96 -6.33 -34.75 11.80
C GLN A 96 -6.28 -33.43 11.02
N LEU A 97 -5.98 -32.34 11.71
CA LEU A 97 -5.79 -31.02 11.12
C LEU A 97 -4.30 -30.67 11.16
N VAL A 98 -3.74 -30.19 10.06
CA VAL A 98 -2.35 -29.73 9.95
C VAL A 98 -2.31 -28.37 9.28
N VAL A 99 -1.58 -27.41 9.87
CA VAL A 99 -1.42 -26.05 9.35
C VAL A 99 -0.04 -25.90 8.74
N HIS A 100 0.01 -25.62 7.44
CA HIS A 100 1.22 -25.40 6.68
C HIS A 100 1.34 -23.91 6.29
N SER A 101 2.57 -23.44 6.16
CA SER A 101 2.88 -22.15 5.54
C SER A 101 3.71 -22.40 4.29
N THR A 102 3.22 -21.98 3.12
CA THR A 102 3.93 -22.17 1.84
C THR A 102 4.87 -20.99 1.60
N PRO A 103 6.21 -21.19 1.54
CA PRO A 103 7.14 -20.07 1.40
C PRO A 103 7.09 -19.47 -0.02
N THR A 104 6.24 -18.47 -0.21
CA THR A 104 6.24 -17.56 -1.36
C THR A 104 7.47 -16.65 -1.30
N ILE A 105 8.26 -16.63 -2.38
CA ILE A 105 9.47 -15.81 -2.49
C ILE A 105 9.07 -14.33 -2.37
N GLY A 106 9.62 -13.63 -1.36
CA GLY A 106 9.39 -12.21 -1.12
C GLY A 106 8.40 -11.86 0.00
N GLN A 107 7.77 -12.83 0.67
CA GLN A 107 6.88 -12.57 1.80
C GLN A 107 7.47 -13.06 3.13
N HIS A 108 7.78 -12.13 4.05
CA HIS A 108 7.95 -12.47 5.46
C HIS A 108 6.58 -12.76 6.08
N SER A 109 6.46 -13.87 6.81
CA SER A 109 5.23 -14.30 7.47
C SER A 109 4.82 -13.33 8.59
N GLN A 110 3.96 -12.37 8.26
CA GLN A 110 3.32 -11.52 9.26
C GLN A 110 2.17 -12.26 9.93
N ASN A 111 2.50 -13.03 10.97
CA ASN A 111 1.56 -13.34 12.03
C ASN A 111 1.33 -12.05 12.83
N SER A 112 0.48 -11.15 12.32
CA SER A 112 -0.06 -10.07 13.15
C SER A 112 -1.01 -10.68 14.18
N PRO A 113 -0.99 -10.23 15.45
CA PRO A 113 -1.62 -10.95 16.56
C PRO A 113 -3.16 -11.09 16.46
N ASN A 114 -3.81 -10.37 15.54
CA ASN A 114 -5.27 -10.39 15.35
C ASN A 114 -5.69 -10.91 13.94
N HIS A 115 -4.81 -11.61 13.19
CA HIS A 115 -5.17 -12.09 11.85
C HIS A 115 -6.05 -13.34 11.85
N LEU A 116 -7.37 -13.15 11.77
CA LEU A 116 -8.32 -14.24 11.59
C LEU A 116 -8.29 -14.78 10.15
N HIS A 117 -7.88 -16.04 9.97
CA HIS A 117 -7.89 -16.70 8.66
C HIS A 117 -9.33 -16.87 8.11
N HIS A 118 -9.52 -16.47 6.84
CA HIS A 118 -10.69 -16.83 6.03
C HIS A 118 -10.23 -17.84 4.97
N LEU A 119 -10.68 -19.08 5.10
CA LEU A 119 -10.17 -20.28 4.44
C LEU A 119 -11.11 -20.71 3.32
N VAL A 120 -10.59 -20.83 2.09
CA VAL A 120 -11.31 -21.24 0.89
C VAL A 120 -10.90 -22.66 0.50
N TYR A 121 -11.88 -23.52 0.20
CA TYR A 121 -11.62 -24.89 -0.23
C TYR A 121 -10.91 -24.95 -1.59
N LYS A 122 -9.90 -25.81 -1.69
CA LYS A 122 -8.97 -25.93 -2.83
C LYS A 122 -8.99 -27.31 -3.49
N SER A 123 -8.82 -28.36 -2.69
CA SER A 123 -8.58 -29.73 -3.17
C SER A 123 -9.21 -30.76 -2.24
N THR A 124 -9.60 -31.92 -2.79
CA THR A 124 -9.89 -33.12 -1.99
C THR A 124 -9.17 -34.34 -2.55
N GLY A 125 -8.80 -35.25 -1.65
CA GLY A 125 -8.24 -36.56 -1.99
C GLY A 125 -8.95 -37.65 -1.19
N GLN A 126 -9.20 -38.79 -1.82
CA GLN A 126 -9.76 -39.97 -1.17
C GLN A 126 -8.78 -41.14 -1.26
N ASP A 127 -8.39 -41.67 -0.10
CA ASP A 127 -7.47 -42.80 0.04
C ASP A 127 -8.10 -43.92 0.89
N VAL A 128 -7.46 -45.09 0.90
CA VAL A 128 -7.79 -46.19 1.82
C VAL A 128 -6.53 -46.59 2.58
N THR A 129 -6.60 -46.68 3.91
CA THR A 129 -5.45 -47.09 4.74
C THR A 129 -5.09 -48.56 4.49
N PRO A 130 -3.84 -49.00 4.80
CA PRO A 130 -3.47 -50.42 4.78
C PRO A 130 -4.29 -51.33 5.72
N LYS A 131 -5.17 -50.75 6.55
CA LYS A 131 -6.12 -51.45 7.44
C LYS A 131 -7.58 -51.38 6.95
N GLY A 132 -7.82 -50.81 5.77
CA GLY A 132 -9.14 -50.77 5.12
C GLY A 132 -10.05 -49.61 5.54
N GLN A 133 -9.53 -48.61 6.27
CA GLN A 133 -10.30 -47.41 6.61
C GLN A 133 -10.36 -46.46 5.40
N THR A 134 -11.49 -45.80 5.17
CA THR A 134 -11.55 -44.70 4.21
C THR A 134 -10.92 -43.45 4.81
N VAL A 135 -10.20 -42.69 3.98
CA VAL A 135 -9.57 -41.41 4.32
C VAL A 135 -10.08 -40.36 3.36
N GLU A 136 -10.61 -39.27 3.88
CA GLU A 136 -10.95 -38.09 3.11
C GLU A 136 -10.03 -36.94 3.53
N THR A 137 -9.32 -36.37 2.57
CA THR A 137 -8.45 -35.21 2.77
C THR A 137 -9.07 -33.99 2.11
N TYR A 138 -9.00 -32.84 2.78
CA TYR A 138 -9.52 -31.55 2.34
C TYR A 138 -8.44 -30.49 2.54
N GLU A 139 -8.09 -29.77 1.48
CA GLU A 139 -7.12 -28.67 1.52
C GLU A 139 -7.85 -27.32 1.39
N PHE A 140 -7.45 -26.36 2.22
CA PHE A 140 -7.95 -25.00 2.23
C PHE A 140 -6.80 -24.00 2.16
N GLU A 141 -6.98 -22.89 1.45
CA GLU A 141 -6.02 -21.77 1.37
C GLU A 141 -6.63 -20.49 1.94
N CYS A 142 -5.82 -19.65 2.59
CA CYS A 142 -6.29 -18.36 3.09
C CYS A 142 -6.60 -17.40 1.94
N SER A 143 -7.78 -16.76 1.93
CA SER A 143 -8.18 -15.83 0.86
C SER A 143 -7.50 -14.46 0.91
N TYR A 144 -6.63 -14.23 1.90
CA TYR A 144 -5.81 -13.02 1.98
C TYR A 144 -4.53 -13.24 1.19
N LEU A 145 -4.32 -12.45 0.11
CA LEU A 145 -3.17 -12.57 -0.80
C LEU A 145 -1.78 -12.38 -0.14
N THR A 146 -1.76 -11.88 1.09
CA THR A 146 -0.58 -11.70 1.95
C THR A 146 -0.35 -12.84 2.95
N CYS A 147 -1.25 -13.83 3.02
CA CYS A 147 -1.25 -14.91 4.00
C CYS A 147 -0.90 -16.26 3.34
N PRO A 148 0.31 -16.83 3.57
CA PRO A 148 0.73 -18.10 2.99
C PRO A 148 0.15 -19.35 3.68
N THR A 149 -0.87 -19.21 4.54
CA THR A 149 -1.43 -20.34 5.30
C THR A 149 -2.27 -21.27 4.43
N VAL A 150 -1.96 -22.56 4.50
CA VAL A 150 -2.70 -23.67 3.90
C VAL A 150 -3.05 -24.68 5.00
N VAL A 151 -4.32 -25.08 5.09
CA VAL A 151 -4.83 -26.01 6.10
C VAL A 151 -5.17 -27.34 5.43
N SER A 152 -4.59 -28.43 5.93
CA SER A 152 -4.92 -29.81 5.53
C SER A 152 -5.77 -30.46 6.63
N VAL A 153 -7.01 -30.79 6.31
CA VAL A 153 -7.92 -31.59 7.14
C VAL A 153 -7.95 -33.00 6.60
N ARG A 154 -7.87 -34.00 7.48
CA ARG A 154 -8.01 -35.42 7.15
C ARG A 154 -9.02 -36.06 8.10
N LEU A 155 -10.08 -36.63 7.54
CA LEU A 155 -11.07 -37.45 8.24
C LEU A 155 -10.83 -38.91 7.90
N VAL A 156 -10.85 -39.79 8.90
CA VAL A 156 -10.58 -41.22 8.72
C VAL A 156 -11.66 -42.05 9.43
N SER A 157 -12.20 -43.05 8.73
CA SER A 157 -13.22 -43.95 9.28
C SER A 157 -12.67 -44.77 10.46
N PRO A 158 -13.54 -45.31 11.33
CA PRO A 158 -13.11 -46.13 12.46
C PRO A 158 -12.26 -47.34 12.02
N VAL A 159 -11.20 -47.62 12.79
CA VAL A 159 -10.29 -48.75 12.66
C VAL A 159 -11.02 -50.07 12.94
N LEU A 160 -11.84 -50.12 14.00
CA LEU A 160 -12.62 -51.31 14.32
C LEU A 160 -13.93 -51.32 13.53
N SER A 161 -14.00 -52.19 12.51
CA SER A 161 -15.22 -52.38 11.71
C SER A 161 -16.39 -52.90 12.55
N GLN A 162 -17.63 -52.74 12.08
CA GLN A 162 -18.82 -53.09 12.86
C GLN A 162 -18.84 -54.56 13.32
N GLY A 163 -18.36 -55.50 12.49
CA GLY A 163 -18.23 -56.91 12.88
C GLY A 163 -17.20 -57.13 13.99
N LEU A 164 -16.05 -56.44 13.93
CA LEU A 164 -15.03 -56.48 14.98
C LEU A 164 -15.54 -55.87 16.31
N VAL A 165 -16.39 -54.84 16.23
CA VAL A 165 -17.08 -54.28 17.41
C VAL A 165 -18.12 -55.25 17.96
N GLN A 166 -18.90 -55.93 17.12
CA GLN A 166 -19.86 -56.96 17.56
C GLN A 166 -19.16 -58.10 18.32
N LEU A 167 -17.98 -58.56 17.87
CA LEU A 167 -17.15 -59.52 18.61
C LEU A 167 -16.79 -59.05 20.03
N LEU A 168 -16.73 -57.74 20.28
CA LEU A 168 -16.36 -57.14 21.56
C LEU A 168 -17.57 -56.69 22.41
N THR A 169 -18.73 -56.43 21.81
CA THR A 169 -19.85 -55.75 22.51
C THR A 169 -21.20 -56.44 22.47
N ASP A 170 -21.41 -57.49 21.66
CA ASP A 170 -22.69 -58.21 21.60
C ASP A 170 -22.85 -59.14 22.83
N PRO A 171 -23.83 -58.90 23.73
CA PRO A 171 -24.02 -59.73 24.91
C PRO A 171 -24.36 -61.19 24.60
N GLN A 172 -25.09 -61.48 23.52
CA GLN A 172 -25.47 -62.84 23.15
C GLN A 172 -24.24 -63.62 22.66
N LEU A 173 -23.42 -62.99 21.83
CA LEU A 173 -22.20 -63.61 21.31
C LEU A 173 -21.12 -63.76 22.39
N ILE A 174 -21.01 -62.79 23.32
CA ILE A 174 -20.15 -62.93 24.52
C ILE A 174 -20.66 -64.08 25.40
N GLN A 175 -21.97 -64.14 25.68
CA GLN A 175 -22.57 -65.21 26.49
C GLN A 175 -22.33 -66.59 25.87
N GLN A 176 -22.58 -66.77 24.57
CA GLN A 176 -22.35 -68.05 23.89
C GLN A 176 -20.88 -68.50 24.01
N ARG A 177 -19.91 -67.62 23.71
CA ARG A 177 -18.48 -67.95 23.80
C ARG A 177 -18.03 -68.26 25.24
N ALA A 178 -18.60 -67.57 26.23
CA ALA A 178 -18.34 -67.84 27.64
C ALA A 178 -18.94 -69.19 28.09
N GLU A 179 -20.18 -69.50 27.68
CA GLU A 179 -20.85 -70.78 27.96
C GLU A 179 -20.15 -71.96 27.27
N GLU A 180 -19.68 -71.79 26.03
CA GLU A 180 -18.84 -72.77 25.32
C GLU A 180 -17.51 -73.02 26.07
N ALA A 181 -16.86 -71.96 26.59
CA ALA A 181 -15.66 -72.11 27.41
C ALA A 181 -15.95 -72.80 28.76
N PHE A 182 -17.06 -72.45 29.43
CA PHE A 182 -17.50 -73.10 30.67
C PHE A 182 -17.86 -74.57 30.48
N ALA A 183 -18.44 -74.93 29.33
CA ALA A 183 -18.78 -76.32 28.99
C ALA A 183 -17.54 -77.17 28.69
N ALA A 184 -16.49 -76.58 28.12
CA ALA A 184 -15.23 -77.27 27.83
C ALA A 184 -14.31 -77.41 29.06
N GLU A 185 -14.31 -76.43 29.97
CA GLU A 185 -13.43 -76.42 31.16
C GLU A 185 -14.16 -76.14 32.50
N PRO A 186 -15.21 -76.92 32.86
CA PRO A 186 -16.09 -76.60 33.98
C PRO A 186 -15.35 -76.52 35.33
N GLU A 187 -14.48 -77.48 35.65
CA GLU A 187 -13.70 -77.48 36.90
C GLU A 187 -12.73 -76.28 37.00
N ARG A 188 -12.32 -75.71 35.86
CA ARG A 188 -11.31 -74.65 35.80
C ARG A 188 -11.93 -73.26 35.86
N LEU A 189 -13.15 -73.11 35.36
CA LEU A 189 -13.86 -71.83 35.26
C LEU A 189 -15.02 -71.71 36.26
N GLU A 190 -15.22 -72.71 37.13
CA GLU A 190 -16.19 -72.69 38.23
C GLU A 190 -16.14 -71.37 39.04
N GLY A 191 -17.31 -70.82 39.33
CA GLY A 191 -17.48 -69.58 40.08
C GLY A 191 -17.25 -68.28 39.30
N LEU A 192 -16.86 -68.33 38.03
CA LEU A 192 -16.82 -67.15 37.16
C LEU A 192 -18.20 -66.82 36.60
N ALA A 193 -18.53 -65.53 36.55
CA ALA A 193 -19.68 -65.03 35.82
C ALA A 193 -19.34 -64.83 34.32
N VAL A 194 -20.35 -64.82 33.46
CA VAL A 194 -20.23 -64.37 32.06
C VAL A 194 -19.74 -62.91 32.07
N PRO A 195 -18.61 -62.58 31.39
CA PRO A 195 -18.09 -61.22 31.37
C PRO A 195 -19.07 -60.27 30.67
N GLN A 196 -19.14 -59.03 31.15
CA GLN A 196 -19.95 -57.99 30.50
C GLN A 196 -19.19 -57.37 29.32
N PRO A 197 -19.86 -56.75 28.34
CA PRO A 197 -19.23 -56.04 27.22
C PRO A 197 -18.10 -55.11 27.66
N ILE A 198 -18.30 -54.32 28.72
CA ILE A 198 -17.25 -53.46 29.30
C ILE A 198 -15.98 -54.24 29.69
N THR A 199 -16.11 -55.43 30.29
CA THR A 199 -14.99 -56.26 30.75
C THR A 199 -14.18 -56.83 29.58
N VAL A 200 -14.83 -57.15 28.46
CA VAL A 200 -14.18 -57.63 27.24
C VAL A 200 -13.37 -56.50 26.58
N LEU A 201 -13.95 -55.31 26.48
CA LEU A 201 -13.30 -54.09 26.00
C LEU A 201 -12.07 -53.72 26.84
N GLU A 202 -12.22 -53.66 28.17
CA GLU A 202 -11.11 -53.40 29.11
C GLU A 202 -9.99 -54.44 28.99
N THR A 203 -10.34 -55.73 28.81
CA THR A 203 -9.34 -56.80 28.71
C THR A 203 -8.51 -56.66 27.44
N LEU A 204 -9.11 -56.30 26.29
CA LEU A 204 -8.37 -55.99 25.08
C LEU A 204 -7.53 -54.71 25.24
N GLY A 205 -8.12 -53.64 25.78
CA GLY A 205 -7.47 -52.36 26.01
C GLY A 205 -6.24 -52.49 26.91
N ALA A 206 -6.31 -53.29 27.98
CA ALA A 206 -5.19 -53.56 28.86
C ALA A 206 -4.02 -54.26 28.14
N TYR A 207 -4.29 -55.24 27.27
CA TYR A 207 -3.23 -55.90 26.49
C TYR A 207 -2.58 -54.95 25.47
N LEU A 208 -3.35 -54.07 24.84
CA LEU A 208 -2.85 -53.09 23.86
C LEU A 208 -2.07 -51.95 24.52
N ASN A 209 -2.53 -51.42 25.67
CA ASN A 209 -1.83 -50.41 26.45
C ASN A 209 -0.48 -50.93 26.98
N ASN A 210 -0.44 -52.20 27.42
CA ASN A 210 0.81 -52.87 27.81
C ASN A 210 1.76 -53.13 26.62
N SER A 211 1.27 -53.14 25.38
CA SER A 211 2.09 -53.23 24.15
C SER A 211 2.70 -51.89 23.72
N LEU A 212 2.00 -50.79 23.99
CA LEU A 212 2.48 -49.42 23.74
C LEU A 212 3.48 -48.95 24.81
N ASN A 213 3.23 -49.30 26.08
CA ASN A 213 4.05 -48.88 27.22
C ASN A 213 5.22 -49.86 27.43
N ALA A 214 6.27 -49.72 26.60
CA ALA A 214 7.39 -50.66 26.43
C ALA A 214 8.25 -51.00 27.69
N ALA A 215 7.89 -50.51 28.87
CA ALA A 215 8.52 -50.87 30.14
C ALA A 215 8.28 -52.35 30.50
N ASP A 216 7.11 -52.90 30.18
CA ASP A 216 6.79 -54.31 30.41
C ASP A 216 6.80 -55.06 29.07
N LYS A 217 7.78 -55.95 28.88
CA LYS A 217 8.00 -56.66 27.60
C LYS A 217 6.79 -57.54 27.27
N GLY A 218 5.87 -57.04 26.44
CA GLY A 218 4.60 -57.65 26.01
C GLY A 218 4.52 -59.16 26.24
N LYS A 219 4.04 -59.54 27.43
CA LYS A 219 4.13 -60.91 27.95
C LYS A 219 3.20 -61.80 27.12
N SER A 220 3.68 -62.95 26.67
CA SER A 220 2.87 -63.91 25.91
C SER A 220 1.66 -64.34 26.74
N ILE A 221 0.47 -64.10 26.21
CA ILE A 221 -0.80 -64.40 26.85
C ILE A 221 -1.12 -65.85 26.55
N SER A 222 -1.13 -66.70 27.58
CA SER A 222 -1.63 -68.07 27.41
C SER A 222 -3.14 -68.03 27.16
N SER A 223 -3.62 -68.82 26.21
CA SER A 223 -5.07 -69.01 25.99
C SER A 223 -5.78 -69.49 27.25
N ASN A 224 -5.09 -70.30 28.05
CA ASN A 224 -5.55 -70.80 29.35
C ASN A 224 -5.69 -69.70 30.43
N ASN A 225 -5.43 -68.42 30.13
CA ASN A 225 -5.70 -67.34 31.09
C ASN A 225 -7.23 -67.21 31.31
N LYS A 226 -7.67 -67.25 32.58
CA LYS A 226 -9.11 -67.22 32.93
C LYS A 226 -9.86 -65.99 32.39
N ARG A 227 -9.23 -64.81 32.26
CA ARG A 227 -9.87 -63.61 31.66
C ARG A 227 -9.82 -63.62 30.13
N PHE A 228 -8.77 -64.19 29.54
CA PHE A 228 -8.64 -64.28 28.09
C PHE A 228 -9.70 -65.23 27.53
N ILE A 229 -9.82 -66.43 28.11
CA ILE A 229 -10.71 -67.47 27.57
C ILE A 229 -12.19 -67.12 27.68
N THR A 230 -12.61 -66.42 28.74
CA THR A 230 -13.99 -65.95 28.90
C THR A 230 -14.33 -64.77 27.98
N SER A 231 -13.33 -63.96 27.61
CA SER A 231 -13.54 -62.74 26.79
C SER A 231 -13.38 -62.99 25.28
N PHE A 232 -12.54 -63.95 24.89
CA PHE A 232 -12.20 -64.23 23.48
C PHE A 232 -12.51 -65.67 23.04
N GLY A 233 -13.02 -66.52 23.94
CA GLY A 233 -13.36 -67.92 23.68
C GLY A 233 -12.16 -68.87 23.76
N LEU A 234 -12.43 -70.16 23.54
CA LEU A 234 -11.44 -71.24 23.54
C LEU A 234 -10.30 -70.95 22.55
N ASP A 235 -9.06 -71.02 23.04
CA ASP A 235 -7.83 -70.63 22.35
C ASP A 235 -7.82 -69.24 21.68
N GLY A 236 -8.80 -68.38 21.97
CA GLY A 236 -9.04 -67.12 21.25
C GLY A 236 -9.56 -67.31 19.82
N VAL A 237 -9.89 -68.54 19.41
CA VAL A 237 -10.29 -68.88 18.03
C VAL A 237 -11.54 -68.11 17.58
N PRO A 238 -12.62 -67.96 18.38
CA PRO A 238 -13.78 -67.13 18.02
C PRO A 238 -13.48 -65.64 17.81
N CYS A 239 -12.30 -65.17 18.24
CA CYS A 239 -11.83 -63.79 18.05
C CYS A 239 -10.52 -63.73 17.25
N LYS A 240 -10.15 -64.80 16.54
CA LYS A 240 -8.87 -64.90 15.83
C LYS A 240 -8.62 -63.71 14.91
N ASP A 241 -9.58 -63.42 14.03
CA ASP A 241 -9.45 -62.36 13.02
C ASP A 241 -9.29 -60.97 13.65
N LEU A 242 -9.93 -60.72 14.80
CA LEU A 242 -9.76 -59.51 15.59
C LEU A 242 -8.34 -59.40 16.17
N LEU A 243 -7.85 -60.47 16.79
CA LEU A 243 -6.53 -60.51 17.43
C LEU A 243 -5.41 -60.34 16.40
N GLU A 244 -5.48 -61.05 15.26
CA GLU A 244 -4.53 -60.91 14.15
C GLU A 244 -4.66 -59.51 13.49
N PHE A 245 -5.87 -58.96 13.35
CA PHE A 245 -6.08 -57.60 12.82
C PHE A 245 -5.41 -56.51 13.68
N VAL A 246 -5.52 -56.58 15.02
CA VAL A 246 -4.81 -55.64 15.92
C VAL A 246 -3.34 -56.02 16.16
N GLY A 247 -2.82 -57.06 15.48
CA GLY A 247 -1.39 -57.35 15.39
C GLY A 247 -0.84 -58.36 16.39
N PHE A 248 -1.69 -59.18 17.02
CA PHE A 248 -1.25 -60.33 17.81
C PHE A 248 -0.81 -61.46 16.87
N THR A 249 0.08 -62.33 17.34
CA THR A 249 0.56 -63.50 16.59
C THR A 249 0.57 -64.76 17.44
N VAL A 250 0.18 -65.90 16.86
CA VAL A 250 0.31 -67.21 17.52
C VAL A 250 1.73 -67.72 17.30
N LYS A 251 2.48 -67.93 18.39
CA LYS A 251 3.89 -68.35 18.33
C LYS A 251 4.09 -69.85 18.58
N ASN A 252 3.27 -70.40 19.46
CA ASN A 252 3.21 -71.81 19.86
C ASN A 252 1.73 -72.14 20.14
N GLU A 253 1.37 -73.43 20.12
CA GLU A 253 0.05 -73.88 20.58
C GLU A 253 -0.24 -73.35 22.01
N GLY A 254 -1.40 -72.72 22.19
CA GLY A 254 -1.85 -72.16 23.47
C GLY A 254 -1.23 -70.82 23.91
N PHE A 255 -0.47 -70.10 23.06
CA PHE A 255 0.10 -68.79 23.40
C PHE A 255 0.03 -67.74 22.28
N TRP A 256 -0.56 -66.59 22.63
CA TRP A 256 -0.62 -65.38 21.82
C TRP A 256 0.47 -64.38 22.24
N GLU A 257 1.26 -63.88 21.30
CA GLU A 257 2.10 -62.69 21.53
C GLU A 257 1.34 -61.42 21.10
N PRO A 258 1.22 -60.40 21.96
CA PRO A 258 0.71 -59.09 21.54
C PRO A 258 1.70 -58.39 20.58
N PRO A 259 1.26 -57.37 19.83
CA PRO A 259 2.15 -56.57 19.00
C PRO A 259 3.30 -55.98 19.83
N ARG A 260 4.43 -55.69 19.17
CA ARG A 260 5.65 -55.17 19.80
C ARG A 260 6.00 -53.83 19.18
N THR A 261 5.85 -52.75 19.94
CA THR A 261 6.17 -51.38 19.49
C THR A 261 7.64 -51.02 19.75
N SER A 262 8.13 -49.95 19.12
CA SER A 262 9.47 -49.42 19.37
C SER A 262 9.65 -48.96 20.83
N PRO A 263 10.82 -49.12 21.46
CA PRO A 263 11.01 -48.78 22.88
C PRO A 263 11.11 -47.28 23.17
N TRP A 264 11.23 -46.43 22.13
CA TRP A 264 11.38 -44.99 22.27
C TRP A 264 10.02 -44.28 22.30
N THR A 265 9.79 -43.42 23.30
CA THR A 265 8.53 -42.68 23.46
C THR A 265 8.62 -41.29 22.82
N GLU A 266 8.76 -41.26 21.50
CA GLU A 266 8.69 -40.01 20.71
C GLU A 266 7.25 -39.47 20.72
N HIS A 267 7.06 -38.21 21.09
CA HIS A 267 5.78 -37.49 20.98
C HIS A 267 5.95 -36.26 20.07
N PRO A 268 5.01 -35.99 19.15
CA PRO A 268 3.89 -36.84 18.74
C PRO A 268 4.39 -38.14 18.07
N TYR A 269 3.62 -39.23 18.15
CA TYR A 269 4.00 -40.51 17.55
C TYR A 269 4.28 -40.39 16.05
N ARG A 270 5.45 -40.91 15.63
CA ARG A 270 5.89 -41.05 14.23
C ARG A 270 5.87 -42.51 13.73
N ASP A 271 5.92 -43.46 14.66
CA ASP A 271 5.83 -44.91 14.41
C ASP A 271 4.39 -45.28 14.03
N GLN A 272 4.19 -45.80 12.81
CA GLN A 272 2.88 -46.16 12.25
C GLN A 272 2.17 -47.25 13.06
N LEU A 273 2.92 -48.17 13.69
CA LEU A 273 2.31 -49.17 14.57
C LEU A 273 1.86 -48.53 15.89
N LYS A 274 2.59 -47.55 16.42
CA LYS A 274 2.14 -46.81 17.61
C LYS A 274 0.89 -45.98 17.32
N ILE A 275 0.83 -45.28 16.20
CA ILE A 275 -0.37 -44.53 15.76
C ILE A 275 -1.58 -45.48 15.66
N PHE A 276 -1.44 -46.61 14.94
CA PHE A 276 -2.52 -47.58 14.78
C PHE A 276 -3.03 -48.16 16.12
N LEU A 277 -2.12 -48.54 17.04
CA LEU A 277 -2.54 -49.12 18.33
C LEU A 277 -3.12 -48.07 19.28
N ASP A 278 -2.62 -46.83 19.24
CA ASP A 278 -3.15 -45.70 20.02
C ASP A 278 -4.55 -45.30 19.49
N ASP A 279 -4.77 -45.33 18.18
CA ASP A 279 -6.10 -45.14 17.57
C ASP A 279 -7.10 -46.22 18.02
N VAL A 280 -6.71 -47.50 18.00
CA VAL A 280 -7.54 -48.61 18.50
C VAL A 280 -7.84 -48.46 19.99
N LEU A 281 -6.89 -47.99 20.82
CA LEU A 281 -7.15 -47.72 22.24
C LEU A 281 -8.19 -46.62 22.44
N HIS A 282 -8.10 -45.51 21.72
CA HIS A 282 -9.08 -44.43 21.83
C HIS A 282 -10.48 -44.90 21.38
N GLU A 283 -10.58 -45.78 20.38
CA GLU A 283 -11.84 -46.42 20.01
C GLU A 283 -12.42 -47.33 21.10
N ILE A 284 -11.56 -48.13 21.76
CA ILE A 284 -11.97 -48.96 22.89
C ILE A 284 -12.50 -48.07 24.04
N SER A 285 -11.83 -46.95 24.35
CA SER A 285 -12.30 -45.97 25.33
C SER A 285 -13.68 -45.40 24.95
N ALA A 286 -13.89 -45.01 23.70
CA ALA A 286 -15.20 -44.53 23.22
C ALA A 286 -16.29 -45.62 23.35
N LEU A 287 -16.00 -46.88 23.04
CA LEU A 287 -16.93 -48.00 23.21
C LEU A 287 -17.27 -48.29 24.68
N ILE A 288 -16.31 -48.09 25.60
CA ILE A 288 -16.48 -48.17 27.06
C ILE A 288 -17.37 -47.04 27.57
N GLU A 289 -17.15 -45.80 27.14
CA GLU A 289 -17.99 -44.64 27.49
C GLU A 289 -19.44 -44.82 27.02
N GLN A 290 -19.63 -45.43 25.85
CA GLN A 290 -20.95 -45.78 25.29
C GLN A 290 -21.66 -46.93 26.02
N ARG A 291 -21.05 -47.58 27.01
CA ARG A 291 -21.72 -48.64 27.78
C ARG A 291 -22.84 -48.07 28.69
N PRO A 292 -23.89 -48.86 28.97
CA PRO A 292 -24.89 -48.54 29.98
C PRO A 292 -24.28 -48.11 31.31
N VAL A 293 -24.93 -47.17 32.01
CA VAL A 293 -24.47 -46.67 33.32
C VAL A 293 -24.36 -47.80 34.37
N MET A 294 -25.11 -48.88 34.20
CA MET A 294 -25.02 -50.06 35.07
C MET A 294 -23.77 -50.92 34.81
N GLU A 295 -23.24 -50.96 33.58
CA GLU A 295 -21.94 -51.58 33.29
C GLU A 295 -20.78 -50.71 33.80
N ARG A 296 -20.88 -49.37 33.64
CA ARG A 296 -19.82 -48.45 34.08
C ARG A 296 -19.71 -48.28 35.61
N LYS A 297 -20.72 -48.68 36.39
CA LYS A 297 -20.69 -48.59 37.86
C LYS A 297 -19.71 -49.61 38.47
N GLY A 298 -18.57 -49.11 38.96
CA GLY A 298 -17.51 -49.92 39.56
C GLY A 298 -16.28 -50.09 38.67
N HIS A 299 -16.33 -49.59 37.44
CA HIS A 299 -15.20 -49.58 36.49
C HIS A 299 -14.54 -48.20 36.48
N GLN A 300 -13.20 -48.15 36.47
CA GLN A 300 -12.45 -46.90 36.41
C GLN A 300 -12.34 -46.42 34.96
N VAL A 301 -13.20 -45.48 34.56
CA VAL A 301 -13.02 -44.72 33.33
C VAL A 301 -11.91 -43.68 33.56
N GLU A 302 -10.66 -44.14 33.50
CA GLU A 302 -9.50 -43.25 33.49
C GLU A 302 -9.47 -42.42 32.21
N ASN A 303 -9.02 -41.16 32.33
CA ASN A 303 -9.00 -40.12 31.29
C ASN A 303 -10.37 -39.48 30.97
N GLN A 304 -10.68 -38.38 31.67
CA GLN A 304 -11.45 -37.31 31.05
C GLN A 304 -10.63 -36.75 29.88
N SER A 305 -10.85 -37.27 28.67
CA SER A 305 -10.16 -36.78 27.47
C SER A 305 -10.70 -35.40 27.09
N ASP A 306 -9.80 -34.42 26.92
CA ASP A 306 -10.15 -33.01 26.70
C ASP A 306 -10.83 -32.79 25.33
N PRO A 307 -11.81 -31.87 25.22
CA PRO A 307 -12.43 -31.51 23.94
C PRO A 307 -11.42 -30.85 22.99
N ALA A 308 -11.31 -31.35 21.77
CA ALA A 308 -10.29 -30.91 20.80
C ALA A 308 -10.55 -29.50 20.22
N ILE A 309 -11.70 -28.87 20.51
CA ILE A 309 -12.13 -27.60 19.90
C ILE A 309 -11.11 -26.48 20.17
N PHE A 310 -10.65 -26.33 21.42
CA PHE A 310 -9.67 -25.29 21.78
C PHE A 310 -8.33 -25.49 21.04
N ASP A 311 -7.85 -26.73 20.91
CA ASP A 311 -6.63 -27.04 20.17
C ASP A 311 -6.77 -26.81 18.66
N LEU A 312 -7.93 -27.10 18.07
CA LEU A 312 -8.22 -26.81 16.66
C LEU A 312 -8.22 -25.30 16.39
N LEU A 313 -8.90 -24.51 17.24
CA LEU A 313 -8.90 -23.05 17.17
C LEU A 313 -7.49 -22.47 17.36
N ARG A 314 -6.75 -22.95 18.37
CA ARG A 314 -5.37 -22.53 18.67
C ARG A 314 -4.41 -22.89 17.54
N ALA A 315 -4.55 -24.04 16.91
CA ALA A 315 -3.72 -24.42 15.75
C ALA A 315 -3.93 -23.46 14.56
N LEU A 316 -5.17 -23.03 14.34
CA LEU A 316 -5.58 -22.08 13.29
C LEU A 316 -5.36 -20.59 13.65
N ASP A 317 -4.64 -20.30 14.75
CA ASP A 317 -4.41 -18.94 15.27
C ASP A 317 -5.71 -18.14 15.48
N ALA A 318 -6.75 -18.85 15.92
CA ALA A 318 -8.11 -18.36 16.13
C ALA A 318 -8.67 -18.80 17.49
N ALA A 319 -7.84 -18.85 18.53
CA ALA A 319 -8.31 -19.11 19.91
C ALA A 319 -8.99 -17.88 20.52
N ASP A 320 -8.40 -16.71 20.32
CA ASP A 320 -8.79 -15.44 20.95
C ASP A 320 -9.45 -14.48 19.93
N TYR A 321 -10.35 -15.00 19.10
CA TYR A 321 -11.03 -14.18 18.09
C TYR A 321 -12.03 -13.19 18.72
N PRO A 322 -12.29 -12.03 18.10
CA PRO A 322 -13.23 -11.05 18.64
C PRO A 322 -14.65 -11.62 18.70
N ASN A 323 -15.15 -11.83 19.92
CA ASN A 323 -16.54 -12.16 20.20
C ASN A 323 -17.40 -10.89 20.31
N ALA A 324 -18.71 -11.04 20.22
CA ALA A 324 -19.67 -10.00 20.59
C ALA A 324 -20.01 -10.08 22.09
N ASP A 325 -20.01 -8.95 22.79
CA ASP A 325 -20.33 -8.88 24.22
C ASP A 325 -21.73 -9.42 24.52
N ARG A 326 -22.67 -9.14 23.60
CA ARG A 326 -24.07 -9.56 23.66
C ARG A 326 -24.34 -10.94 23.04
N SER A 327 -23.31 -11.73 22.75
CA SER A 327 -23.41 -13.08 22.16
C SER A 327 -24.41 -14.04 22.83
N LYS A 328 -24.67 -13.86 24.13
CA LYS A 328 -25.64 -14.66 24.91
C LYS A 328 -27.11 -14.21 24.76
N GLU A 329 -27.35 -13.01 24.22
CA GLU A 329 -28.69 -12.45 24.00
C GLU A 329 -29.23 -12.75 22.59
N PHE A 330 -28.35 -13.12 21.66
CA PHE A 330 -28.70 -13.27 20.24
C PHE A 330 -29.70 -14.41 20.01
N GLN A 331 -30.68 -14.16 19.15
CA GLN A 331 -31.62 -15.19 18.74
C GLN A 331 -30.97 -16.12 17.73
N LEU A 332 -31.10 -17.44 17.94
CA LEU A 332 -30.62 -18.43 16.99
C LEU A 332 -31.33 -18.25 15.65
N ALA A 333 -30.56 -18.21 14.55
CA ALA A 333 -31.12 -17.97 13.23
C ALA A 333 -32.05 -19.14 12.81
N PRO A 334 -33.26 -18.87 12.28
CA PRO A 334 -34.17 -19.91 11.78
C PRO A 334 -33.71 -20.53 10.45
N ALA A 335 -32.71 -19.93 9.81
CA ALA A 335 -32.08 -20.34 8.55
C ALA A 335 -30.55 -20.18 8.68
N PRO A 336 -29.74 -20.89 7.87
CA PRO A 336 -28.28 -21.03 8.07
C PRO A 336 -27.46 -19.79 7.62
N TYR A 337 -27.85 -18.60 8.08
CA TYR A 337 -27.28 -17.32 7.64
C TYR A 337 -25.80 -17.14 8.04
N TYR A 338 -25.42 -17.59 9.23
CA TYR A 338 -24.03 -17.57 9.68
C TYR A 338 -23.18 -18.56 8.86
N GLU A 339 -23.72 -19.73 8.55
CA GLU A 339 -23.05 -20.79 7.81
C GLU A 339 -22.87 -20.48 6.31
N ASP A 340 -23.79 -19.69 5.71
CA ASP A 340 -23.65 -19.13 4.36
C ASP A 340 -22.60 -18.02 4.30
N LEU A 341 -22.56 -17.10 5.29
CA LEU A 341 -21.43 -16.15 5.44
C LEU A 341 -20.12 -16.82 5.84
N GLY A 342 -20.14 -18.08 6.28
CA GLY A 342 -18.97 -18.78 6.77
C GLY A 342 -18.44 -18.21 8.09
N THR A 343 -19.32 -17.71 8.95
CA THR A 343 -19.04 -17.18 10.30
C THR A 343 -19.58 -18.13 11.37
N VAL A 344 -19.53 -17.72 12.64
CA VAL A 344 -20.28 -18.33 13.75
C VAL A 344 -21.00 -17.24 14.56
N ASP A 345 -21.95 -17.66 15.37
CA ASP A 345 -22.95 -16.84 16.05
C ASP A 345 -22.41 -15.98 17.21
N ASP A 346 -21.28 -16.32 17.81
CA ASP A 346 -20.63 -15.55 18.89
C ASP A 346 -19.64 -14.46 18.40
N MET A 347 -19.24 -14.47 17.12
CA MET A 347 -18.29 -13.49 16.55
C MET A 347 -18.78 -12.04 16.62
N SER A 348 -17.87 -11.08 16.79
CA SER A 348 -18.18 -9.65 16.76
C SER A 348 -18.76 -9.21 15.41
N SER A 349 -19.69 -8.25 15.43
CA SER A 349 -20.39 -7.80 14.22
C SER A 349 -19.45 -7.18 13.18
N ALA A 350 -18.36 -6.52 13.60
CA ALA A 350 -17.30 -6.05 12.71
C ALA A 350 -16.58 -7.20 11.96
N THR A 351 -16.34 -8.32 12.65
CA THR A 351 -15.69 -9.50 12.04
C THR A 351 -16.63 -10.23 11.08
N ILE A 352 -17.95 -10.18 11.31
CA ILE A 352 -18.96 -10.70 10.37
C ILE A 352 -19.05 -9.82 9.11
N VAL A 353 -18.99 -8.49 9.24
CA VAL A 353 -18.93 -7.58 8.08
C VAL A 353 -17.67 -7.84 7.24
N GLU A 354 -16.52 -8.08 7.86
CA GLU A 354 -15.31 -8.45 7.11
C GLU A 354 -15.41 -9.83 6.46
N ALA A 355 -16.01 -10.82 7.13
CA ALA A 355 -16.27 -12.13 6.50
C ALA A 355 -17.21 -12.00 5.29
N PHE A 356 -18.26 -11.17 5.36
CA PHE A 356 -19.11 -10.83 4.21
C PHE A 356 -18.29 -10.22 3.06
N ASN A 357 -17.42 -9.24 3.33
CA ASN A 357 -16.54 -8.64 2.31
C ASN A 357 -15.65 -9.69 1.64
N ARG A 358 -15.08 -10.63 2.43
CA ARG A 358 -14.25 -11.72 1.91
C ARG A 358 -15.07 -12.71 1.08
N GLN A 359 -16.28 -13.07 1.49
CA GLN A 359 -17.18 -13.94 0.72
C GLN A 359 -17.59 -13.31 -0.61
N VAL A 360 -17.95 -12.03 -0.64
CA VAL A 360 -18.26 -11.30 -1.89
C VAL A 360 -17.04 -11.24 -2.82
N ALA A 361 -15.81 -11.17 -2.28
CA ALA A 361 -14.59 -11.18 -3.08
C ALA A 361 -14.21 -12.55 -3.66
N VAL A 362 -14.60 -13.67 -3.04
CA VAL A 362 -14.24 -15.04 -3.52
C VAL A 362 -15.37 -15.77 -4.25
N ASP A 363 -16.64 -15.49 -3.92
CA ASP A 363 -17.82 -15.99 -4.63
C ASP A 363 -18.82 -14.85 -4.92
N PRO A 364 -18.46 -13.89 -5.81
CA PRO A 364 -19.32 -12.76 -6.16
C PRO A 364 -20.66 -13.18 -6.80
N ALA A 365 -20.77 -14.41 -7.30
CA ALA A 365 -22.03 -14.94 -7.83
C ALA A 365 -23.09 -15.15 -6.74
N ARG A 366 -22.67 -15.30 -5.47
CA ARG A 366 -23.56 -15.45 -4.30
C ARG A 366 -23.73 -14.16 -3.49
N ALA A 367 -23.16 -13.04 -3.91
CA ALA A 367 -23.25 -11.76 -3.20
C ALA A 367 -24.69 -11.32 -2.80
N PRO A 368 -25.75 -11.53 -3.62
CA PRO A 368 -27.13 -11.25 -3.21
C PRO A 368 -27.62 -12.08 -2.00
N LEU A 369 -27.20 -13.34 -1.90
CA LEU A 369 -27.51 -14.21 -0.77
C LEU A 369 -26.71 -13.78 0.46
N TYR A 370 -25.40 -13.54 0.31
CA TYR A 370 -24.57 -13.07 1.41
C TYR A 370 -25.08 -11.76 2.01
N LEU A 371 -25.63 -10.87 1.18
CA LEU A 371 -26.27 -9.64 1.63
C LEU A 371 -27.60 -9.89 2.36
N LYS A 372 -28.40 -10.89 1.94
CA LYS A 372 -29.59 -11.37 2.68
C LYS A 372 -29.17 -11.90 4.06
N CYS A 373 -28.20 -12.81 4.11
CA CYS A 373 -27.66 -13.36 5.36
C CYS A 373 -27.15 -12.26 6.31
N LEU A 374 -26.40 -11.27 5.81
CA LEU A 374 -25.91 -10.15 6.61
C LEU A 374 -27.06 -9.29 7.17
N LYS A 375 -28.02 -8.90 6.33
CA LYS A 375 -29.21 -8.10 6.70
C LYS A 375 -30.08 -8.82 7.75
N GLU A 376 -30.18 -10.14 7.66
CA GLU A 376 -30.94 -10.97 8.61
C GLU A 376 -30.19 -11.15 9.94
N ILE A 377 -28.86 -11.32 9.93
CA ILE A 377 -28.04 -11.38 11.15
C ILE A 377 -28.12 -10.05 11.93
N GLY A 378 -28.15 -8.91 11.23
CA GLY A 378 -28.38 -7.60 11.87
C GLY A 378 -29.70 -7.56 12.64
N GLN A 379 -30.80 -8.00 12.01
CA GLN A 379 -32.12 -8.08 12.65
C GLN A 379 -32.14 -9.03 13.86
N LEU A 380 -31.45 -10.18 13.79
CA LEU A 380 -31.40 -11.19 14.86
C LEU A 380 -30.59 -10.76 16.10
N ARG A 381 -29.65 -9.81 15.93
CA ARG A 381 -28.78 -9.31 17.02
C ARG A 381 -29.34 -8.07 17.70
N GLY A 382 -29.96 -7.16 16.94
CA GLY A 382 -30.51 -5.90 17.45
C GLY A 382 -29.47 -4.97 18.09
N GLY A 383 -29.92 -3.81 18.57
CA GLY A 383 -29.07 -2.84 19.26
C GLY A 383 -27.89 -2.35 18.41
N ASP A 384 -26.75 -2.11 19.06
CA ASP A 384 -25.55 -1.55 18.40
C ASP A 384 -24.93 -2.51 17.38
N ASP A 385 -25.03 -3.83 17.60
CA ASP A 385 -24.66 -4.86 16.63
C ASP A 385 -25.42 -4.70 15.30
N ALA A 386 -26.72 -4.41 15.38
CA ALA A 386 -27.54 -4.17 14.20
C ALA A 386 -27.12 -2.89 13.48
N ALA A 387 -26.78 -1.81 14.20
CA ALA A 387 -26.36 -0.55 13.60
C ALA A 387 -25.04 -0.68 12.82
N VAL A 388 -24.06 -1.43 13.34
CA VAL A 388 -22.79 -1.73 12.63
C VAL A 388 -23.05 -2.53 11.34
N ILE A 389 -23.96 -3.49 11.39
CA ILE A 389 -24.34 -4.31 10.24
C ILE A 389 -25.17 -3.50 9.22
N GLU A 390 -26.08 -2.65 9.68
CA GLU A 390 -26.92 -1.80 8.84
C GLU A 390 -26.06 -0.80 8.03
N GLN A 391 -25.02 -0.20 8.62
CA GLN A 391 -24.07 0.63 7.88
C GLN A 391 -23.39 -0.13 6.73
N ALA A 392 -23.04 -1.40 6.94
CA ALA A 392 -22.47 -2.26 5.89
C ALA A 392 -23.48 -2.61 4.80
N VAL A 393 -24.75 -2.86 5.17
CA VAL A 393 -25.85 -3.09 4.21
C VAL A 393 -26.16 -1.83 3.39
N ILE A 394 -26.22 -0.65 4.02
CA ILE A 394 -26.39 0.65 3.35
C ILE A 394 -25.26 0.88 2.34
N LYS A 395 -24.01 0.59 2.72
CA LYS A 395 -22.85 0.68 1.81
C LYS A 395 -22.99 -0.30 0.64
N ALA A 396 -23.39 -1.55 0.87
CA ALA A 396 -23.59 -2.53 -0.19
C ALA A 396 -24.72 -2.14 -1.17
N TYR A 397 -25.80 -1.55 -0.66
CA TYR A 397 -26.90 -0.98 -1.46
C TYR A 397 -26.43 0.23 -2.30
N ALA A 398 -25.57 1.10 -1.75
CA ALA A 398 -24.94 2.20 -2.50
C ALA A 398 -23.96 1.71 -3.58
N GLU A 399 -23.27 0.59 -3.33
CA GLU A 399 -22.44 -0.13 -4.31
C GLU A 399 -23.27 -0.99 -5.31
N GLY A 400 -24.58 -0.77 -5.41
CA GLY A 400 -25.47 -1.39 -6.41
C GLY A 400 -25.79 -2.88 -6.18
N ARG A 401 -25.43 -3.44 -5.02
CA ARG A 401 -25.72 -4.85 -4.67
C ARG A 401 -27.07 -4.92 -3.96
N PHE A 402 -27.94 -5.85 -4.35
CA PHE A 402 -29.27 -6.04 -3.73
C PHE A 402 -29.48 -7.51 -3.38
N THR A 403 -30.40 -7.79 -2.44
CA THR A 403 -30.79 -9.19 -2.12
C THR A 403 -31.74 -9.76 -3.17
N GLU A 404 -31.90 -11.08 -3.20
CA GLU A 404 -32.90 -11.71 -4.09
C GLU A 404 -34.34 -11.31 -3.76
N ASP A 405 -34.60 -10.94 -2.49
CA ASP A 405 -35.91 -10.53 -1.99
C ASP A 405 -36.23 -9.11 -2.44
N ASP A 406 -35.26 -8.18 -2.33
CA ASP A 406 -35.39 -6.81 -2.85
C ASP A 406 -35.74 -6.86 -4.36
N VAL A 407 -35.13 -7.78 -5.10
CA VAL A 407 -35.43 -8.03 -6.52
C VAL A 407 -36.82 -8.63 -6.73
N ALA A 408 -37.22 -9.62 -5.95
CA ALA A 408 -38.53 -10.26 -6.07
C ALA A 408 -39.67 -9.28 -5.77
N ASP A 409 -39.53 -8.47 -4.71
CA ASP A 409 -40.47 -7.41 -4.38
C ASP A 409 -40.51 -6.29 -5.44
N ALA A 410 -39.38 -5.99 -6.10
CA ALA A 410 -39.36 -5.04 -7.21
C ALA A 410 -40.21 -5.49 -8.41
N TYR A 411 -40.10 -6.75 -8.86
CA TYR A 411 -40.97 -7.28 -9.92
C TYR A 411 -42.45 -7.28 -9.47
N LYS A 412 -42.71 -7.70 -8.23
CA LYS A 412 -44.04 -7.78 -7.61
C LYS A 412 -44.71 -6.40 -7.45
N TYR A 413 -43.95 -5.34 -7.20
CA TYR A 413 -44.43 -3.95 -7.15
C TYR A 413 -45.15 -3.55 -8.45
N PHE A 414 -44.60 -3.94 -9.60
CA PHE A 414 -45.21 -3.71 -10.92
C PHE A 414 -46.21 -4.80 -11.36
N GLY A 415 -46.54 -5.77 -10.49
CA GLY A 415 -47.37 -6.92 -10.83
C GLY A 415 -46.74 -7.88 -11.85
N LEU A 416 -45.41 -7.84 -12.00
CA LEU A 416 -44.66 -8.67 -12.94
C LEU A 416 -44.19 -9.97 -12.28
N ALA A 417 -44.19 -11.06 -13.04
CA ALA A 417 -43.63 -12.34 -12.60
C ALA A 417 -42.18 -12.48 -13.08
N ARG A 418 -41.23 -12.49 -12.13
CA ARG A 418 -39.77 -12.65 -12.35
C ARG A 418 -39.44 -13.78 -13.33
N ASP A 419 -40.13 -14.92 -13.19
CA ASP A 419 -39.82 -16.17 -13.89
C ASP A 419 -40.50 -16.32 -15.27
N ASN A 420 -41.25 -15.32 -15.73
CA ASN A 420 -41.97 -15.40 -16.99
C ASN A 420 -41.01 -15.33 -18.21
N PRO A 421 -40.83 -16.40 -19.00
CA PRO A 421 -39.87 -16.43 -20.10
C PRO A 421 -40.28 -15.57 -21.31
N ARG A 422 -41.45 -14.91 -21.25
CA ARG A 422 -41.91 -13.93 -22.25
C ARG A 422 -41.78 -12.48 -21.77
N LEU A 423 -41.24 -12.24 -20.56
CA LEU A 423 -41.05 -10.91 -20.01
C LEU A 423 -39.82 -10.24 -20.63
N THR A 424 -40.04 -9.54 -21.74
CA THR A 424 -39.02 -8.72 -22.43
C THR A 424 -38.81 -7.38 -21.72
N GLU A 425 -37.66 -6.75 -21.98
CA GLU A 425 -37.34 -5.41 -21.43
C GLU A 425 -38.42 -4.39 -21.78
N ASP A 426 -38.89 -4.38 -23.03
CA ASP A 426 -39.93 -3.44 -23.48
C ASP A 426 -41.28 -3.68 -22.79
N SER A 427 -41.55 -4.90 -22.31
CA SER A 427 -42.72 -5.20 -21.47
C SER A 427 -42.55 -4.69 -20.05
N ILE A 428 -41.35 -4.76 -19.46
CA ILE A 428 -41.06 -4.23 -18.13
C ILE A 428 -41.14 -2.70 -18.16
N ILE A 429 -40.47 -2.08 -19.13
CA ILE A 429 -40.47 -0.63 -19.41
C ILE A 429 -41.90 -0.13 -19.73
N GLY A 430 -42.66 -0.88 -20.52
CA GLY A 430 -44.07 -0.56 -20.82
C GLY A 430 -44.96 -0.57 -19.58
N THR A 431 -44.81 -1.59 -18.71
CA THR A 431 -45.55 -1.64 -17.43
C THR A 431 -45.12 -0.53 -16.48
N PHE A 432 -43.82 -0.24 -16.34
CA PHE A 432 -43.30 0.86 -15.52
C PHE A 432 -43.87 2.22 -15.95
N ASN A 433 -43.85 2.53 -17.25
CA ASN A 433 -44.40 3.77 -17.80
C ASN A 433 -45.93 3.87 -17.59
N ALA A 434 -46.66 2.76 -17.72
CA ALA A 434 -48.08 2.72 -17.38
C ALA A 434 -48.31 2.95 -15.87
N TYR A 435 -47.47 2.39 -15.01
CA TYR A 435 -47.50 2.58 -13.56
C TYR A 435 -47.32 4.06 -13.20
N LEU A 436 -46.24 4.69 -13.69
CA LEU A 436 -45.95 6.12 -13.51
C LEU A 436 -47.15 7.01 -13.90
N SER A 437 -47.80 6.72 -15.03
CA SER A 437 -48.98 7.49 -15.49
C SER A 437 -50.21 7.43 -14.57
N SER A 438 -50.19 6.60 -13.53
CA SER A 438 -51.26 6.40 -12.55
C SER A 438 -50.82 6.59 -11.09
N THR A 439 -49.55 6.99 -10.86
CA THR A 439 -48.89 7.02 -9.55
C THR A 439 -48.77 8.46 -9.02
N THR A 440 -48.74 8.66 -7.70
CA THR A 440 -48.53 10.00 -7.11
C THR A 440 -47.05 10.36 -6.99
N PRO A 441 -46.66 11.66 -7.00
CA PRO A 441 -45.25 12.07 -6.95
C PRO A 441 -44.44 11.49 -5.78
N ALA A 442 -45.07 11.24 -4.63
CA ALA A 442 -44.40 10.63 -3.47
C ALA A 442 -44.14 9.11 -3.64
N GLN A 443 -44.94 8.41 -4.46
CA GLN A 443 -44.77 6.99 -4.79
C GLN A 443 -43.87 6.78 -6.02
N GLU A 444 -43.62 7.86 -6.76
CA GLU A 444 -42.84 7.90 -8.00
C GLU A 444 -41.36 7.59 -7.75
N ALA A 445 -40.79 8.12 -6.67
CA ALA A 445 -39.42 7.83 -6.24
C ALA A 445 -39.22 6.35 -5.87
N GLU A 446 -40.20 5.75 -5.17
CA GLU A 446 -40.16 4.32 -4.87
C GLU A 446 -40.31 3.47 -6.14
N SER A 447 -41.19 3.88 -7.07
CA SER A 447 -41.30 3.22 -8.39
C SER A 447 -39.94 3.18 -9.10
N ARG A 448 -39.17 4.28 -9.11
CA ARG A 448 -37.83 4.30 -9.71
C ARG A 448 -36.82 3.44 -8.97
N ARG A 449 -36.82 3.48 -7.63
CA ARG A 449 -36.00 2.60 -6.79
C ARG A 449 -36.21 1.12 -7.16
N GLN A 450 -37.47 0.69 -7.28
CA GLN A 450 -37.80 -0.68 -7.67
C GLN A 450 -37.40 -0.99 -9.13
N MET A 451 -37.60 -0.06 -10.07
CA MET A 451 -37.16 -0.24 -11.46
C MET A 451 -35.63 -0.36 -11.59
N ARG A 452 -34.85 0.38 -10.78
CA ARG A 452 -33.38 0.30 -10.76
C ARG A 452 -32.90 -1.06 -10.24
N ILE A 453 -33.55 -1.60 -9.21
CA ILE A 453 -33.27 -2.95 -8.67
C ILE A 453 -33.52 -4.02 -9.75
N ILE A 454 -34.60 -3.91 -10.55
CA ILE A 454 -34.83 -4.81 -11.70
C ILE A 454 -33.74 -4.64 -12.77
N GLY A 455 -33.30 -3.41 -13.03
CA GLY A 455 -32.24 -3.10 -13.98
C GLY A 455 -30.90 -3.76 -13.66
N GLU A 456 -30.42 -3.63 -12.41
CA GLU A 456 -29.19 -4.31 -11.98
C GLU A 456 -29.35 -5.83 -11.93
N SER A 457 -30.51 -6.33 -11.45
CA SER A 457 -30.81 -7.77 -11.45
C SER A 457 -30.69 -8.42 -12.83
N ARG A 458 -31.12 -7.72 -13.89
CA ARG A 458 -31.03 -8.21 -15.28
C ARG A 458 -29.72 -7.84 -15.97
N ARG A 459 -28.84 -7.06 -15.33
CA ARG A 459 -27.68 -6.38 -15.96
C ARG A 459 -28.09 -5.64 -17.25
N SER A 460 -29.25 -4.97 -17.21
CA SER A 460 -29.86 -4.32 -18.36
C SER A 460 -29.74 -2.81 -18.22
N ASP A 461 -28.74 -2.24 -18.88
CA ASP A 461 -28.50 -0.79 -18.83
C ASP A 461 -29.67 0.01 -19.46
N ARG A 462 -30.46 -0.60 -20.35
CA ARG A 462 -31.73 -0.02 -20.85
C ARG A 462 -32.79 0.12 -19.74
N ILE A 463 -32.93 -0.88 -18.88
CA ILE A 463 -33.88 -0.82 -17.75
C ILE A 463 -33.35 0.12 -16.67
N LYS A 464 -32.04 0.17 -16.45
CA LYS A 464 -31.41 1.13 -15.53
C LYS A 464 -31.57 2.57 -16.00
N SER A 465 -31.29 2.85 -17.27
CA SER A 465 -31.59 4.16 -17.86
C SER A 465 -33.07 4.48 -17.63
N VAL A 466 -34.02 3.61 -17.98
CA VAL A 466 -35.46 3.86 -17.74
C VAL A 466 -35.83 4.06 -16.26
N ALA A 467 -35.09 3.48 -15.30
CA ALA A 467 -35.29 3.76 -13.87
C ALA A 467 -34.82 5.16 -13.47
N ASP A 468 -33.75 5.65 -14.11
CA ASP A 468 -33.10 6.94 -13.85
C ASP A 468 -33.67 8.07 -14.74
N ASP A 469 -34.33 7.69 -15.84
CA ASP A 469 -34.95 8.51 -16.86
C ASP A 469 -36.42 8.78 -16.51
N SER A 470 -36.72 10.01 -16.10
CA SER A 470 -38.10 10.49 -16.11
C SER A 470 -38.21 11.97 -16.37
N VAL A 471 -39.01 12.31 -17.36
CA VAL A 471 -39.28 13.70 -17.73
C VAL A 471 -40.71 13.83 -18.25
N SER A 472 -41.66 13.88 -17.33
CA SER A 472 -43.10 13.99 -17.60
C SER A 472 -43.73 15.27 -17.02
N THR A 473 -43.18 15.81 -15.93
CA THR A 473 -43.51 17.15 -15.40
C THR A 473 -42.33 18.11 -15.52
N VAL A 474 -42.56 19.38 -15.18
CA VAL A 474 -41.53 20.44 -15.27
C VAL A 474 -40.49 20.28 -14.17
N GLU A 475 -40.91 19.80 -13.00
CA GLU A 475 -40.09 19.50 -11.83
C GLU A 475 -39.19 18.28 -12.10
N GLN A 476 -39.76 17.20 -12.67
CA GLN A 476 -38.99 16.04 -13.12
C GLN A 476 -38.00 16.40 -14.24
N ALA A 477 -38.36 17.32 -15.15
CA ALA A 477 -37.45 17.81 -16.18
C ALA A 477 -36.27 18.60 -15.60
N GLN A 478 -36.55 19.37 -14.55
CA GLN A 478 -35.57 20.11 -13.75
C GLN A 478 -34.63 19.13 -13.03
N ASP A 479 -35.15 18.20 -12.25
CA ASP A 479 -34.36 17.16 -11.56
C ASP A 479 -33.52 16.33 -12.54
N TYR A 480 -34.08 15.92 -13.69
CA TYR A 480 -33.37 15.10 -14.68
C TYR A 480 -32.18 15.80 -15.33
N LEU A 481 -32.27 17.12 -15.59
CA LEU A 481 -31.13 17.90 -16.09
C LEU A 481 -30.24 18.43 -14.96
N GLY A 482 -30.60 18.25 -13.69
CA GLY A 482 -29.85 18.75 -12.53
C GLY A 482 -30.01 20.25 -12.28
N VAL A 483 -31.15 20.83 -12.69
CA VAL A 483 -31.43 22.27 -12.70
C VAL A 483 -32.69 22.59 -11.90
N THR A 484 -32.92 23.86 -11.53
CA THR A 484 -34.10 24.27 -10.77
C THR A 484 -35.03 25.18 -11.59
N SER A 485 -36.12 25.64 -10.98
CA SER A 485 -37.01 26.65 -11.55
C SER A 485 -36.34 28.01 -11.78
N GLU A 486 -35.20 28.29 -11.13
CA GLU A 486 -34.48 29.58 -11.20
C GLU A 486 -33.16 29.52 -11.99
N THR A 487 -32.61 28.33 -12.25
CA THR A 487 -31.35 28.16 -13.02
C THR A 487 -31.39 28.85 -14.39
N ASN A 488 -30.35 29.59 -14.80
CA ASN A 488 -30.37 30.31 -16.08
C ASN A 488 -30.43 29.35 -17.30
N ASP A 489 -31.17 29.76 -18.34
CA ASP A 489 -31.47 28.95 -19.53
C ASP A 489 -30.21 28.44 -20.25
N ASP A 490 -29.15 29.23 -20.31
CA ASP A 490 -27.90 28.87 -20.99
C ASP A 490 -27.18 27.70 -20.30
N PHE A 491 -27.25 27.62 -18.97
CA PHE A 491 -26.69 26.49 -18.22
C PHE A 491 -27.55 25.22 -18.36
N ILE A 492 -28.87 25.36 -18.52
CA ILE A 492 -29.77 24.24 -18.86
C ILE A 492 -29.41 23.65 -20.23
N ILE A 493 -29.02 24.48 -21.20
CA ILE A 493 -28.52 24.02 -22.50
C ILE A 493 -27.18 23.28 -22.36
N SER A 494 -26.24 23.80 -21.57
CA SER A 494 -24.95 23.14 -21.32
C SER A 494 -25.14 21.75 -20.69
N LEU A 495 -25.99 21.64 -19.66
CA LEU A 495 -26.30 20.37 -18.99
C LEU A 495 -27.08 19.39 -19.88
N PHE A 496 -28.00 19.89 -20.72
CA PHE A 496 -28.60 19.08 -21.78
C PHE A 496 -27.54 18.51 -22.73
N THR A 497 -26.58 19.33 -23.16
CA THR A 497 -25.58 18.93 -24.16
C THR A 497 -24.64 17.88 -23.60
N ALA A 498 -24.11 18.09 -22.37
CA ALA A 498 -23.29 17.10 -21.67
C ALA A 498 -24.03 15.75 -21.50
N LYS A 499 -25.30 15.76 -21.05
CA LYS A 499 -26.10 14.53 -20.95
C LYS A 499 -26.33 13.80 -22.28
N VAL A 500 -26.26 14.50 -23.41
CA VAL A 500 -26.37 13.90 -24.75
C VAL A 500 -25.04 13.33 -25.24
N GLU A 501 -23.91 13.90 -24.84
CA GLU A 501 -22.58 13.40 -25.17
C GLU A 501 -22.19 12.19 -24.30
N ASP A 502 -22.46 12.23 -23.00
CA ASP A 502 -22.24 11.11 -22.06
C ASP A 502 -23.15 9.90 -22.37
N ALA A 503 -24.39 10.14 -22.78
CA ALA A 503 -25.38 9.09 -23.04
C ALA A 503 -26.17 9.34 -24.35
N PRO A 504 -25.56 9.09 -25.54
CA PRO A 504 -26.19 9.37 -26.84
C PRO A 504 -27.53 8.65 -27.08
N SER A 505 -27.77 7.53 -26.38
CA SER A 505 -29.05 6.81 -26.38
C SER A 505 -30.22 7.61 -25.81
N ASN A 506 -29.96 8.52 -24.87
CA ASN A 506 -30.98 9.20 -24.09
C ASN A 506 -31.36 10.57 -24.69
N ARG A 507 -30.82 10.89 -25.88
CA ARG A 507 -30.95 12.19 -26.55
C ARG A 507 -32.39 12.66 -26.74
N ASP A 508 -33.30 11.75 -27.11
CA ASP A 508 -34.71 12.12 -27.30
C ASP A 508 -35.46 12.39 -25.99
N LEU A 509 -34.99 11.85 -24.85
CA LEU A 509 -35.51 12.19 -23.53
C LEU A 509 -34.93 13.50 -22.99
N ALA A 510 -33.61 13.70 -23.11
CA ALA A 510 -32.98 14.97 -22.77
C ALA A 510 -33.61 16.13 -23.57
N ARG A 511 -33.93 15.90 -24.85
CA ARG A 511 -34.66 16.86 -25.70
C ARG A 511 -36.08 17.11 -25.16
N ARG A 512 -36.76 16.06 -24.67
CA ARG A 512 -38.08 16.19 -24.05
C ARG A 512 -38.06 16.97 -22.73
N ALA A 513 -36.96 16.90 -21.98
CA ALA A 513 -36.74 17.74 -20.80
C ALA A 513 -36.63 19.21 -21.15
N LEU A 514 -35.79 19.51 -22.14
CA LEU A 514 -35.58 20.87 -22.59
C LEU A 514 -36.87 21.46 -23.18
N GLU A 515 -37.67 20.67 -23.93
CA GLU A 515 -39.01 21.06 -24.38
C GLU A 515 -39.94 21.45 -23.22
N LEU A 516 -40.07 20.61 -22.19
CA LEU A 516 -40.99 20.87 -21.06
C LEU A 516 -40.58 22.10 -20.24
N ILE A 517 -39.28 22.32 -20.01
CA ILE A 517 -38.79 23.52 -19.31
C ILE A 517 -39.01 24.77 -20.17
N ALA A 518 -38.68 24.72 -21.46
CA ALA A 518 -38.81 25.84 -22.39
C ALA A 518 -40.27 26.29 -22.57
N GLU A 519 -41.21 25.34 -22.59
CA GLU A 519 -42.64 25.61 -22.72
C GLU A 519 -43.23 26.16 -21.42
N ALA A 520 -42.84 25.62 -20.26
CA ALA A 520 -43.30 26.08 -18.95
C ALA A 520 -42.79 27.49 -18.60
N ARG A 521 -41.49 27.75 -18.77
CA ARG A 521 -40.87 29.08 -18.58
C ARG A 521 -41.27 30.09 -19.66
N LYS A 522 -41.74 29.60 -20.81
CA LYS A 522 -41.92 30.35 -22.05
C LYS A 522 -40.63 30.97 -22.61
N SER A 523 -39.45 30.44 -22.24
CA SER A 523 -38.17 30.92 -22.76
C SER A 523 -38.12 30.84 -24.27
N ASP A 524 -37.74 31.92 -24.93
CA ASP A 524 -37.50 31.92 -26.38
C ASP A 524 -36.05 31.53 -26.73
N ALA A 525 -35.12 31.61 -25.77
CA ALA A 525 -33.73 31.14 -25.91
C ALA A 525 -33.67 29.61 -25.98
N LEU A 526 -34.29 28.91 -25.02
CA LEU A 526 -34.37 27.45 -25.04
C LEU A 526 -35.10 26.92 -26.29
N LYS A 527 -36.17 27.61 -26.73
CA LYS A 527 -36.90 27.28 -27.97
C LYS A 527 -36.09 27.58 -29.24
N HIS A 528 -35.17 28.54 -29.21
CA HIS A 528 -34.24 28.80 -30.31
C HIS A 528 -33.25 27.65 -30.43
N PHE A 529 -32.55 27.33 -29.33
CA PHE A 529 -31.58 26.24 -29.29
C PHE A 529 -32.20 24.88 -29.67
N LEU A 530 -33.39 24.54 -29.16
CA LEU A 530 -34.16 23.34 -29.56
C LEU A 530 -34.45 23.23 -31.07
N LYS A 531 -34.29 24.31 -31.82
CA LYS A 531 -34.72 24.46 -33.22
C LYS A 531 -33.57 24.75 -34.18
N THR A 532 -32.43 25.28 -33.69
CA THR A 532 -31.22 25.55 -34.48
C THR A 532 -30.03 24.67 -34.08
N GLY A 533 -29.97 24.20 -32.82
CA GLY A 533 -28.78 23.58 -32.23
C GLY A 533 -27.70 24.58 -31.78
N GLU A 534 -27.96 25.88 -31.87
CA GLU A 534 -26.99 26.95 -31.57
C GLU A 534 -27.45 27.76 -30.35
N MET A 535 -26.54 27.95 -29.38
CA MET A 535 -26.80 28.77 -28.19
C MET A 535 -26.90 30.25 -28.53
N THR A 536 -27.89 30.92 -27.96
CA THR A 536 -27.75 32.35 -27.66
C THR A 536 -26.68 32.51 -26.58
N ALA A 537 -25.71 33.39 -26.77
CA ALA A 537 -24.61 33.52 -25.81
C ALA A 537 -25.10 34.12 -24.48
N GLY A 538 -24.88 33.38 -23.38
CA GLY A 538 -25.17 33.78 -22.00
C GLY A 538 -24.03 33.41 -21.06
N GLU A 539 -24.03 34.01 -19.87
CA GLU A 539 -22.82 34.11 -19.04
C GLU A 539 -22.64 32.90 -18.11
N MET A 540 -21.40 32.40 -18.02
CA MET A 540 -20.98 31.31 -17.14
C MET A 540 -21.09 31.71 -15.64
N ASP A 541 -21.41 30.73 -14.80
CA ASP A 541 -21.61 30.84 -13.34
C ASP A 541 -20.31 30.54 -12.55
N ILE A 542 -20.22 31.02 -11.31
CA ILE A 542 -19.02 30.85 -10.46
C ILE A 542 -18.81 29.41 -9.96
N GLY A 543 -19.88 28.70 -9.61
CA GLY A 543 -19.81 27.31 -9.20
C GLY A 543 -19.34 26.41 -10.33
N ASP A 544 -19.75 26.72 -11.56
CA ASP A 544 -19.26 26.05 -12.75
C ASP A 544 -17.81 26.42 -13.05
N ALA A 545 -17.42 27.69 -12.88
CA ALA A 545 -16.04 28.13 -13.04
C ALA A 545 -15.06 27.37 -12.11
N TYR A 546 -15.38 27.22 -10.82
CA TYR A 546 -14.56 26.40 -9.91
C TYR A 546 -14.55 24.92 -10.30
N ARG A 547 -15.70 24.35 -10.74
CA ARG A 547 -15.77 22.95 -11.18
C ARG A 547 -14.97 22.69 -12.46
N LEU A 548 -14.97 23.64 -13.40
CA LEU A 548 -14.22 23.56 -14.66
C LEU A 548 -12.71 23.51 -14.42
N LEU A 549 -12.23 24.22 -13.39
CA LEU A 549 -10.84 24.16 -12.93
C LEU A 549 -10.55 22.98 -11.98
N ARG A 550 -11.51 22.07 -11.75
CA ARG A 550 -11.44 20.93 -10.81
C ARG A 550 -11.10 21.32 -9.36
N ILE A 551 -11.62 22.47 -8.91
CA ILE A 551 -11.39 22.99 -7.56
C ILE A 551 -12.60 22.69 -6.67
N ASP A 552 -12.52 21.59 -5.93
CA ASP A 552 -13.62 21.14 -5.03
C ASP A 552 -13.86 22.11 -3.86
N ASN A 553 -12.81 22.74 -3.34
CA ASN A 553 -12.89 23.68 -2.23
C ASN A 553 -12.80 25.15 -2.70
N ARG A 554 -13.89 25.90 -2.58
CA ARG A 554 -13.94 27.33 -2.98
C ARG A 554 -13.22 28.30 -2.02
N THR A 555 -12.69 27.82 -0.88
CA THR A 555 -11.91 28.66 0.07
C THR A 555 -10.42 28.74 -0.23
N VAL A 556 -9.94 28.04 -1.27
CA VAL A 556 -8.51 28.04 -1.65
C VAL A 556 -8.02 29.45 -2.03
N ASP A 557 -6.72 29.69 -1.92
CA ASP A 557 -6.10 30.95 -2.32
C ASP A 557 -6.07 31.14 -3.85
N ASP A 558 -5.73 32.36 -4.27
CA ASP A 558 -5.59 32.70 -5.69
C ASP A 558 -4.48 31.88 -6.37
N ASP A 559 -3.48 31.45 -5.61
CA ASP A 559 -2.33 30.65 -6.07
C ASP A 559 -2.73 29.22 -6.46
N LEU A 560 -3.57 28.55 -5.68
CA LEU A 560 -4.08 27.23 -6.05
C LEU A 560 -5.03 27.31 -7.25
N ILE A 561 -5.82 28.40 -7.36
CA ILE A 561 -6.68 28.67 -8.52
C ILE A 561 -5.82 28.91 -9.77
N GLU A 562 -4.71 29.64 -9.62
CA GLU A 562 -3.72 29.85 -10.67
C GLU A 562 -3.11 28.52 -11.16
N ALA A 563 -2.66 27.67 -10.23
CA ALA A 563 -2.06 26.38 -10.55
C ALA A 563 -3.08 25.44 -11.24
N ALA A 564 -4.31 25.36 -10.72
CA ALA A 564 -5.38 24.56 -11.29
C ALA A 564 -5.76 25.02 -12.71
N TYR A 565 -5.92 26.34 -12.93
CA TYR A 565 -6.10 26.91 -14.27
C TYR A 565 -4.98 26.53 -15.22
N THR A 566 -3.73 26.64 -14.77
CA THR A 566 -2.54 26.36 -15.60
C THR A 566 -2.48 24.88 -15.98
N CYS A 567 -2.80 23.98 -15.04
CA CYS A 567 -2.91 22.54 -15.33
C CYS A 567 -4.02 22.23 -16.34
N CYS A 568 -5.23 22.80 -16.18
CA CYS A 568 -6.33 22.57 -17.11
C CYS A 568 -6.03 23.10 -18.53
N VAL A 569 -5.36 24.25 -18.65
CA VAL A 569 -4.89 24.81 -19.93
C VAL A 569 -3.82 23.94 -20.60
N VAL A 570 -2.95 23.30 -19.82
CA VAL A 570 -1.91 22.37 -20.33
C VAL A 570 -2.50 21.01 -20.71
N GLU A 571 -3.49 20.51 -19.96
CA GLU A 571 -4.21 19.26 -20.28
C GLU A 571 -5.08 19.37 -21.53
N ASP A 572 -5.81 20.48 -21.70
CA ASP A 572 -6.67 20.70 -22.87
C ASP A 572 -6.53 22.13 -23.46
N PRO A 573 -5.50 22.36 -24.29
CA PRO A 573 -5.31 23.64 -24.97
C PRO A 573 -6.45 24.05 -25.92
N SER A 574 -7.42 23.17 -26.22
CA SER A 574 -8.57 23.50 -27.07
C SER A 574 -9.69 24.25 -26.34
N LYS A 575 -9.60 24.37 -25.01
CA LYS A 575 -10.63 25.01 -24.14
C LYS A 575 -10.12 26.26 -23.43
N VAL A 576 -9.02 26.86 -23.91
CA VAL A 576 -8.36 28.03 -23.29
C VAL A 576 -9.31 29.21 -23.09
N GLU A 577 -10.19 29.53 -24.04
CA GLU A 577 -11.19 30.59 -23.91
C GLU A 577 -12.19 30.31 -22.79
N LEU A 578 -12.58 29.03 -22.60
CA LEU A 578 -13.50 28.58 -21.57
C LEU A 578 -12.84 28.65 -20.17
N TYR A 579 -11.59 28.23 -20.07
CA TYR A 579 -10.80 28.36 -18.84
C TYR A 579 -10.54 29.83 -18.47
N ASN A 580 -10.28 30.70 -19.45
CA ASN A 580 -10.18 32.14 -19.24
C ASN A 580 -11.49 32.72 -18.71
N GLN A 581 -12.64 32.36 -19.31
CA GLN A 581 -13.95 32.82 -18.83
C GLN A 581 -14.17 32.43 -17.36
N ALA A 582 -13.89 31.18 -16.99
CA ALA A 582 -13.97 30.70 -15.61
C ALA A 582 -13.06 31.49 -14.66
N LEU A 583 -11.79 31.66 -15.02
CA LEU A 583 -10.82 32.42 -14.23
C LEU A 583 -11.27 33.88 -14.02
N GLN A 584 -11.93 34.48 -15.01
CA GLN A 584 -12.45 35.85 -14.93
C GLN A 584 -13.59 35.97 -13.92
N ILE A 585 -14.47 34.96 -13.85
CA ILE A 585 -15.61 34.92 -12.94
C ILE A 585 -15.15 34.68 -11.50
N ILE A 586 -14.22 33.75 -11.30
CA ILE A 586 -13.61 33.51 -9.98
C ILE A 586 -12.88 34.77 -9.50
N GLY A 587 -12.10 35.42 -10.37
CA GLY A 587 -11.41 36.68 -10.07
C GLY A 587 -12.36 37.80 -9.66
N LYS A 588 -13.42 38.04 -10.44
CA LYS A 588 -14.47 39.03 -10.14
C LYS A 588 -15.10 38.81 -8.76
N HIS A 589 -15.41 37.56 -8.38
CA HIS A 589 -16.07 37.25 -7.11
C HIS A 589 -15.13 37.22 -5.90
N LYS A 590 -13.89 36.74 -6.04
CA LYS A 590 -12.87 36.88 -4.98
C LYS A 590 -12.42 38.34 -4.82
N ASN A 591 -12.87 39.25 -5.70
CA ASN A 591 -12.36 40.60 -5.87
C ASN A 591 -10.83 40.62 -6.12
N SER A 592 -10.34 39.56 -6.77
CA SER A 592 -8.93 39.38 -7.13
C SER A 592 -8.66 40.04 -8.47
N SER A 593 -7.90 41.14 -8.42
CA SER A 593 -7.34 41.75 -9.62
C SER A 593 -6.35 40.83 -10.34
N PHE A 594 -5.62 39.98 -9.59
CA PHE A 594 -4.65 39.03 -10.13
C PHE A 594 -5.31 38.03 -11.09
N LEU A 595 -6.32 37.30 -10.62
CA LEU A 595 -7.04 36.31 -11.42
C LEU A 595 -7.82 36.98 -12.56
N SER A 596 -8.48 38.12 -12.28
CA SER A 596 -9.25 38.87 -13.29
C SER A 596 -8.39 39.39 -14.45
N ASN A 597 -7.14 39.76 -14.16
CA ASN A 597 -6.16 40.21 -15.16
C ASN A 597 -5.69 39.02 -16.01
N LYS A 598 -5.19 37.96 -15.35
CA LYS A 598 -4.74 36.71 -16.02
C LYS A 598 -5.78 36.16 -16.99
N ALA A 599 -7.05 36.17 -16.59
CA ALA A 599 -8.22 35.73 -17.36
C ALA A 599 -8.59 36.54 -18.61
N THR A 600 -7.93 37.67 -18.87
CA THR A 600 -8.17 38.50 -20.07
C THR A 600 -7.00 38.47 -21.05
N GLY A 601 -6.00 37.62 -20.80
CA GLY A 601 -4.69 37.69 -21.45
C GLY A 601 -3.86 38.92 -21.02
N MET A 602 -4.48 39.94 -20.42
CA MET A 602 -3.81 41.07 -19.78
C MET A 602 -3.37 40.69 -18.35
N GLY A 603 -2.49 39.69 -18.23
CA GLY A 603 -1.80 39.40 -16.97
C GLY A 603 -1.16 40.68 -16.39
N PRO A 604 -0.92 40.77 -15.07
CA PRO A 604 -0.53 42.00 -14.37
C PRO A 604 0.88 42.48 -14.77
N GLY A 605 1.01 43.02 -15.98
CA GLY A 605 2.29 43.21 -16.63
C GLY A 605 2.26 43.50 -18.14
N SER A 606 1.14 43.89 -18.74
CA SER A 606 1.13 44.43 -20.13
C SER A 606 1.86 45.78 -20.30
N ASP A 607 2.54 46.23 -19.25
CA ASP A 607 3.40 47.43 -19.19
C ASP A 607 4.77 47.09 -18.52
N ARG A 608 5.10 45.79 -18.35
CA ARG A 608 6.42 45.34 -17.87
C ARG A 608 7.42 45.36 -19.01
N ASN A 609 8.53 46.08 -18.84
CA ASN A 609 9.66 46.02 -19.78
C ASN A 609 10.26 44.60 -19.83
N LEU A 610 10.14 43.90 -20.96
CA LEU A 610 10.60 42.52 -21.15
C LEU A 610 12.12 42.33 -21.14
N SER A 611 12.90 43.41 -21.22
CA SER A 611 14.36 43.41 -20.99
C SER A 611 14.75 43.50 -19.51
N GLU A 612 13.79 43.85 -18.64
CA GLU A 612 13.94 44.00 -17.19
C GLU A 612 13.20 42.92 -16.38
N TRP A 613 12.57 41.97 -17.06
CA TRP A 613 11.80 40.89 -16.46
C TRP A 613 12.38 39.51 -16.85
N PRO A 614 12.50 38.56 -15.92
CA PRO A 614 12.88 37.19 -16.25
C PRO A 614 11.82 36.51 -17.12
N VAL A 615 12.25 35.49 -17.85
CA VAL A 615 11.43 34.68 -18.77
C VAL A 615 10.87 33.45 -18.04
N GLY A 616 9.65 33.03 -18.34
CA GLY A 616 9.08 31.75 -17.88
C GLY A 616 9.50 30.55 -18.72
N LEU A 617 9.15 29.34 -18.27
CA LEU A 617 9.33 28.09 -19.03
C LEU A 617 7.99 27.38 -19.24
N GLN A 618 7.64 27.06 -20.48
CA GLN A 618 6.46 26.26 -20.77
C GLN A 618 6.63 24.84 -20.23
N ASN A 619 5.65 24.38 -19.46
CA ASN A 619 5.57 23.01 -18.98
C ASN A 619 5.14 22.08 -20.12
N ILE A 620 5.87 20.97 -20.30
CA ILE A 620 5.67 20.01 -21.39
C ILE A 620 5.14 18.65 -20.88
N GLY A 621 4.35 18.69 -19.81
CA GLY A 621 3.74 17.53 -19.15
C GLY A 621 3.97 17.57 -17.64
N ASN A 622 4.41 16.47 -17.05
CA ASN A 622 4.77 16.39 -15.62
C ASN A 622 6.19 16.96 -15.37
N THR A 623 6.47 18.18 -15.84
CA THR A 623 7.83 18.76 -15.89
C THR A 623 8.04 20.07 -15.11
N CYS A 624 7.07 20.52 -14.31
CA CYS A 624 7.18 21.75 -13.50
C CYS A 624 8.35 21.77 -12.52
N TYR A 625 8.73 20.60 -11.98
CA TYR A 625 9.95 20.47 -11.18
C TYR A 625 11.22 20.77 -11.99
N LEU A 626 11.31 20.21 -13.20
CA LEU A 626 12.42 20.46 -14.11
C LEU A 626 12.49 21.94 -14.50
N ASN A 627 11.35 22.59 -14.78
CA ASN A 627 11.29 24.02 -15.04
C ASN A 627 11.84 24.84 -13.87
N SER A 628 11.43 24.53 -12.63
CA SER A 628 11.94 25.15 -11.42
C SER A 628 13.46 25.01 -11.27
N LEU A 629 14.00 23.83 -11.62
CA LEU A 629 15.43 23.54 -11.56
C LEU A 629 16.24 24.27 -12.65
N LEU A 630 15.72 24.33 -13.88
CA LEU A 630 16.34 25.03 -15.01
C LEU A 630 16.39 26.55 -14.77
N GLN A 631 15.33 27.13 -14.20
CA GLN A 631 15.30 28.55 -13.80
C GLN A 631 16.38 28.88 -12.76
N PHE A 632 16.53 28.03 -11.73
CA PHE A 632 17.60 28.18 -10.73
C PHE A 632 18.99 28.08 -11.36
N TYR A 633 19.25 27.10 -12.22
CA TYR A 633 20.56 26.97 -12.85
C TYR A 633 20.87 28.11 -13.83
N PHE A 634 19.87 28.66 -14.51
CA PHE A 634 20.01 29.88 -15.33
C PHE A 634 20.33 31.11 -14.48
N SER A 635 19.87 31.17 -13.23
CA SER A 635 20.05 32.35 -12.36
C SER A 635 21.41 32.39 -11.65
N VAL A 636 22.14 31.27 -11.56
CA VAL A 636 23.52 31.21 -11.06
C VAL A 636 24.50 31.62 -12.17
N ARG A 637 25.15 32.79 -12.04
CA ARG A 637 26.00 33.40 -13.10
C ARG A 637 27.09 32.43 -13.55
N GLY A 638 27.91 31.96 -12.61
CA GLY A 638 29.05 31.08 -12.92
C GLY A 638 28.66 29.74 -13.58
N TYR A 639 27.42 29.27 -13.41
CA TYR A 639 26.92 28.08 -14.10
C TYR A 639 26.32 28.43 -15.47
N ARG A 640 25.48 29.45 -15.57
CA ARG A 640 24.96 29.95 -16.85
C ARG A 640 26.10 30.28 -17.82
N ASP A 641 27.12 30.99 -17.34
CA ASP A 641 28.22 31.46 -18.19
C ASP A 641 29.14 30.28 -18.62
N LEU A 642 29.26 29.23 -17.80
CA LEU A 642 29.92 27.96 -18.15
C LEU A 642 29.17 27.21 -19.27
N ILE A 643 27.84 27.21 -19.23
CA ILE A 643 26.99 26.56 -20.25
C ILE A 643 26.94 27.37 -21.56
N LEU A 644 26.89 28.71 -21.48
CA LEU A 644 26.89 29.57 -22.67
C LEU A 644 28.20 29.48 -23.47
N HIS A 645 29.35 29.40 -22.79
CA HIS A 645 30.68 29.30 -23.40
C HIS A 645 31.22 27.85 -23.38
N PHE A 646 30.33 26.86 -23.48
CA PHE A 646 30.67 25.45 -23.25
C PHE A 646 31.84 24.93 -24.10
N GLU A 647 32.02 25.40 -25.33
CA GLU A 647 33.15 25.04 -26.19
C GLU A 647 34.52 25.28 -25.53
N ASP A 648 34.68 26.34 -24.71
CA ASP A 648 35.92 26.63 -23.98
C ASP A 648 36.16 25.67 -22.81
N PHE A 649 35.14 24.91 -22.40
CA PHE A 649 35.18 24.00 -21.24
C PHE A 649 34.95 22.54 -21.60
N SER A 650 34.61 22.21 -22.84
CA SER A 650 34.27 20.86 -23.28
C SER A 650 35.42 19.85 -23.11
N MET A 651 35.07 18.60 -22.83
CA MET A 651 36.01 17.48 -22.63
C MET A 651 36.47 16.87 -23.97
N ASP A 652 37.78 16.87 -24.23
CA ASP A 652 38.36 16.17 -25.38
C ASP A 652 38.17 14.65 -25.30
N LEU A 653 37.64 14.05 -26.37
CA LEU A 653 37.38 12.60 -26.49
C LEU A 653 38.63 11.79 -26.87
N SER A 654 39.79 12.15 -26.32
CA SER A 654 41.05 11.41 -26.50
C SER A 654 41.21 10.32 -25.43
N ASP A 655 41.78 9.18 -25.79
CA ASP A 655 41.79 8.02 -24.89
C ASP A 655 42.68 8.23 -23.65
N GLU A 656 43.72 9.07 -23.73
CA GLU A 656 44.50 9.48 -22.55
C GLU A 656 43.64 10.29 -21.57
N ASN A 657 42.90 11.30 -22.05
CA ASN A 657 42.06 12.15 -21.22
C ASN A 657 40.87 11.36 -20.63
N LEU A 658 40.24 10.50 -21.43
CA LEU A 658 39.18 9.60 -20.98
C LEU A 658 39.69 8.59 -19.94
N SER A 659 40.90 8.04 -20.08
CA SER A 659 41.47 7.09 -19.10
C SER A 659 41.64 7.67 -17.68
N ARG A 660 41.74 9.00 -17.59
CA ARG A 660 41.86 9.77 -16.33
C ARG A 660 40.54 10.39 -15.86
N LYS A 661 39.45 10.30 -16.63
CA LYS A 661 38.16 10.93 -16.31
C LYS A 661 37.43 10.14 -15.20
N LYS A 662 37.38 10.73 -14.00
CA LYS A 662 36.71 10.18 -12.81
C LYS A 662 35.89 11.27 -12.11
N VAL A 663 34.60 11.01 -11.90
CA VAL A 663 33.65 11.92 -11.23
C VAL A 663 33.03 11.14 -10.05
N GLY A 664 33.18 11.65 -8.83
CA GLY A 664 32.95 10.86 -7.63
C GLY A 664 33.91 9.67 -7.54
N SER A 665 33.41 8.52 -7.10
CA SER A 665 34.16 7.25 -7.12
C SER A 665 34.29 6.63 -8.52
N ARG A 666 33.41 6.99 -9.47
CA ARG A 666 33.24 6.32 -10.77
C ARG A 666 34.14 6.87 -11.87
N ARG A 667 34.68 5.97 -12.70
CA ARG A 667 35.22 6.33 -14.03
C ARG A 667 34.06 6.63 -14.98
N VAL A 668 34.25 7.57 -15.91
CA VAL A 668 33.23 7.95 -16.91
C VAL A 668 33.59 7.36 -18.27
N SER A 669 32.64 6.71 -18.94
CA SER A 669 32.86 6.15 -20.28
C SER A 669 32.74 7.19 -21.40
N ARG A 670 33.33 6.89 -22.58
CA ARG A 670 33.25 7.73 -23.79
C ARG A 670 31.80 8.12 -24.13
N LYS A 671 30.88 7.14 -24.11
CA LYS A 671 29.44 7.34 -24.38
C LYS A 671 28.76 8.27 -23.37
N GLU A 672 29.15 8.20 -22.10
CA GLU A 672 28.59 9.06 -21.06
C GLU A 672 29.07 10.51 -21.21
N VAL A 673 30.33 10.73 -21.63
CA VAL A 673 30.82 12.07 -22.00
C VAL A 673 30.06 12.59 -23.23
N GLU A 674 29.91 11.78 -24.27
CA GLU A 674 29.18 12.14 -25.51
C GLU A 674 27.71 12.51 -25.22
N ARG A 675 26.99 11.72 -24.39
CA ARG A 675 25.63 12.06 -23.92
C ARG A 675 25.63 13.38 -23.15
N SER A 676 26.56 13.54 -22.20
CA SER A 676 26.65 14.73 -21.36
C SER A 676 26.94 15.99 -22.17
N GLN A 677 27.75 15.88 -23.22
CA GLN A 677 27.99 16.95 -24.19
C GLN A 677 26.73 17.30 -24.98
N GLN A 678 25.83 16.35 -25.28
CA GLN A 678 24.54 16.68 -25.88
C GLN A 678 23.62 17.38 -24.88
N PHE A 679 23.52 16.89 -23.64
CA PHE A 679 22.75 17.54 -22.58
C PHE A 679 23.14 19.01 -22.39
N VAL A 680 24.43 19.32 -22.32
CA VAL A 680 24.91 20.71 -22.18
C VAL A 680 24.63 21.56 -23.44
N LYS A 681 24.65 20.98 -24.65
CA LYS A 681 24.26 21.70 -25.88
C LYS A 681 22.78 22.06 -25.88
N GLU A 682 21.90 21.12 -25.54
CA GLU A 682 20.46 21.39 -25.40
C GLU A 682 20.19 22.46 -24.33
N LEU A 683 20.86 22.36 -23.17
CA LEU A 683 20.75 23.33 -22.09
C LEU A 683 21.24 24.72 -22.51
N ARG A 684 22.30 24.81 -23.33
CA ARG A 684 22.78 26.06 -23.91
C ARG A 684 21.79 26.68 -24.89
N THR A 685 21.14 25.87 -25.74
CA THR A 685 20.08 26.36 -26.63
C THR A 685 18.99 27.03 -25.80
N LEU A 686 18.49 26.35 -24.76
CA LEU A 686 17.48 26.91 -23.85
C LEU A 686 17.98 28.20 -23.16
N PHE A 687 19.17 28.21 -22.59
CA PHE A 687 19.73 29.40 -21.94
C PHE A 687 19.93 30.57 -22.91
N SER A 688 20.18 30.30 -24.20
CA SER A 688 20.27 31.33 -25.23
C SER A 688 18.89 31.90 -25.56
N GLU A 689 17.90 31.03 -25.78
CA GLU A 689 16.50 31.43 -26.00
C GLU A 689 15.93 32.22 -24.82
N MET A 690 16.23 31.81 -23.58
CA MET A 690 15.82 32.54 -22.37
C MET A 690 16.33 33.99 -22.37
N ILE A 691 17.54 34.24 -22.88
CA ILE A 691 18.12 35.57 -23.01
C ILE A 691 17.48 36.35 -24.17
N THR A 692 17.37 35.75 -25.36
CA THR A 692 17.08 36.49 -26.61
C THR A 692 15.61 36.51 -27.04
N SER A 693 14.77 35.61 -26.52
CA SER A 693 13.37 35.46 -26.96
C SER A 693 12.56 36.74 -26.70
N PRO A 694 11.82 37.28 -27.69
CA PRO A 694 10.93 38.43 -27.48
C PRO A 694 9.68 38.08 -26.66
N PHE A 695 9.43 36.80 -26.37
CA PHE A 695 8.27 36.32 -25.62
C PHE A 695 8.51 36.31 -24.10
N PRO A 696 7.45 36.34 -23.28
CA PRO A 696 7.57 36.27 -21.82
C PRO A 696 7.91 34.87 -21.29
N TYR A 697 7.80 33.82 -22.11
CA TYR A 697 8.25 32.45 -21.81
C TYR A 697 8.95 31.81 -23.02
N VAL A 698 9.68 30.72 -22.78
CA VAL A 698 10.26 29.82 -23.80
C VAL A 698 9.96 28.36 -23.45
N THR A 699 10.21 27.42 -24.36
CA THR A 699 9.76 26.02 -24.24
C THR A 699 10.95 25.06 -24.28
N PRO A 700 11.30 24.37 -23.18
CA PRO A 700 12.40 23.40 -23.17
C PRO A 700 12.25 22.32 -24.24
N SER A 701 13.36 21.89 -24.85
CA SER A 701 13.32 20.80 -25.83
C SER A 701 12.95 19.47 -25.16
N GLN A 702 12.20 18.63 -25.87
CA GLN A 702 11.84 17.30 -25.39
C GLN A 702 13.09 16.43 -25.13
N GLU A 703 14.17 16.61 -25.92
CA GLU A 703 15.44 15.92 -25.69
C GLU A 703 16.16 16.45 -24.43
N LEU A 704 16.11 17.75 -24.14
CA LEU A 704 16.64 18.29 -22.87
C LEU A 704 15.96 17.63 -21.67
N ALA A 705 14.63 17.55 -21.68
CA ALA A 705 13.87 16.89 -20.64
C ALA A 705 14.22 15.39 -20.55
N ARG A 706 14.33 14.68 -21.67
CA ARG A 706 14.66 13.25 -21.71
C ARG A 706 16.08 12.96 -21.23
N LEU A 707 17.04 13.82 -21.56
CA LEU A 707 18.42 13.72 -21.07
C LEU A 707 18.53 14.03 -19.57
N THR A 708 17.63 14.88 -19.04
CA THR A 708 17.61 15.27 -17.63
C THR A 708 16.89 14.24 -16.74
N LEU A 709 15.77 13.67 -17.22
CA LEU A 709 14.90 12.74 -16.50
C LEU A 709 15.28 11.25 -16.68
N ILE A 710 16.40 10.96 -17.36
CA ILE A 710 16.92 9.60 -17.54
C ILE A 710 18.43 9.58 -17.30
N GLY A 711 18.86 8.87 -16.25
CA GLY A 711 20.28 8.59 -15.98
C GLY A 711 20.90 7.58 -16.96
N THR A 712 22.24 7.61 -17.12
CA THR A 712 22.98 6.79 -18.10
C THR A 712 22.80 5.29 -17.90
N SER A 713 22.68 4.83 -16.65
CA SER A 713 22.39 3.44 -16.27
C SER A 713 20.96 3.01 -16.62
N ASN A 714 20.01 3.94 -16.63
CA ASN A 714 18.59 3.64 -16.68
C ASN A 714 18.10 3.60 -18.14
N GLU A 715 18.76 4.31 -19.06
CA GLU A 715 18.36 4.43 -20.47
C GLU A 715 18.20 3.06 -21.17
N GLU A 716 19.14 2.12 -21.02
CA GLU A 716 18.98 0.78 -21.63
C GLU A 716 17.84 -0.04 -20.99
N ALA A 717 17.61 0.11 -19.69
CA ALA A 717 16.56 -0.60 -18.98
C ALA A 717 15.16 0.00 -19.22
N ILE A 718 15.09 1.30 -19.53
CA ILE A 718 13.86 1.98 -19.98
C ILE A 718 13.60 1.61 -21.44
N ARG A 719 14.59 1.70 -22.35
CA ARG A 719 14.43 1.29 -23.76
C ARG A 719 13.95 -0.15 -23.92
N ARG A 720 14.45 -1.08 -23.10
CA ARG A 720 13.95 -2.47 -23.08
C ARG A 720 12.47 -2.55 -22.64
N ARG A 721 12.01 -1.69 -21.72
CA ARG A 721 10.59 -1.59 -21.33
C ARG A 721 9.73 -0.93 -22.41
N SER A 722 10.15 0.21 -22.96
CA SER A 722 9.42 0.92 -24.03
C SER A 722 9.27 0.06 -25.29
N THR A 723 10.34 -0.64 -25.71
CA THR A 723 10.27 -1.56 -26.87
C THR A 723 9.42 -2.81 -26.60
N ILE A 724 9.36 -3.32 -25.35
CA ILE A 724 8.41 -4.39 -24.99
C ILE A 724 6.95 -3.88 -25.06
N SER A 725 6.70 -2.60 -24.76
CA SER A 725 5.39 -1.97 -24.94
C SER A 725 4.97 -1.93 -26.42
N THR A 726 5.86 -1.47 -27.30
CA THR A 726 5.58 -1.36 -28.75
C THR A 726 5.44 -2.71 -29.47
N TYR A 727 5.98 -3.80 -28.92
CA TYR A 727 5.93 -5.15 -29.52
C TYR A 727 4.77 -6.04 -29.01
N ARG A 728 3.59 -5.46 -28.78
CA ARG A 728 2.31 -6.20 -28.78
C ARG A 728 1.53 -6.00 -30.09
N PRO A 729 1.65 -6.92 -31.07
CA PRO A 729 0.68 -7.00 -32.16
C PRO A 729 -0.70 -7.36 -31.60
N ALA A 730 -1.75 -6.65 -32.03
CA ALA A 730 -3.14 -6.89 -31.63
C ALA A 730 -3.77 -8.17 -32.26
N ALA A 731 -3.01 -9.28 -32.28
CA ALA A 731 -3.37 -10.52 -32.98
C ALA A 731 -2.65 -11.76 -32.43
N ALA A 732 -2.69 -11.97 -31.10
CA ALA A 732 -2.30 -13.24 -30.47
C ALA A 732 -3.07 -13.44 -29.15
N LEU A 733 -3.84 -14.54 -29.06
CA LEU A 733 -4.92 -14.77 -28.09
C LEU A 733 -6.10 -13.80 -28.30
N GLY A 734 -7.27 -14.37 -28.62
CA GLY A 734 -8.47 -13.61 -28.98
C GLY A 734 -9.30 -13.14 -27.77
N GLU A 735 -10.35 -12.38 -28.06
CA GLU A 735 -11.23 -11.74 -27.08
C GLU A 735 -12.36 -12.66 -26.59
N LEU A 736 -12.81 -12.41 -25.36
CA LEU A 736 -14.11 -12.81 -24.83
C LEU A 736 -14.68 -11.60 -24.08
N GLU A 737 -15.94 -11.26 -24.36
CA GLU A 737 -16.66 -10.12 -23.74
C GLU A 737 -15.92 -8.76 -23.83
N GLY A 738 -15.18 -8.53 -24.92
CA GLY A 738 -14.61 -7.23 -25.26
C GLY A 738 -13.31 -6.84 -24.55
N MET A 739 -12.68 -7.76 -23.80
CA MET A 739 -11.35 -7.53 -23.22
C MET A 739 -10.32 -8.60 -23.64
N PRO A 740 -9.03 -8.22 -23.81
CA PRO A 740 -7.98 -9.14 -24.26
C PRO A 740 -7.44 -10.05 -23.15
N ILE A 741 -7.12 -11.30 -23.49
CA ILE A 741 -6.64 -12.31 -22.54
C ILE A 741 -5.12 -12.22 -22.33
N LEU A 742 -4.69 -12.13 -21.07
CA LEU A 742 -3.27 -12.19 -20.68
C LEU A 742 -2.86 -13.61 -20.27
N GLY A 743 -1.79 -14.13 -20.90
CA GLY A 743 -1.12 -15.37 -20.50
C GLY A 743 -0.04 -15.13 -19.42
N PRO A 744 0.30 -16.15 -18.61
CA PRO A 744 1.29 -16.01 -17.55
C PRO A 744 2.72 -15.84 -18.11
N LEU A 745 3.46 -14.88 -17.55
CA LEU A 745 4.91 -14.77 -17.74
C LEU A 745 5.62 -15.88 -16.96
N GLY A 746 6.49 -16.63 -17.62
CA GLY A 746 7.36 -17.61 -16.96
C GLY A 746 8.49 -16.94 -16.16
N PRO A 747 9.03 -17.60 -15.14
CA PRO A 747 10.15 -17.06 -14.36
C PRO A 747 11.42 -16.93 -15.22
N SER A 748 12.06 -15.76 -15.18
CA SER A 748 13.39 -15.57 -15.77
C SER A 748 14.43 -16.45 -15.09
N GLN A 749 15.38 -16.96 -15.88
CA GLN A 749 16.33 -17.98 -15.44
C GLN A 749 17.33 -17.44 -14.43
N LEU A 750 17.54 -18.19 -13.33
CA LEU A 750 18.72 -18.05 -12.50
C LEU A 750 19.95 -18.55 -13.28
N THR A 751 21.03 -17.77 -13.26
CA THR A 751 22.35 -18.23 -13.71
C THR A 751 22.79 -19.40 -12.83
N GLN A 752 23.08 -20.56 -13.44
CA GLN A 752 23.56 -21.71 -12.69
C GLN A 752 25.06 -21.59 -12.42
N GLU A 753 25.46 -21.61 -11.15
CA GLU A 753 26.86 -21.87 -10.78
C GLU A 753 27.15 -23.38 -10.93
N GLU A 754 28.02 -23.75 -11.86
CA GLU A 754 28.47 -25.15 -12.00
C GLU A 754 29.48 -25.51 -10.89
N GLN A 755 29.01 -26.10 -9.79
CA GLN A 755 29.88 -26.79 -8.85
C GLN A 755 30.38 -28.14 -9.41
N ALA A 756 31.42 -28.08 -10.25
CA ALA A 756 32.14 -29.26 -10.74
C ALA A 756 33.18 -29.76 -9.71
N SER A 757 32.70 -30.52 -8.73
CA SER A 757 33.40 -31.55 -7.92
C SER A 757 34.95 -31.57 -7.85
N ASN A 758 35.48 -31.67 -6.63
CA ASN A 758 36.50 -32.69 -6.36
C ASN A 758 36.48 -33.17 -4.90
N THR A 759 36.39 -34.49 -4.71
CA THR A 759 36.35 -35.14 -3.39
C THR A 759 37.66 -35.88 -3.13
N ALA A 760 38.36 -35.53 -2.04
CA ALA A 760 39.50 -36.28 -1.52
C ALA A 760 39.44 -36.33 0.02
N VAL A 761 39.92 -37.42 0.62
CA VAL A 761 39.58 -37.80 2.01
C VAL A 761 40.79 -37.85 2.94
N ALA A 762 40.79 -37.01 3.98
CA ALA A 762 41.44 -37.17 5.30
C ALA A 762 41.15 -35.93 6.19
N GLY A 763 41.12 -35.98 7.53
CA GLY A 763 41.14 -37.15 8.41
C GLY A 763 41.69 -36.88 9.83
N VAL A 764 40.81 -36.53 10.79
CA VAL A 764 41.02 -36.60 12.26
C VAL A 764 41.95 -35.50 12.90
N PRO A 765 41.65 -34.97 14.11
CA PRO A 765 42.39 -33.88 14.81
C PRO A 765 43.58 -34.43 15.67
N PRO A 766 44.33 -33.68 16.55
CA PRO A 766 44.01 -32.38 17.19
C PRO A 766 45.17 -31.39 17.56
N GLU A 767 44.76 -30.31 18.25
CA GLU A 767 45.46 -29.55 19.32
C GLU A 767 46.62 -28.54 19.07
N GLN A 768 46.53 -27.45 19.86
CA GLN A 768 47.57 -26.62 20.50
C GLN A 768 48.41 -25.53 19.76
N THR A 769 48.26 -24.31 20.31
CA THR A 769 49.28 -23.27 20.61
C THR A 769 49.83 -22.26 19.57
N THR A 770 49.82 -20.99 20.02
CA THR A 770 50.76 -19.86 19.76
C THR A 770 50.84 -19.17 18.38
N ALA A 771 50.04 -18.11 18.27
CA ALA A 771 50.45 -16.71 18.03
C ALA A 771 51.48 -16.35 16.91
N LYS A 772 51.03 -15.50 15.96
CA LYS A 772 51.36 -14.05 15.97
C LYS A 772 50.54 -13.21 14.98
N GLU A 773 50.16 -12.02 15.46
CA GLU A 773 50.05 -10.70 14.78
C GLU A 773 50.15 -10.63 13.24
N THR A 774 49.18 -9.96 12.58
CA THR A 774 49.32 -8.58 12.00
C THR A 774 48.20 -8.26 10.98
N GLN A 775 47.30 -7.30 11.30
CA GLN A 775 46.52 -6.41 10.38
C GLN A 775 45.63 -7.06 9.28
N GLN A 776 44.50 -6.50 8.80
CA GLN A 776 43.63 -5.38 9.20
C GLN A 776 42.21 -5.69 8.64
N PRO A 777 41.11 -5.07 9.13
CA PRO A 777 39.78 -5.33 8.58
C PRO A 777 39.57 -4.63 7.24
N HIS A 778 38.86 -5.28 6.32
CA HIS A 778 38.26 -4.66 5.14
C HIS A 778 36.76 -4.42 5.40
N THR A 779 36.27 -3.25 4.97
CA THR A 779 34.86 -2.84 5.07
C THR A 779 34.00 -3.46 3.97
N ASP A 780 32.71 -3.59 4.24
CA ASP A 780 31.70 -3.90 3.22
C ASP A 780 31.40 -2.65 2.37
N ASP A 781 32.06 -2.57 1.22
CA ASP A 781 31.73 -1.64 0.13
C ASP A 781 31.57 -2.47 -1.16
N LYS A 782 30.32 -2.71 -1.60
CA LYS A 782 30.00 -3.55 -2.78
C LYS A 782 28.96 -2.95 -3.74
N GLU A 783 29.15 -1.69 -4.09
CA GLU A 783 28.75 -1.17 -5.40
C GLU A 783 29.97 -0.54 -6.09
N ASN A 784 30.66 -1.30 -6.95
CA ASN A 784 31.50 -0.84 -8.08
C ASN A 784 32.38 -1.98 -8.65
N GLU A 785 31.87 -2.76 -9.62
CA GLU A 785 32.72 -3.41 -10.65
C GLU A 785 32.00 -3.36 -12.01
N PRO A 786 32.63 -2.81 -13.07
CA PRO A 786 32.12 -2.88 -14.44
C PRO A 786 32.56 -4.18 -15.13
N PRO A 787 31.76 -4.74 -16.07
CA PRO A 787 32.16 -5.93 -16.81
C PRO A 787 33.36 -5.64 -17.72
N ALA A 788 34.34 -6.56 -17.75
CA ALA A 788 35.54 -6.42 -18.57
C ALA A 788 35.27 -6.75 -20.05
N ASP A 789 35.52 -5.78 -20.92
CA ASP A 789 35.52 -5.97 -22.37
C ASP A 789 36.74 -6.81 -22.79
N THR A 790 36.57 -7.76 -23.70
CA THR A 790 37.63 -8.70 -24.12
C THR A 790 37.81 -8.70 -25.63
N THR A 791 38.79 -7.92 -26.07
CA THR A 791 39.23 -7.84 -27.47
C THR A 791 39.87 -9.14 -27.95
N MET A 792 39.67 -9.46 -29.23
CA MET A 792 40.40 -10.52 -29.94
C MET A 792 41.24 -9.92 -31.08
N GLU A 793 42.54 -10.21 -31.07
CA GLU A 793 43.42 -10.21 -32.26
C GLU A 793 44.16 -11.55 -32.23
N ASP A 794 43.82 -12.48 -33.13
CA ASP A 794 44.33 -12.67 -34.50
C ASP A 794 45.69 -13.39 -34.57
N ALA A 795 45.69 -14.48 -35.33
CA ALA A 795 46.84 -15.26 -35.73
C ALA A 795 46.55 -15.99 -37.06
N GLN A 796 46.31 -15.21 -38.13
CA GLN A 796 46.37 -15.56 -39.56
C GLN A 796 47.03 -16.92 -39.91
N LYS A 797 46.47 -17.67 -40.89
CA LYS A 797 47.00 -17.70 -42.29
C LYS A 797 46.27 -18.60 -43.31
N VAL A 798 46.42 -18.23 -44.59
CA VAL A 798 46.23 -19.01 -45.85
C VAL A 798 44.79 -19.38 -46.29
N THR A 799 44.27 -18.60 -47.24
CA THR A 799 43.51 -19.04 -48.43
C THR A 799 44.49 -19.45 -49.57
N PRO A 800 44.12 -20.18 -50.66
CA PRO A 800 42.78 -20.23 -51.28
C PRO A 800 42.25 -21.61 -51.82
N GLU A 801 40.96 -21.57 -52.18
CA GLU A 801 40.19 -22.19 -53.31
C GLU A 801 40.83 -23.15 -54.36
N PRO A 802 40.03 -23.86 -55.21
CA PRO A 802 38.56 -24.08 -55.22
C PRO A 802 38.06 -25.52 -55.59
N SER A 803 36.73 -25.66 -55.69
CA SER A 803 35.98 -26.37 -56.77
C SER A 803 35.38 -27.80 -56.60
N SER A 804 34.06 -27.87 -56.84
CA SER A 804 33.28 -28.91 -57.56
C SER A 804 33.13 -30.37 -57.06
N GLY A 805 31.92 -30.95 -57.26
CA GLY A 805 31.83 -32.33 -57.78
C GLY A 805 30.83 -33.33 -57.18
N LEU A 806 29.52 -33.12 -57.35
CA LEU A 806 28.39 -34.09 -57.40
C LEU A 806 28.49 -35.56 -56.85
N ALA A 807 27.39 -35.98 -56.21
CA ALA A 807 26.73 -37.31 -56.29
C ALA A 807 27.38 -38.54 -55.59
N SER A 808 26.62 -39.53 -55.06
CA SER A 808 25.17 -39.60 -54.76
C SER A 808 24.78 -40.84 -53.93
N ALA A 809 23.91 -40.66 -52.92
CA ALA A 809 22.94 -41.62 -52.36
C ALA A 809 23.47 -42.96 -51.74
N GLU A 810 22.73 -43.74 -50.94
CA GLU A 810 21.32 -43.69 -50.49
C GLU A 810 21.21 -43.97 -48.97
N GLN A 811 20.30 -43.28 -48.25
CA GLN A 811 19.53 -43.85 -47.13
C GLN A 811 18.10 -43.23 -47.10
N PRO A 812 17.05 -43.94 -46.63
CA PRO A 812 15.66 -43.50 -46.78
C PRO A 812 15.15 -42.61 -45.63
N VAL A 813 14.03 -41.93 -45.87
CA VAL A 813 13.51 -40.83 -45.03
C VAL A 813 12.03 -41.01 -44.66
N ILE A 814 11.70 -40.86 -43.37
CA ILE A 814 10.43 -40.28 -42.86
C ILE A 814 10.81 -39.53 -41.55
N ALA A 815 10.70 -38.22 -41.31
CA ALA A 815 9.93 -37.08 -41.86
C ALA A 815 8.65 -36.71 -41.08
N SER A 816 8.81 -35.86 -40.06
CA SER A 816 7.72 -35.03 -39.50
C SER A 816 8.27 -33.81 -38.74
N GLN A 817 8.75 -32.79 -39.47
CA GLN A 817 8.98 -31.43 -38.95
C GLN A 817 8.36 -30.41 -39.92
N PRO A 818 7.75 -29.31 -39.43
CA PRO A 818 7.18 -28.26 -40.29
C PRO A 818 8.27 -27.35 -40.90
N PRO A 819 7.98 -26.66 -42.02
CA PRO A 819 8.94 -25.82 -42.74
C PRO A 819 9.22 -24.47 -42.04
N PRO A 820 10.34 -23.81 -42.35
CA PRO A 820 10.69 -22.50 -41.80
C PRO A 820 9.77 -21.38 -42.34
N VAL A 821 9.51 -20.39 -41.50
CA VAL A 821 8.70 -19.19 -41.80
C VAL A 821 9.59 -18.11 -42.45
N PRO A 822 9.14 -17.37 -43.49
CA PRO A 822 9.91 -16.27 -44.08
C PRO A 822 10.15 -15.11 -43.09
N PRO A 823 11.21 -14.30 -43.30
CA PRO A 823 11.52 -13.17 -42.43
C PRO A 823 10.38 -12.14 -42.43
N ARG A 824 9.88 -11.80 -41.23
CA ARG A 824 8.89 -10.74 -41.04
C ARG A 824 9.59 -9.38 -41.17
N PRO A 825 9.03 -8.38 -41.88
CA PRO A 825 9.61 -7.04 -41.90
C PRO A 825 9.63 -6.44 -40.49
N THR A 826 10.74 -5.79 -40.13
CA THR A 826 10.82 -4.96 -38.94
C THR A 826 9.91 -3.73 -39.12
N PRO A 827 9.01 -3.42 -38.17
CA PRO A 827 8.28 -2.17 -38.19
C PRO A 827 9.24 -0.99 -38.03
N VAL A 828 9.02 0.08 -38.79
CA VAL A 828 9.66 1.38 -38.53
C VAL A 828 9.02 1.93 -37.27
N ILE A 829 9.78 2.02 -36.18
CA ILE A 829 9.35 2.68 -34.95
C ILE A 829 9.46 4.19 -35.18
N ASP A 830 8.39 4.93 -34.87
CA ASP A 830 8.39 6.39 -34.88
C ASP A 830 9.31 6.93 -33.75
N PRO A 831 10.39 7.65 -34.07
CA PRO A 831 11.31 8.17 -33.06
C PRO A 831 10.67 9.21 -32.13
N GLN A 832 9.73 10.03 -32.62
CA GLN A 832 9.09 11.07 -31.80
C GLN A 832 8.15 10.45 -30.78
N ARG A 833 7.38 9.44 -31.20
CA ARG A 833 6.53 8.67 -30.28
C ARG A 833 7.34 7.95 -29.20
N LEU A 834 8.44 7.29 -29.57
CA LEU A 834 9.28 6.59 -28.58
C LEU A 834 9.98 7.56 -27.62
N LEU A 835 10.32 8.78 -28.08
CA LEU A 835 10.83 9.86 -27.24
C LEU A 835 9.80 10.30 -26.19
N GLN A 836 8.52 10.45 -26.59
CA GLN A 836 7.42 10.76 -25.68
C GLN A 836 7.16 9.62 -24.67
N GLU A 837 7.16 8.37 -25.13
CA GLU A 837 7.03 7.19 -24.25
C GLU A 837 8.23 7.05 -23.28
N GLU A 838 9.46 7.45 -23.66
CA GLU A 838 10.60 7.56 -22.72
C GLU A 838 10.41 8.70 -21.70
N LEU A 839 9.85 9.86 -22.11
CA LEU A 839 9.59 11.02 -21.26
C LEU A 839 8.52 10.75 -20.19
N GLU A 840 7.41 10.13 -20.56
CA GLU A 840 6.31 9.80 -19.63
C GLU A 840 6.77 8.83 -18.52
N ILE A 841 7.75 7.96 -18.82
CA ILE A 841 8.39 7.07 -17.84
C ILE A 841 9.42 7.84 -16.97
N GLY A 842 10.18 8.76 -17.56
CA GLY A 842 11.18 9.58 -16.84
C GLY A 842 10.56 10.61 -15.89
N ALA A 843 9.36 11.12 -16.19
CA ALA A 843 8.69 12.15 -15.39
C ALA A 843 8.18 11.68 -14.00
N GLN A 844 8.50 10.44 -13.59
CA GLN A 844 8.22 9.88 -12.27
C GLN A 844 9.47 9.76 -11.37
N GLN A 845 10.63 10.31 -11.77
CA GLN A 845 11.87 10.27 -10.97
C GLN A 845 11.84 11.24 -9.77
N ASP A 846 12.66 10.95 -8.76
CA ASP A 846 12.83 11.81 -7.58
C ASP A 846 13.60 13.09 -7.94
N VAL A 847 13.07 14.24 -7.49
CA VAL A 847 13.69 15.57 -7.44
C VAL A 847 15.22 15.52 -7.23
N THR A 848 15.65 14.72 -6.25
CA THR A 848 17.04 14.54 -5.82
C THR A 848 17.89 13.81 -6.86
N GLU A 849 17.32 12.81 -7.53
CA GLU A 849 17.99 12.07 -8.61
C GLU A 849 18.24 13.00 -9.80
N VAL A 850 17.26 13.84 -10.13
CA VAL A 850 17.34 14.83 -11.22
C VAL A 850 18.43 15.89 -10.95
N ILE A 851 18.49 16.46 -9.74
CA ILE A 851 19.55 17.41 -9.34
C ILE A 851 20.94 16.79 -9.52
N ASN A 852 21.11 15.56 -8.99
CA ASN A 852 22.38 14.85 -9.08
C ASN A 852 22.72 14.47 -10.52
N ASN A 853 21.75 14.10 -11.36
CA ASN A 853 21.95 13.81 -12.78
C ASN A 853 22.39 15.05 -13.57
N VAL A 854 21.82 16.23 -13.31
CA VAL A 854 22.27 17.50 -13.93
C VAL A 854 23.70 17.83 -13.53
N LEU A 855 24.02 17.84 -12.23
CA LEU A 855 25.37 18.15 -11.76
C LEU A 855 26.39 17.11 -12.25
N PHE A 856 26.02 15.83 -12.31
CA PHE A 856 26.87 14.75 -12.83
C PHE A 856 27.12 14.87 -14.33
N GLN A 857 26.08 15.10 -15.15
CA GLN A 857 26.26 15.29 -16.60
C GLN A 857 27.12 16.53 -16.88
N SER A 858 26.87 17.67 -16.21
CA SER A 858 27.71 18.86 -16.38
C SER A 858 29.18 18.62 -15.97
N GLN A 859 29.45 17.89 -14.89
CA GLN A 859 30.82 17.46 -14.53
C GLN A 859 31.41 16.49 -15.57
N CYS A 860 30.61 15.61 -16.17
CA CYS A 860 31.07 14.67 -17.21
C CYS A 860 31.40 15.38 -18.53
N ALA A 861 30.62 16.39 -18.92
CA ALA A 861 30.77 17.14 -20.17
C ALA A 861 32.03 18.01 -20.24
N ILE A 862 32.47 18.58 -19.11
CA ILE A 862 33.58 19.54 -19.04
C ILE A 862 34.96 18.90 -18.80
N ARG A 863 36.04 19.64 -19.11
CA ARG A 863 37.43 19.29 -18.78
C ARG A 863 37.75 19.61 -17.31
N PRO A 864 38.51 18.75 -16.60
CA PRO A 864 38.93 19.02 -15.22
C PRO A 864 39.92 20.19 -15.16
N VAL A 865 39.83 20.99 -14.09
CA VAL A 865 40.81 22.04 -13.75
C VAL A 865 42.01 21.43 -13.01
N ALA A 866 41.74 20.45 -12.15
CA ALA A 866 42.76 19.69 -11.42
C ALA A 866 42.23 18.28 -11.07
N TYR A 867 43.05 17.49 -10.37
CA TYR A 867 42.66 16.21 -9.79
C TYR A 867 42.95 16.18 -8.28
N SER A 868 42.12 15.47 -7.52
CA SER A 868 42.34 15.17 -6.11
C SER A 868 43.44 14.12 -5.90
N ALA A 869 43.86 13.90 -4.65
CA ALA A 869 44.80 12.84 -4.31
C ALA A 869 44.29 11.44 -4.72
N ASP A 870 42.98 11.24 -4.70
CA ASP A 870 42.28 10.00 -5.06
C ASP A 870 41.94 9.93 -6.56
N GLY A 871 42.48 10.85 -7.37
CA GLY A 871 42.29 10.93 -8.82
C GLY A 871 40.90 11.39 -9.26
N GLU A 872 40.08 11.92 -8.36
CA GLU A 872 38.79 12.54 -8.71
C GLU A 872 39.03 13.89 -9.40
N GLN A 873 38.23 14.21 -10.42
CA GLN A 873 38.21 15.55 -11.02
C GLN A 873 37.88 16.66 -9.99
N ILE A 874 38.53 17.81 -10.17
CA ILE A 874 38.17 19.10 -9.57
C ILE A 874 37.87 20.07 -10.72
N ASP A 875 36.76 20.79 -10.62
CA ASP A 875 36.19 21.60 -11.71
C ASP A 875 35.30 22.75 -11.17
N GLN A 876 34.81 23.58 -12.09
CA GLN A 876 33.99 24.77 -11.82
C GLN A 876 32.64 24.45 -11.16
N VAL A 877 32.03 23.30 -11.44
CA VAL A 877 30.76 22.86 -10.82
C VAL A 877 31.03 22.46 -9.36
N LYS A 878 32.14 21.77 -9.10
CA LYS A 878 32.63 21.47 -7.74
C LYS A 878 33.03 22.72 -6.95
N ASP A 879 33.51 23.77 -7.59
CA ASP A 879 33.82 25.03 -6.90
C ASP A 879 32.61 25.96 -6.70
N LEU A 880 31.52 25.79 -7.44
CA LEU A 880 30.26 26.52 -7.22
C LEU A 880 29.33 25.84 -6.20
N PHE A 881 29.15 24.52 -6.30
CA PHE A 881 28.07 23.79 -5.60
C PHE A 881 28.54 22.76 -4.56
N TYR A 882 29.81 22.36 -4.53
CA TYR A 882 30.27 21.28 -3.63
C TYR A 882 31.06 21.79 -2.40
N GLY A 883 30.56 21.41 -1.23
CA GLY A 883 31.22 21.57 0.06
C GLY A 883 31.97 20.31 0.51
N LYS A 884 32.62 20.40 1.67
CA LYS A 884 33.32 19.30 2.33
C LYS A 884 33.00 19.26 3.83
N THR A 885 32.76 18.06 4.36
CA THR A 885 32.58 17.81 5.79
C THR A 885 33.67 16.86 6.29
N ILE A 886 34.26 17.19 7.43
CA ILE A 886 35.09 16.28 8.22
C ILE A 886 34.19 15.66 9.30
N TYR A 887 34.04 14.35 9.26
CA TYR A 887 33.42 13.58 10.33
C TYR A 887 34.48 13.10 11.31
N TYR A 888 34.32 13.45 12.58
CA TYR A 888 35.17 12.97 13.66
C TYR A 888 34.48 11.78 14.33
N LEU A 889 35.01 10.58 14.10
CA LEU A 889 34.59 9.37 14.80
C LEU A 889 35.44 9.20 16.07
N LYS A 890 34.78 9.10 17.23
CA LYS A 890 35.37 8.92 18.55
C LYS A 890 35.03 7.52 19.07
N SER A 891 36.02 6.64 19.12
CA SER A 891 35.94 5.27 19.64
C SER A 891 36.99 5.04 20.74
N GLU A 892 36.99 3.85 21.36
CA GLU A 892 38.00 3.47 22.36
C GLU A 892 39.45 3.51 21.82
N GLN A 893 39.62 3.44 20.51
CA GLN A 893 40.95 3.50 19.85
C GLN A 893 41.42 4.93 19.56
N GLY A 894 40.58 5.95 19.80
CA GLY A 894 40.90 7.37 19.63
C GLY A 894 39.89 8.11 18.76
N VAL A 895 40.31 9.28 18.25
CA VAL A 895 39.52 10.11 17.33
C VAL A 895 40.11 10.00 15.93
N ARG A 896 39.29 9.60 14.95
CA ARG A 896 39.67 9.45 13.53
C ARG A 896 38.84 10.39 12.66
N PRO A 897 39.47 11.35 11.93
CA PRO A 897 38.76 12.18 10.96
C PRO A 897 38.57 11.43 9.63
N MET A 898 37.45 11.68 8.97
CA MET A 898 37.14 11.27 7.60
C MET A 898 36.58 12.48 6.85
N GLU A 899 37.15 12.87 5.71
CA GLU A 899 36.65 13.99 4.90
C GLU A 899 35.82 13.48 3.71
N GLU A 900 34.67 14.12 3.48
CA GLU A 900 33.66 13.72 2.50
C GLU A 900 33.15 14.94 1.71
N TRP A 901 33.03 14.82 0.38
CA TRP A 901 32.43 15.85 -0.48
C TRP A 901 30.90 15.72 -0.50
N TRP A 902 30.19 16.85 -0.57
CA TRP A 902 28.73 16.89 -0.71
C TRP A 902 28.30 18.06 -1.61
N CYS A 903 27.19 17.91 -2.33
CA CYS A 903 26.54 18.99 -3.09
C CYS A 903 25.34 19.61 -2.37
N ASP A 904 24.72 18.88 -1.45
CA ASP A 904 23.57 19.30 -0.64
C ASP A 904 23.71 18.81 0.81
N ILE A 905 23.04 19.48 1.74
CA ILE A 905 22.89 19.05 3.14
C ILE A 905 21.45 18.54 3.34
N LYS A 906 21.31 17.27 3.75
CA LYS A 906 19.99 16.65 3.98
C LYS A 906 19.52 16.87 5.41
N VAL A 907 18.29 17.35 5.58
CA VAL A 907 17.70 17.66 6.89
C VAL A 907 16.29 17.05 7.04
N ASP A 908 16.00 16.49 8.22
CA ASP A 908 14.69 15.91 8.54
C ASP A 908 13.70 16.93 9.13
N VAL A 909 12.41 16.77 8.79
CA VAL A 909 11.27 17.49 9.39
C VAL A 909 10.11 16.54 9.76
N ALA A 910 10.34 15.24 9.86
CA ALA A 910 9.34 14.26 10.28
C ALA A 910 8.88 14.47 11.72
N SER A 911 9.85 14.65 12.62
CA SER A 911 9.67 14.64 14.07
C SER A 911 9.19 15.99 14.63
N GLY A 912 8.28 16.67 13.92
CA GLY A 912 7.61 17.90 14.36
C GLY A 912 8.22 19.22 13.84
N PRO A 913 7.47 20.34 13.95
CA PRO A 913 7.88 21.65 13.45
C PRO A 913 9.18 22.15 14.09
N ARG A 914 10.05 22.78 13.29
CA ARG A 914 11.40 23.21 13.71
C ARG A 914 11.88 24.40 12.89
N ASN A 915 12.91 25.10 13.38
CA ASN A 915 13.62 26.10 12.58
C ASN A 915 14.79 25.47 11.80
N ILE A 916 15.34 26.23 10.85
CA ILE A 916 16.43 25.77 9.97
C ILE A 916 17.69 25.34 10.74
N TYR A 917 18.03 25.98 11.87
CA TYR A 917 19.17 25.56 12.69
C TYR A 917 18.93 24.21 13.36
N ALA A 918 17.76 23.98 13.95
CA ALA A 918 17.42 22.68 14.54
C ALA A 918 17.32 21.55 13.49
N ALA A 919 17.04 21.90 12.22
CA ALA A 919 17.11 20.95 11.10
C ALA A 919 18.56 20.64 10.69
N LEU A 920 19.42 21.67 10.55
CA LEU A 920 20.86 21.52 10.24
C LEU A 920 21.64 20.83 11.37
N ASP A 921 21.30 21.11 12.62
CA ASP A 921 21.90 20.47 13.80
C ASP A 921 21.82 18.94 13.70
N GLY A 922 20.74 18.38 13.14
CA GLY A 922 20.58 16.94 12.91
C GLY A 922 21.67 16.31 12.02
N ALA A 923 22.32 17.09 11.14
CA ALA A 923 23.37 16.62 10.24
C ALA A 923 24.80 16.77 10.81
N PHE A 924 25.00 17.62 11.84
CA PHE A 924 26.33 17.98 12.35
C PHE A 924 26.56 17.70 13.84
N ASP A 925 25.50 17.65 14.67
CA ASP A 925 25.61 17.33 16.10
C ASP A 925 26.09 15.90 16.36
N VAL A 926 26.40 15.62 17.63
CA VAL A 926 26.84 14.28 18.06
C VAL A 926 25.73 13.23 17.89
N GLN A 927 25.96 12.31 16.96
CA GLN A 927 25.18 11.10 16.73
C GLN A 927 25.87 9.88 17.34
N LYS A 928 25.08 8.90 17.79
CA LYS A 928 25.57 7.59 18.22
C LYS A 928 25.47 6.60 17.06
N VAL A 929 26.59 6.06 16.63
CA VAL A 929 26.71 5.17 15.47
C VAL A 929 27.28 3.83 15.91
N ASN A 930 26.75 2.73 15.39
CA ASN A 930 27.32 1.41 15.63
C ASN A 930 28.48 1.16 14.67
N VAL A 931 29.68 0.93 15.21
CA VAL A 931 30.91 0.62 14.45
C VAL A 931 31.55 -0.59 15.12
N ASP A 932 31.80 -1.65 14.36
CA ASP A 932 32.39 -2.92 14.84
C ASP A 932 31.69 -3.53 16.07
N ASN A 933 30.36 -3.43 16.12
CA ASN A 933 29.50 -3.79 17.27
C ASN A 933 29.73 -2.97 18.56
N THR A 934 30.34 -1.79 18.44
CA THR A 934 30.51 -0.82 19.53
C THR A 934 29.79 0.49 19.22
N VAL A 935 29.22 1.14 20.24
CA VAL A 935 28.54 2.43 20.06
C VAL A 935 29.57 3.56 20.15
N ALA A 936 29.92 4.12 19.00
CA ALA A 936 30.84 5.24 18.86
C ALA A 936 30.09 6.58 18.71
N GLU A 937 30.75 7.68 19.03
CA GLU A 937 30.23 9.03 18.83
C GLU A 937 30.78 9.61 17.51
N ARG A 938 29.90 10.08 16.61
CA ARG A 938 30.25 10.79 15.36
C ARG A 938 29.68 12.20 15.44
N PHE A 939 30.46 13.21 15.09
CA PHE A 939 29.95 14.55 14.78
C PHE A 939 30.59 15.06 13.48
N GLY A 940 29.95 16.04 12.82
CA GLY A 940 30.42 16.61 11.56
C GLY A 940 30.88 18.06 11.73
N THR A 941 31.91 18.47 10.99
CA THR A 941 32.32 19.87 10.85
C THR A 941 32.61 20.21 9.39
N ILE A 942 32.25 21.42 8.94
CA ILE A 942 32.40 21.82 7.53
C ILE A 942 33.83 22.35 7.29
N SER A 943 34.61 21.71 6.40
CA SER A 943 35.96 22.15 6.05
C SER A 943 36.01 23.06 4.81
N LYS A 944 35.09 22.87 3.85
CA LYS A 944 34.85 23.78 2.71
C LYS A 944 33.35 24.06 2.62
N LEU A 945 32.96 25.33 2.60
CA LEU A 945 31.60 25.74 2.20
C LEU A 945 31.55 25.98 0.67
N PRO A 946 30.47 25.58 -0.02
CA PRO A 946 30.23 25.99 -1.39
C PRO A 946 29.72 27.45 -1.43
N PRO A 947 30.07 28.25 -2.45
CA PRO A 947 29.50 29.58 -2.64
C PRO A 947 27.97 29.57 -2.79
N VAL A 948 27.43 28.53 -3.44
CA VAL A 948 25.99 28.24 -3.54
C VAL A 948 25.68 27.02 -2.68
N LEU A 949 25.09 27.25 -1.50
CA LEU A 949 24.73 26.23 -0.53
C LEU A 949 23.34 25.68 -0.80
N GLN A 950 23.24 24.37 -0.94
CA GLN A 950 21.99 23.65 -1.17
C GLN A 950 21.61 22.82 0.07
N ILE A 951 20.34 22.84 0.45
CA ILE A 951 19.80 22.08 1.59
C ILE A 951 18.54 21.34 1.15
N GLN A 952 18.54 20.01 1.23
CA GLN A 952 17.40 19.16 0.91
C GLN A 952 16.55 18.89 2.17
N VAL A 953 15.24 19.14 2.09
CA VAL A 953 14.30 18.92 3.19
C VAL A 953 13.59 17.57 2.99
N GLN A 954 13.97 16.57 3.77
CA GLN A 954 13.40 15.22 3.70
C GLN A 954 12.00 15.19 4.32
N ARG A 955 10.97 15.27 3.47
CA ARG A 955 9.55 15.26 3.86
C ARG A 955 8.85 13.92 3.68
N VAL A 956 9.26 13.10 2.71
CA VAL A 956 8.66 11.78 2.51
C VAL A 956 9.22 10.83 3.54
N GLN A 957 8.34 10.19 4.31
CA GLN A 957 8.68 9.30 5.41
C GLN A 957 7.86 8.03 5.32
N PHE A 958 8.46 6.89 5.64
CA PHE A 958 7.77 5.61 5.69
C PHE A 958 7.22 5.37 7.10
N ASP A 959 5.90 5.27 7.25
CA ASP A 959 5.29 4.87 8.51
C ASP A 959 5.38 3.33 8.68
N PRO A 960 6.09 2.81 9.70
CA PRO A 960 6.19 1.38 9.96
C PRO A 960 4.86 0.72 10.34
N GLN A 961 3.88 1.49 10.82
CA GLN A 961 2.58 1.00 11.29
C GLN A 961 1.60 0.82 10.12
N THR A 962 1.28 1.89 9.38
CA THR A 962 0.40 1.81 8.20
C THR A 962 1.06 1.26 6.94
N LYS A 963 2.40 1.13 6.93
CA LYS A 963 3.22 0.72 5.77
C LYS A 963 3.06 1.62 4.53
N ARG A 964 2.71 2.89 4.73
CA ARG A 964 2.58 3.88 3.65
C ARG A 964 3.66 4.95 3.78
N SER A 965 4.11 5.44 2.64
CA SER A 965 4.88 6.67 2.59
C SER A 965 3.93 7.86 2.77
N PHE A 966 4.24 8.77 3.70
CA PHE A 966 3.50 10.01 3.91
C PHE A 966 4.43 11.22 3.75
N LYS A 967 3.86 12.38 3.40
CA LYS A 967 4.57 13.65 3.29
C LYS A 967 4.39 14.46 4.58
N SER A 968 5.47 14.71 5.30
CA SER A 968 5.47 15.57 6.49
C SER A 968 5.11 17.01 6.11
N THR A 969 3.92 17.45 6.52
CA THR A 969 3.41 18.82 6.37
C THR A 969 3.93 19.78 7.44
N HIS A 970 4.74 19.31 8.40
CA HIS A 970 5.29 20.14 9.47
C HIS A 970 6.04 21.37 8.93
N HIS A 971 5.74 22.54 9.50
CA HIS A 971 6.38 23.79 9.14
C HIS A 971 7.88 23.77 9.47
N LEU A 972 8.68 24.28 8.53
CA LEU A 972 10.12 24.51 8.68
C LEU A 972 10.34 26.02 8.70
N GLY A 973 10.64 26.57 9.88
CA GLY A 973 10.93 28.00 10.04
C GLY A 973 12.24 28.37 9.34
N LEU A 974 12.11 29.06 8.21
CA LEU A 974 13.24 29.56 7.42
C LEU A 974 13.75 30.87 8.01
N GLU A 975 15.06 31.10 7.92
CA GLU A 975 15.70 32.36 8.30
C GLU A 975 16.18 33.06 7.03
N GLU A 976 16.00 34.37 6.95
CA GLU A 976 16.49 35.18 5.83
C GLU A 976 18.00 35.03 5.63
N THR A 977 18.76 34.96 6.74
CA THR A 977 20.22 34.81 6.77
C THR A 977 20.62 33.82 7.85
N ILE A 978 21.36 32.78 7.47
CA ILE A 978 21.95 31.81 8.40
C ILE A 978 23.45 32.05 8.58
N TYR A 979 23.98 31.68 9.76
CA TYR A 979 25.40 31.82 10.09
C TYR A 979 26.01 30.45 10.39
N LEU A 980 26.98 30.04 9.57
CA LEU A 980 27.52 28.68 9.54
C LEU A 980 28.77 28.50 10.41
N ASP A 981 29.26 29.56 11.06
CA ASP A 981 30.31 29.54 12.08
C ASP A 981 30.15 28.38 13.08
N ARG A 982 28.89 28.11 13.50
CA ARG A 982 28.56 27.05 14.45
C ARG A 982 28.79 25.63 13.93
N TYR A 983 29.00 25.43 12.63
CA TYR A 983 29.27 24.13 11.99
C TYR A 983 30.68 24.00 11.38
N MET A 984 31.42 25.09 11.15
CA MET A 984 32.76 25.05 10.54
C MET A 984 33.79 24.22 11.33
N ASP A 985 34.71 23.56 10.64
CA ASP A 985 35.91 23.01 11.27
C ASP A 985 36.78 24.15 11.82
N THR A 986 37.20 24.03 13.07
CA THR A 986 37.85 25.15 13.76
C THR A 986 38.80 24.68 14.85
N LYS A 987 39.95 25.36 14.90
CA LYS A 987 40.98 25.15 15.93
C LYS A 987 40.74 26.02 17.18
N SER A 988 39.64 26.78 17.21
CA SER A 988 39.23 27.51 18.41
C SER A 988 38.59 26.55 19.43
N PRO A 989 39.17 26.38 20.64
CA PRO A 989 38.57 25.55 21.68
C PRO A 989 37.25 26.15 22.20
N GLU A 990 37.01 27.45 22.01
CA GLU A 990 35.78 28.11 22.45
C GLU A 990 34.55 27.60 21.69
N ILE A 991 34.62 27.51 20.36
CA ILE A 991 33.50 27.06 19.53
C ILE A 991 33.19 25.58 19.83
N MET A 992 34.22 24.75 20.00
CA MET A 992 34.03 23.34 20.38
C MET A 992 33.45 23.18 21.80
N ALA A 993 33.84 24.03 22.75
CA ALA A 993 33.21 24.04 24.08
C ALA A 993 31.74 24.52 24.01
N LYS A 994 31.45 25.58 23.24
CA LYS A 994 30.08 26.07 23.00
C LYS A 994 29.20 25.01 22.31
N ARG A 995 29.75 24.20 21.39
CA ARG A 995 29.10 23.01 20.79
C ARG A 995 28.81 21.93 21.82
N GLN A 996 29.81 21.47 22.57
CA GLN A 996 29.61 20.40 23.56
C GLN A 996 28.54 20.77 24.60
N GLN A 997 28.57 22.01 25.09
CA GLN A 997 27.57 22.54 26.01
C GLN A 997 26.17 22.61 25.36
N SER A 998 26.07 22.93 24.07
CA SER A 998 24.80 22.87 23.32
C SER A 998 24.27 21.44 23.21
N TRP A 999 25.13 20.44 22.97
CA TRP A 999 24.76 19.02 22.96
C TRP A 999 24.27 18.53 24.32
N GLU A 1000 24.94 18.93 25.40
CA GLU A 1000 24.52 18.65 26.79
C GLU A 1000 23.13 19.23 27.09
N TRP A 1001 22.86 20.48 26.67
CA TRP A 1001 21.54 21.11 26.81
C TRP A 1001 20.47 20.46 25.93
N LYS A 1002 20.79 20.05 24.70
CA LYS A 1002 19.87 19.32 23.80
C LYS A 1002 19.51 17.94 24.36
N ALA A 1003 20.48 17.24 24.97
CA ALA A 1003 20.23 15.98 25.65
C ALA A 1003 19.31 16.17 26.88
N ALA A 1004 19.57 17.18 27.71
CA ALA A 1004 18.72 17.52 28.85
C ALA A 1004 17.30 17.93 28.40
N LEU A 1005 17.17 18.75 27.35
CA LEU A 1005 15.90 19.15 26.77
C LEU A 1005 15.08 17.93 26.32
N LYS A 1006 15.69 16.97 25.62
CA LYS A 1006 15.02 15.74 25.19
C LYS A 1006 14.53 14.89 26.37
N SER A 1007 15.29 14.85 27.48
CA SER A 1007 14.86 14.18 28.71
C SER A 1007 13.68 14.90 29.39
N LEU A 1008 13.68 16.23 29.42
CA LEU A 1008 12.57 17.03 29.95
C LEU A 1008 11.30 16.90 29.10
N GLU A 1009 11.43 16.92 27.76
CA GLU A 1009 10.29 16.76 26.83
C GLU A 1009 9.69 15.33 26.90
N ALA A 1010 10.51 14.31 27.14
CA ALA A 1010 10.03 12.97 27.46
C ALA A 1010 9.23 12.96 28.78
N ARG A 1011 9.78 13.57 29.86
CA ARG A 1011 9.09 13.66 31.16
C ARG A 1011 7.79 14.49 31.09
N GLN A 1012 7.77 15.54 30.27
CA GLN A 1012 6.54 16.29 29.98
C GLN A 1012 5.47 15.42 29.32
N SER A 1013 5.87 14.50 28.44
CA SER A 1013 4.97 13.57 27.77
C SER A 1013 4.45 12.48 28.71
N GLU A 1014 5.27 12.02 29.68
CA GLU A 1014 4.82 11.10 30.75
C GLU A 1014 3.76 11.72 31.67
N LEU A 1015 3.87 13.02 31.95
CA LEU A 1015 2.93 13.77 32.80
C LEU A 1015 1.64 14.18 32.05
N LEU A 1016 1.63 14.12 30.72
CA LEU A 1016 0.51 14.46 29.85
C LEU A 1016 0.08 13.22 29.05
N HIS A 1017 -0.53 12.26 29.76
CA HIS A 1017 -0.84 10.94 29.21
C HIS A 1017 -1.73 11.05 27.96
N GLY A 1018 -1.29 10.43 26.87
CA GLY A 1018 -2.10 10.29 25.67
C GLY A 1018 -3.03 9.08 25.79
N THR A 1019 -4.30 9.28 25.52
CA THR A 1019 -5.19 8.26 24.94
C THR A 1019 -5.58 8.73 23.53
N GLU A 1020 -6.14 7.85 22.69
CA GLU A 1020 -6.35 8.16 21.27
C GLU A 1020 -7.36 9.31 21.04
N ASP A 1021 -8.27 9.55 21.99
CA ASP A 1021 -9.24 10.65 21.97
C ASP A 1021 -8.72 11.98 22.61
N GLY A 1022 -7.52 12.01 23.20
CA GLY A 1022 -6.98 13.25 23.74
C GLY A 1022 -5.77 13.15 24.68
N LYS A 1023 -5.13 14.29 24.93
CA LYS A 1023 -4.13 14.44 26.00
C LYS A 1023 -4.85 14.74 27.31
N VAL A 1024 -4.76 13.84 28.27
CA VAL A 1024 -5.29 14.06 29.62
C VAL A 1024 -4.14 14.35 30.57
N ASP A 1025 -4.24 15.45 31.31
CA ASP A 1025 -3.29 15.80 32.38
C ASP A 1025 -3.36 14.73 33.49
N ALA A 1026 -2.21 14.19 33.89
CA ALA A 1026 -2.15 13.22 35.00
C ALA A 1026 -2.71 13.82 36.32
N ALA A 1027 -2.61 15.13 36.52
CA ALA A 1027 -3.28 15.79 37.65
C ALA A 1027 -4.81 15.83 37.48
N GLY A 1028 -5.31 16.03 36.25
CA GLY A 1028 -6.74 16.01 35.95
C GLY A 1028 -7.37 14.62 36.15
N LEU A 1029 -6.64 13.55 35.81
CA LEU A 1029 -7.07 12.18 36.11
C LEU A 1029 -7.15 11.91 37.62
N LEU A 1030 -6.22 12.47 38.40
CA LEU A 1030 -6.24 12.35 39.87
C LEU A 1030 -7.35 13.21 40.50
N ASP A 1031 -7.62 14.42 39.97
CA ASP A 1031 -8.76 15.24 40.39
C ASP A 1031 -10.09 14.51 40.16
N GLU A 1032 -10.25 13.88 38.99
CA GLU A 1032 -11.43 13.08 38.65
C GLU A 1032 -11.57 11.84 39.55
N ALA A 1033 -10.48 11.13 39.84
CA ALA A 1033 -10.50 10.03 40.79
C ALA A 1033 -10.89 10.49 42.22
N SER A 1034 -10.41 11.65 42.67
CA SER A 1034 -10.78 12.24 43.96
C SER A 1034 -12.27 12.59 44.02
N ARG A 1035 -12.84 13.12 42.91
CA ARG A 1035 -14.27 13.37 42.76
C ARG A 1035 -15.09 12.08 42.90
N ILE A 1036 -14.77 11.04 42.13
CA ILE A 1036 -15.52 9.77 42.14
C ILE A 1036 -15.50 9.12 43.53
N LEU A 1037 -14.35 9.13 44.21
CA LEU A 1037 -14.24 8.62 45.58
C LEU A 1037 -15.09 9.42 46.58
N SER A 1038 -15.19 10.74 46.39
CA SER A 1038 -16.05 11.61 47.21
C SER A 1038 -17.55 11.38 46.95
N GLU A 1039 -17.93 11.07 45.70
CA GLU A 1039 -19.31 10.72 45.33
C GLU A 1039 -19.72 9.37 45.95
N ILE A 1040 -18.85 8.36 45.91
CA ILE A 1040 -19.07 7.04 46.57
C ILE A 1040 -19.26 7.19 48.09
N GLU A 1041 -18.50 8.08 48.74
CA GLU A 1041 -18.69 8.38 50.15
C GLU A 1041 -20.07 8.98 50.45
N SER A 1042 -20.53 9.92 49.61
CA SER A 1042 -21.86 10.54 49.80
C SER A 1042 -23.02 9.54 49.70
N ILE A 1043 -22.95 8.58 48.76
CA ILE A 1043 -23.96 7.51 48.59
C ILE A 1043 -23.98 6.59 49.83
N SER A 1044 -22.85 6.43 50.50
CA SER A 1044 -22.71 5.58 51.69
C SER A 1044 -23.32 6.22 52.96
N GLU A 1045 -23.53 7.54 52.99
CA GLU A 1045 -24.15 8.24 54.13
C GLU A 1045 -25.70 8.33 54.01
N GLU A 1046 -26.30 8.09 52.82
CA GLU A 1046 -27.77 8.15 52.64
C GLU A 1046 -28.53 6.89 53.10
N THR A 1047 -27.88 5.74 53.26
CA THR A 1047 -28.55 4.46 53.53
C THR A 1047 -29.09 4.26 54.97
N ASP A 1048 -28.79 5.18 55.91
CA ASP A 1048 -29.03 4.99 57.35
C ASP A 1048 -30.37 5.58 57.87
N PHE A 1049 -31.26 6.06 57.00
CA PHE A 1049 -32.49 6.80 57.37
C PHE A 1049 -33.80 6.21 56.80
N ALA A 1050 -34.17 4.97 57.17
CA ALA A 1050 -35.38 4.32 56.65
C ALA A 1050 -36.20 3.42 57.62
N GLU A 1051 -36.24 3.72 58.93
CA GLU A 1051 -37.25 3.13 59.84
C GLU A 1051 -38.21 4.20 60.43
N ASP A 1052 -39.47 4.21 59.93
CA ASP A 1052 -40.77 4.37 60.65
C ASP A 1052 -41.88 4.97 59.72
N ALA A 1053 -43.16 4.85 60.13
CA ALA A 1053 -44.31 5.66 59.72
C ALA A 1053 -45.10 5.38 58.41
N GLY A 1054 -45.45 4.11 58.17
CA GLY A 1054 -46.87 3.73 57.90
C GLY A 1054 -47.49 3.90 56.48
N PRO A 1055 -48.74 3.43 56.27
CA PRO A 1055 -49.21 3.02 54.93
C PRO A 1055 -50.41 3.81 54.35
N SER A 1056 -50.44 3.99 53.02
CA SER A 1056 -51.69 4.25 52.27
C SER A 1056 -51.63 3.96 50.75
N ALA A 1057 -52.26 2.86 50.34
CA ALA A 1057 -53.07 2.67 49.12
C ALA A 1057 -52.52 2.98 47.70
N ASN A 1058 -52.45 1.90 46.89
CA ASN A 1058 -52.59 1.83 45.41
C ASN A 1058 -51.42 2.43 44.59
N VAL A 1059 -50.83 1.76 43.59
CA VAL A 1059 -51.37 0.82 42.58
C VAL A 1059 -50.30 -0.23 42.19
N GLU A 1060 -50.71 -1.48 41.93
CA GLU A 1060 -49.87 -2.49 41.23
C GLU A 1060 -50.20 -2.53 39.71
N PRO A 1061 -49.30 -3.05 38.86
CA PRO A 1061 -49.43 -4.49 38.57
C PRO A 1061 -48.13 -5.30 38.63
N GLU A 1062 -48.28 -6.50 39.20
CA GLU A 1062 -47.66 -7.81 38.87
C GLU A 1062 -46.61 -7.86 37.73
N GLY A 1063 -45.51 -8.62 37.90
CA GLY A 1063 -44.78 -9.11 36.71
C GLY A 1063 -43.41 -9.79 36.80
N ALA A 1064 -42.67 -9.73 37.93
CA ALA A 1064 -41.26 -10.19 37.93
C ALA A 1064 -40.84 -10.92 39.21
N ALA A 1065 -41.14 -12.22 39.30
CA ALA A 1065 -40.61 -13.09 40.34
C ALA A 1065 -40.40 -14.53 39.83
N ASP A 1066 -39.17 -14.85 39.39
CA ASP A 1066 -38.44 -16.00 39.94
C ASP A 1066 -36.94 -15.96 39.61
N ARG A 1067 -36.11 -16.43 40.55
CA ARG A 1067 -34.71 -16.90 40.40
C ARG A 1067 -33.66 -16.01 39.71
N LEU A 1068 -33.00 -15.20 40.53
CA LEU A 1068 -31.53 -15.25 40.63
C LEU A 1068 -31.17 -15.93 41.96
N GLU A 1069 -30.64 -17.14 41.89
CA GLU A 1069 -29.89 -17.81 42.97
C GLU A 1069 -28.50 -18.18 42.46
N ASP A 1070 -27.57 -18.42 43.39
CA ASP A 1070 -26.17 -18.82 43.16
C ASP A 1070 -25.21 -17.77 42.57
N ALA A 1071 -24.99 -16.71 43.35
CA ALA A 1071 -23.72 -15.99 43.37
C ALA A 1071 -23.16 -16.05 44.81
N GLY A 1072 -22.09 -16.81 45.03
CA GLY A 1072 -21.61 -17.16 46.37
C GLY A 1072 -20.74 -16.10 47.06
N SER A 1073 -20.75 -16.14 48.40
CA SER A 1073 -19.72 -15.60 49.31
C SER A 1073 -19.31 -14.12 49.13
N ALA A 1074 -20.16 -13.21 49.62
CA ALA A 1074 -19.83 -11.78 49.80
C ALA A 1074 -19.28 -11.45 51.22
N GLU A 1075 -18.54 -12.37 51.86
CA GLU A 1075 -17.96 -12.18 53.21
C GLU A 1075 -16.47 -11.78 53.20
N HIS A 1076 -16.10 -10.75 52.42
CA HIS A 1076 -14.85 -10.00 52.62
C HIS A 1076 -14.94 -8.57 52.05
N LEU A 1077 -15.70 -7.71 52.73
CA LEU A 1077 -15.51 -6.26 52.57
C LEU A 1077 -14.12 -5.88 53.11
N PHE A 1078 -13.37 -5.10 52.32
CA PHE A 1078 -12.16 -4.45 52.81
C PHE A 1078 -12.55 -3.17 53.56
N ASP A 1079 -11.97 -2.96 54.74
CA ASP A 1079 -12.06 -1.72 55.53
C ASP A 1079 -11.19 -0.64 54.88
N VAL A 1080 -11.71 -0.03 53.79
CA VAL A 1080 -11.03 1.03 53.03
C VAL A 1080 -11.54 2.39 53.46
N ASP A 1081 -10.71 3.14 54.17
CA ASP A 1081 -10.97 4.53 54.54
C ASP A 1081 -10.87 5.44 53.30
N THR A 1082 -12.04 5.74 52.71
CA THR A 1082 -12.20 6.61 51.54
C THR A 1082 -11.58 7.99 51.77
N ARG A 1083 -11.80 8.58 52.95
CA ARG A 1083 -11.28 9.91 53.33
C ARG A 1083 -9.75 9.97 53.27
N LYS A 1084 -9.06 8.91 53.73
CA LYS A 1084 -7.60 8.79 53.57
C LYS A 1084 -7.18 8.64 52.11
N LEU A 1085 -7.96 7.94 51.29
CA LEU A 1085 -7.65 7.73 49.88
C LEU A 1085 -7.79 9.02 49.07
N CYS A 1086 -8.91 9.76 49.22
CA CYS A 1086 -9.09 11.08 48.60
C CYS A 1086 -7.94 12.04 48.96
N ALA A 1087 -7.59 12.12 50.24
CA ALA A 1087 -6.52 13.01 50.72
C ALA A 1087 -5.12 12.68 50.14
N GLU A 1088 -4.83 11.41 49.83
CA GLU A 1088 -3.59 11.01 49.16
C GLU A 1088 -3.66 11.23 47.64
N VAL A 1089 -4.81 11.01 47.01
CA VAL A 1089 -5.04 11.32 45.58
C VAL A 1089 -4.91 12.83 45.32
N ASP A 1090 -5.51 13.68 46.16
CA ASP A 1090 -5.33 15.14 46.13
C ASP A 1090 -3.86 15.55 46.27
N ARG A 1091 -3.12 14.88 47.17
CA ARG A 1091 -1.69 15.13 47.39
C ARG A 1091 -0.86 14.76 46.17
N LEU A 1092 -1.15 13.63 45.52
CA LEU A 1092 -0.51 13.21 44.28
C LEU A 1092 -0.85 14.15 43.12
N SER A 1093 -2.10 14.61 43.02
CA SER A 1093 -2.54 15.61 42.03
C SER A 1093 -1.76 16.93 42.18
N GLN A 1094 -1.56 17.40 43.42
CA GLN A 1094 -0.77 18.61 43.69
C GLN A 1094 0.71 18.43 43.32
N ILE A 1095 1.29 17.24 43.58
CA ILE A 1095 2.67 16.91 43.17
C ILE A 1095 2.80 16.89 41.65
N ALA A 1096 1.86 16.26 40.93
CA ALA A 1096 1.89 16.16 39.47
C ALA A 1096 1.84 17.55 38.79
N ARG A 1097 0.95 18.46 39.24
CA ARG A 1097 0.92 19.85 38.71
C ARG A 1097 2.21 20.60 38.98
N ALA A 1098 2.78 20.45 40.17
CA ALA A 1098 4.03 21.14 40.54
C ALA A 1098 5.22 20.67 39.69
N GLU A 1099 5.34 19.35 39.47
CA GLU A 1099 6.36 18.77 38.60
C GLU A 1099 6.16 19.21 37.13
N LEU A 1100 4.93 19.13 36.61
CA LEU A 1100 4.61 19.54 35.25
C LEU A 1100 4.94 21.02 35.01
N THR A 1101 4.67 21.90 35.99
CA THR A 1101 5.03 23.33 35.92
C THR A 1101 6.55 23.52 35.90
N GLN A 1102 7.29 22.82 36.78
CA GLN A 1102 8.75 22.89 36.80
C GLN A 1102 9.37 22.42 35.49
N VAL A 1103 8.93 21.28 34.95
CA VAL A 1103 9.42 20.73 33.68
C VAL A 1103 9.16 21.70 32.52
N GLN A 1104 8.00 22.37 32.48
CA GLN A 1104 7.69 23.37 31.45
C GLN A 1104 8.63 24.59 31.51
N ASP A 1105 8.91 25.12 32.71
CA ASP A 1105 9.83 26.25 32.88
C ASP A 1105 11.29 25.85 32.57
N GLU A 1106 11.71 24.63 32.92
CA GLU A 1106 13.04 24.12 32.57
C GLU A 1106 13.20 23.91 31.05
N ILE A 1107 12.19 23.37 30.35
CA ILE A 1107 12.14 23.28 28.88
C ILE A 1107 12.29 24.67 28.25
N LYS A 1108 11.48 25.63 28.70
CA LYS A 1108 11.48 27.02 28.20
C LYS A 1108 12.83 27.70 28.38
N LYS A 1109 13.45 27.55 29.55
CA LYS A 1109 14.79 28.07 29.87
C LYS A 1109 15.87 27.41 29.00
N THR A 1110 15.82 26.09 28.85
CA THR A 1110 16.84 25.33 28.11
C THR A 1110 16.79 25.63 26.61
N ARG A 1111 15.58 25.77 26.03
CA ARG A 1111 15.39 26.23 24.64
C ARG A 1111 15.97 27.62 24.40
N ALA A 1112 15.78 28.57 25.33
CA ALA A 1112 16.38 29.91 25.22
C ALA A 1112 17.92 29.86 25.25
N MET A 1113 18.50 29.10 26.19
CA MET A 1113 19.96 28.92 26.29
C MET A 1113 20.57 28.31 25.01
N ILE A 1114 19.92 27.30 24.41
CA ILE A 1114 20.34 26.71 23.14
C ILE A 1114 20.29 27.73 21.98
N ALA A 1115 19.26 28.56 21.93
CA ALA A 1115 19.10 29.58 20.89
C ALA A 1115 20.18 30.67 20.97
N GLU A 1116 20.50 31.14 22.18
CA GLU A 1116 21.42 32.27 22.39
C GLU A 1116 22.91 31.89 22.24
N GLN A 1117 23.27 30.62 22.43
CA GLN A 1117 24.64 30.10 22.55
C GLN A 1117 25.64 30.55 21.46
N PHE A 1118 25.16 30.82 20.24
CA PHE A 1118 26.00 31.20 19.10
C PHE A 1118 25.71 32.61 18.54
N ASN A 1119 24.93 33.45 19.23
CA ASN A 1119 24.54 34.79 18.74
C ASN A 1119 25.71 35.74 18.43
N GLU A 1120 26.89 35.48 19.02
CA GLU A 1120 28.13 36.23 18.80
C GLU A 1120 28.88 35.83 17.52
N HIS A 1121 28.55 34.69 16.92
CA HIS A 1121 29.27 34.08 15.80
C HIS A 1121 28.53 34.33 14.48
N LYS A 1122 29.02 35.30 13.68
CA LYS A 1122 28.32 35.82 12.50
C LYS A 1122 29.24 36.09 11.30
N ASN A 1123 30.35 35.36 11.18
CA ASN A 1123 31.32 35.59 10.12
C ASN A 1123 30.87 34.95 8.81
N GLU A 1124 30.45 33.70 8.83
CA GLU A 1124 30.08 32.90 7.67
C GLU A 1124 28.57 33.02 7.39
N ALA A 1125 28.18 34.21 6.98
CA ALA A 1125 26.80 34.59 6.65
C ALA A 1125 26.38 34.08 5.26
N TYR A 1126 25.22 33.43 5.21
CA TYR A 1126 24.61 32.88 4.01
C TYR A 1126 23.17 33.39 3.91
N ARG A 1127 22.82 34.00 2.78
CA ARG A 1127 21.53 34.66 2.52
C ARG A 1127 20.63 33.72 1.72
N LEU A 1128 19.40 33.50 2.19
CA LEU A 1128 18.42 32.69 1.47
C LEU A 1128 18.18 33.32 0.10
N TYR A 1129 18.33 32.51 -0.95
CA TYR A 1129 18.28 32.95 -2.35
C TYR A 1129 17.12 32.32 -3.11
N ALA A 1130 16.89 31.02 -2.93
CA ALA A 1130 15.78 30.33 -3.58
C ALA A 1130 15.13 29.28 -2.68
N VAL A 1131 13.82 29.07 -2.89
CA VAL A 1131 12.99 28.12 -2.16
C VAL A 1131 12.15 27.35 -3.18
N PHE A 1132 12.44 26.05 -3.36
CA PHE A 1132 11.61 25.15 -4.14
C PHE A 1132 10.45 24.66 -3.28
N ILE A 1133 9.24 24.88 -3.74
CA ILE A 1133 8.00 24.49 -3.09
C ILE A 1133 7.41 23.27 -3.79
N HIS A 1134 6.88 22.33 -3.00
CA HIS A 1134 6.03 21.24 -3.49
C HIS A 1134 4.66 21.31 -2.81
N GLN A 1135 3.59 21.54 -3.58
CA GLN A 1135 2.21 21.53 -3.10
C GLN A 1135 1.46 20.32 -3.69
N GLY A 1136 0.98 19.42 -2.83
CA GLY A 1136 0.50 18.10 -3.27
C GLY A 1136 0.83 16.99 -2.27
N SER A 1137 0.51 15.75 -2.64
CA SER A 1137 0.64 14.53 -1.83
C SER A 1137 2.05 13.91 -1.97
N VAL A 1138 2.16 12.58 -1.82
CA VAL A 1138 3.35 11.79 -2.20
C VAL A 1138 3.25 11.30 -3.66
N GLU A 1139 2.03 11.15 -4.19
CA GLU A 1139 1.76 10.52 -5.49
C GLU A 1139 1.55 11.55 -6.62
N PHE A 1140 1.14 12.77 -6.28
CA PHE A 1140 0.93 13.88 -7.23
C PHE A 1140 1.15 15.24 -6.55
N GLY A 1141 1.63 16.23 -7.30
CA GLY A 1141 1.75 17.60 -6.81
C GLY A 1141 2.45 18.52 -7.79
N HIS A 1142 2.28 19.83 -7.57
CA HIS A 1142 2.87 20.88 -8.37
C HIS A 1142 4.15 21.43 -7.72
N TYR A 1143 5.11 21.83 -8.56
CA TYR A 1143 6.39 22.37 -8.16
C TYR A 1143 6.59 23.76 -8.77
N TYR A 1144 7.00 24.70 -7.93
CA TYR A 1144 7.36 26.05 -8.33
C TYR A 1144 8.50 26.56 -7.43
N ILE A 1145 9.15 27.64 -7.84
CA ILE A 1145 10.32 28.18 -7.13
C ILE A 1145 10.19 29.67 -6.85
N TYR A 1146 10.46 30.06 -5.60
CA TYR A 1146 10.73 31.44 -5.25
C TYR A 1146 12.22 31.72 -5.43
N ILE A 1147 12.59 32.82 -6.10
CA ILE A 1147 13.98 33.29 -6.25
C ILE A 1147 14.05 34.77 -5.87
N PHE A 1148 15.04 35.16 -5.07
CA PHE A 1148 15.27 36.54 -4.66
C PHE A 1148 16.10 37.31 -5.69
N ASP A 1149 15.61 38.47 -6.11
CA ASP A 1149 16.29 39.42 -6.98
C ASP A 1149 17.10 40.39 -6.10
N PHE A 1150 18.40 40.12 -5.92
CA PHE A 1150 19.27 40.96 -5.07
C PHE A 1150 19.48 42.38 -5.59
N ASP A 1151 19.31 42.62 -6.89
CA ASP A 1151 19.58 43.91 -7.51
C ASP A 1151 18.34 44.81 -7.48
N ARG A 1152 17.12 44.23 -7.39
CA ARG A 1152 15.86 44.95 -7.09
C ARG A 1152 15.37 44.83 -5.64
N ASN A 1153 15.95 43.93 -4.86
CA ASN A 1153 15.51 43.56 -3.49
C ASN A 1153 14.04 43.11 -3.43
N VAL A 1154 13.64 42.18 -4.31
CA VAL A 1154 12.28 41.58 -4.33
C VAL A 1154 12.33 40.07 -4.43
N TRP A 1155 11.33 39.39 -3.86
CA TRP A 1155 11.08 37.98 -4.11
C TRP A 1155 10.28 37.80 -5.41
N ARG A 1156 10.59 36.76 -6.19
CA ARG A 1156 9.90 36.43 -7.44
C ARG A 1156 9.46 34.97 -7.44
N LYS A 1157 8.19 34.72 -7.79
CA LYS A 1157 7.58 33.38 -7.93
C LYS A 1157 7.66 32.97 -9.40
N TYR A 1158 8.32 31.84 -9.68
CA TYR A 1158 8.41 31.24 -11.01
C TYR A 1158 7.49 30.03 -11.05
N ASN A 1159 6.34 30.18 -11.72
CA ASN A 1159 5.28 29.20 -11.85
C ASN A 1159 5.14 28.83 -13.33
N ASP A 1160 5.99 27.91 -13.80
CA ASP A 1160 6.15 27.55 -15.21
C ASP A 1160 6.28 28.78 -16.14
N GLN A 1161 5.27 29.07 -16.96
CA GLN A 1161 5.29 30.17 -17.94
C GLN A 1161 5.27 31.56 -17.29
N GLU A 1162 4.86 31.65 -16.03
CA GLU A 1162 4.58 32.93 -15.39
C GLU A 1162 5.57 33.23 -14.25
N VAL A 1163 6.23 34.37 -14.37
CA VAL A 1163 7.10 34.90 -13.31
C VAL A 1163 6.49 36.17 -12.75
N ASN A 1164 6.12 36.12 -11.48
CA ASN A 1164 5.45 37.21 -10.76
C ASN A 1164 6.28 37.69 -9.57
N GLU A 1165 6.00 38.91 -9.09
CA GLU A 1165 6.62 39.45 -7.87
C GLU A 1165 5.83 39.00 -6.64
N VAL A 1166 6.54 38.58 -5.60
CA VAL A 1166 5.95 38.19 -4.32
C VAL A 1166 5.80 39.42 -3.45
N HIS A 1167 4.57 39.93 -3.35
CA HIS A 1167 4.26 41.09 -2.52
C HIS A 1167 4.00 40.72 -1.04
N ASN A 1168 3.69 39.45 -0.72
CA ASN A 1168 3.42 39.00 0.64
C ASN A 1168 4.43 37.93 1.11
N VAL A 1169 5.57 38.36 1.63
CA VAL A 1169 6.67 37.44 2.01
C VAL A 1169 6.30 36.41 3.10
N ASP A 1170 5.18 36.59 3.80
CA ASP A 1170 4.67 35.59 4.75
C ASP A 1170 4.28 34.26 4.07
N GLU A 1171 4.07 34.22 2.75
CA GLU A 1171 3.89 32.98 1.97
C GLU A 1171 5.16 32.10 1.89
N ILE A 1172 6.34 32.69 2.12
CA ILE A 1172 7.64 31.98 2.11
C ILE A 1172 8.06 31.59 3.55
N PHE A 1173 7.76 32.45 4.53
CA PHE A 1173 8.35 32.35 5.88
C PHE A 1173 7.41 31.91 7.01
N ARG A 1174 6.08 31.94 6.84
CA ARG A 1174 5.15 31.59 7.93
C ARG A 1174 4.31 30.36 7.64
N ASP A 1175 3.93 29.66 8.71
CA ASP A 1175 2.83 28.71 8.66
C ASP A 1175 1.51 29.48 8.50
N GLN A 1176 0.75 29.17 7.45
CA GLN A 1176 -0.57 29.75 7.20
C GLN A 1176 -1.72 28.90 7.76
N GLY A 1177 -1.44 27.75 8.39
CA GLY A 1177 -2.46 26.86 8.95
C GLY A 1177 -3.36 26.19 7.90
N GLN A 1178 -2.93 26.17 6.63
CA GLN A 1178 -3.68 25.58 5.53
C GLN A 1178 -3.71 24.04 5.64
N TYR A 1179 -4.78 23.42 5.12
CA TYR A 1179 -4.82 21.98 4.90
C TYR A 1179 -3.99 21.62 3.65
N ASN A 1180 -2.98 20.76 3.82
CA ASN A 1180 -1.95 20.45 2.80
C ASN A 1180 -1.19 21.71 2.29
N PRO A 1181 -0.41 22.39 3.16
CA PRO A 1181 0.25 23.64 2.81
C PRO A 1181 1.35 23.47 1.75
N PRO A 1182 1.64 24.51 0.94
CA PRO A 1182 2.84 24.54 0.11
C PRO A 1182 4.08 24.35 1.00
N THR A 1183 4.89 23.34 0.71
CA THR A 1183 5.96 22.89 1.61
C THR A 1183 7.34 22.99 0.96
N PRO A 1184 8.31 23.71 1.56
CA PRO A 1184 9.68 23.78 1.05
C PRO A 1184 10.34 22.39 1.02
N TYR A 1185 10.83 21.99 -0.16
CA TYR A 1185 11.48 20.69 -0.40
C TYR A 1185 12.99 20.84 -0.63
N PHE A 1186 13.43 21.94 -1.25
CA PHE A 1186 14.83 22.25 -1.48
C PHE A 1186 15.07 23.76 -1.28
N LEU A 1187 16.15 24.10 -0.59
CA LEU A 1187 16.51 25.47 -0.23
C LEU A 1187 17.89 25.79 -0.81
N VAL A 1188 18.05 27.00 -1.35
CA VAL A 1188 19.33 27.51 -1.79
C VAL A 1188 19.66 28.79 -1.03
N TYR A 1189 20.83 28.80 -0.41
CA TYR A 1189 21.45 29.99 0.18
C TYR A 1189 22.72 30.33 -0.60
N VAL A 1190 23.05 31.62 -0.72
CA VAL A 1190 24.33 32.07 -1.31
C VAL A 1190 25.19 32.75 -0.26
N ASN A 1191 26.52 32.68 -0.43
CA ASN A 1191 27.45 33.40 0.45
C ASN A 1191 27.15 34.91 0.41
N ASP A 1192 26.86 35.53 1.56
CA ASP A 1192 26.33 36.89 1.61
C ASP A 1192 27.32 37.95 1.08
N ARG A 1193 28.63 37.66 1.15
CA ARG A 1193 29.70 38.53 0.65
C ARG A 1193 29.86 38.48 -0.87
N LEU A 1194 29.40 37.40 -1.51
CA LEU A 1194 29.57 37.13 -2.95
C LEU A 1194 28.26 37.13 -3.74
N LYS A 1195 27.11 37.31 -3.08
CA LYS A 1195 25.76 37.19 -3.67
C LYS A 1195 25.57 37.93 -5.00
N HIS A 1196 26.02 39.18 -5.12
CA HIS A 1196 25.90 39.96 -6.37
C HIS A 1196 26.83 39.49 -7.49
N ASP A 1197 27.83 38.67 -7.22
CA ASP A 1197 28.72 38.06 -8.23
C ASP A 1197 28.29 36.63 -8.57
N LEU A 1198 27.68 35.91 -7.62
CA LEU A 1198 27.24 34.52 -7.80
C LEU A 1198 25.95 34.38 -8.61
N VAL A 1199 24.99 35.29 -8.43
CA VAL A 1199 23.63 35.15 -8.98
C VAL A 1199 23.15 36.41 -9.70
N ASN A 1200 22.35 36.21 -10.75
CA ASN A 1200 21.48 37.21 -11.35
C ASN A 1200 20.34 36.47 -12.10
N PRO A 1201 19.10 36.53 -11.58
CA PRO A 1201 17.94 35.89 -12.22
C PRO A 1201 17.42 36.63 -13.47
N VAL A 1202 17.82 37.88 -13.71
CA VAL A 1202 17.32 38.70 -14.84
C VAL A 1202 18.45 38.94 -15.85
N ARG A 1203 18.44 38.16 -16.94
CA ARG A 1203 19.37 38.29 -18.07
C ARG A 1203 18.59 38.20 -19.37
N ARG A 1204 18.43 39.34 -20.07
CA ARG A 1204 17.63 39.48 -21.30
C ARG A 1204 18.36 40.39 -22.28
N GLU A 1205 18.44 39.99 -23.55
CA GLU A 1205 19.05 40.75 -24.64
C GLU A 1205 18.20 40.55 -25.89
N LEU A 1206 17.09 41.31 -25.99
CA LEU A 1206 16.06 41.13 -27.01
C LEU A 1206 16.58 41.50 -28.40
N LEU A 1207 16.32 40.65 -29.39
CA LEU A 1207 16.64 40.91 -30.79
C LEU A 1207 15.55 41.80 -31.44
N GLU A 1208 15.96 42.90 -32.08
CA GLU A 1208 15.03 43.76 -32.83
C GLU A 1208 14.46 43.04 -34.06
N MET A 1209 13.14 42.86 -34.10
CA MET A 1209 12.46 42.25 -35.24
C MET A 1209 12.30 43.27 -36.39
N ALA A 1210 12.83 42.94 -37.57
CA ALA A 1210 12.63 43.74 -38.77
C ALA A 1210 11.15 43.68 -39.25
N PRO A 1211 10.53 44.81 -39.64
CA PRO A 1211 9.12 44.85 -40.00
C PRO A 1211 8.88 44.44 -41.46
N GLU A 1212 8.22 43.29 -41.68
CA GLU A 1212 7.72 42.86 -43.01
C GLU A 1212 6.23 43.18 -43.22
N ASN A 1213 5.82 43.24 -44.50
CA ASN A 1213 4.58 43.90 -44.92
C ASN A 1213 3.45 42.93 -45.33
N GLY A 1214 2.32 43.06 -44.65
CA GLY A 1214 0.93 43.00 -45.14
C GLY A 1214 0.49 42.08 -46.31
N PHE A 1215 -0.53 41.26 -46.00
CA PHE A 1215 -1.62 40.77 -46.86
C PHE A 1215 -1.33 39.84 -48.06
N ALA A 1216 -1.88 38.62 -48.02
CA ALA A 1216 -2.91 38.14 -48.97
C ALA A 1216 -3.55 36.83 -48.46
N ALA A 1217 -4.65 36.36 -49.08
CA ALA A 1217 -5.34 35.11 -48.71
C ALA A 1217 -5.87 34.35 -49.95
N THR A 1218 -6.11 33.05 -49.76
CA THR A 1218 -6.79 32.05 -50.63
C THR A 1218 -6.14 31.66 -51.98
N GLY A 1219 -6.23 30.37 -52.34
CA GLY A 1219 -5.84 29.82 -53.66
C GLY A 1219 -5.48 28.33 -53.64
N GLU A 1220 -6.08 27.51 -54.52
CA GLU A 1220 -5.97 26.03 -54.50
C GLU A 1220 -4.79 25.43 -55.29
N VAL A 1221 -4.21 24.35 -54.72
CA VAL A 1221 -3.77 23.08 -55.35
C VAL A 1221 -3.31 23.06 -56.81
N THR A 1222 -2.04 22.65 -57.07
CA THR A 1222 -1.71 21.51 -57.97
C THR A 1222 -0.25 21.05 -57.87
N ASN A 1223 0.01 19.75 -58.09
CA ASN A 1223 1.34 19.13 -58.11
C ASN A 1223 1.94 19.06 -59.52
N THR A 1224 3.21 19.44 -59.71
CA THR A 1224 4.13 18.70 -60.61
C THR A 1224 5.63 18.97 -60.34
N VAL A 1225 6.33 17.89 -59.99
CA VAL A 1225 7.77 17.53 -60.13
C VAL A 1225 8.74 18.56 -60.78
N PRO A 1226 9.86 18.90 -60.11
CA PRO A 1226 11.08 19.46 -60.74
C PRO A 1226 12.06 18.35 -61.19
N SER A 1227 12.96 18.65 -62.14
CA SER A 1227 13.95 17.69 -62.65
C SER A 1227 15.27 18.35 -63.09
N THR A 1228 16.40 17.75 -62.66
CA THR A 1228 17.76 17.77 -63.27
C THR A 1228 18.49 19.13 -63.45
N GLU A 1229 19.79 19.28 -63.20
CA GLU A 1229 20.86 18.40 -62.66
C GLU A 1229 22.10 19.26 -62.32
N ASP A 1230 22.89 18.85 -61.31
CA ASP A 1230 24.36 18.93 -61.12
C ASP A 1230 25.13 20.29 -61.35
N VAL A 1231 26.33 20.55 -60.79
CA VAL A 1231 27.51 19.71 -60.50
C VAL A 1231 28.29 20.21 -59.25
N ASP A 1232 29.00 19.30 -58.58
CA ASP A 1232 29.96 19.47 -57.46
C ASP A 1232 31.24 20.28 -57.79
N MET A 1233 31.97 20.77 -56.76
CA MET A 1233 33.44 20.66 -56.64
C MET A 1233 33.96 21.30 -55.33
N ASN A 1234 34.75 20.52 -54.57
CA ASN A 1234 35.48 20.87 -53.33
C ASN A 1234 36.98 21.21 -53.62
N PRO A 1235 37.91 21.20 -52.64
CA PRO A 1235 38.09 22.01 -51.40
C PRO A 1235 39.26 23.03 -51.65
N PRO A 1236 40.25 23.40 -50.77
CA PRO A 1236 40.50 23.30 -49.31
C PRO A 1236 40.68 24.73 -48.68
N SER A 1237 41.36 25.06 -47.55
CA SER A 1237 42.39 24.40 -46.71
C SER A 1237 42.40 24.84 -45.22
N TYR A 1238 43.57 24.77 -44.56
CA TYR A 1238 43.81 24.83 -43.10
C TYR A 1238 44.78 25.99 -42.70
N ASP A 1239 45.19 26.02 -41.41
CA ASP A 1239 46.19 26.91 -40.74
C ASP A 1239 45.75 28.37 -40.39
N THR A 1240 46.13 28.99 -39.24
CA THR A 1240 47.13 28.63 -38.19
C THR A 1240 46.81 29.22 -36.79
N ILE A 1241 46.98 28.41 -35.72
CA ILE A 1241 47.58 28.62 -34.37
C ILE A 1241 47.30 29.89 -33.50
N TRP A 1242 47.18 29.64 -32.17
CA TRP A 1242 47.06 30.56 -31.03
C TRP A 1242 48.13 31.67 -30.85
N ALA A 1243 47.78 32.71 -30.08
CA ALA A 1243 48.68 33.36 -29.11
C ALA A 1243 47.91 33.99 -27.93
N ASP A 1244 48.39 33.78 -26.70
CA ASP A 1244 47.91 34.49 -25.49
C ASP A 1244 48.26 35.99 -25.52
N GLN A 1245 47.50 36.84 -24.81
CA GLN A 1245 47.99 37.41 -23.53
C GLN A 1245 46.94 38.21 -22.75
N SER A 1246 47.22 38.33 -21.45
CA SER A 1246 46.36 38.90 -20.41
C SER A 1246 46.86 40.25 -19.89
N ILE A 1247 46.10 40.81 -18.94
CA ILE A 1247 46.47 41.89 -18.00
C ILE A 1247 46.37 43.33 -18.52
N SER A 1248 45.40 43.99 -17.89
CA SER A 1248 45.10 45.41 -17.72
C SER A 1248 46.26 46.40 -17.52
N GLY A 1249 46.03 47.66 -17.88
CA GLY A 1249 46.72 48.85 -17.36
C GLY A 1249 46.47 50.07 -18.26
N THR A 1250 45.71 51.09 -17.85
CA THR A 1250 46.19 52.30 -17.15
C THR A 1250 47.52 52.85 -17.71
N GLY A 1251 47.61 54.07 -18.24
CA GLY A 1251 46.60 55.11 -18.46
C GLY A 1251 47.25 56.50 -18.55
N ALA A 1252 46.48 57.50 -18.99
CA ALA A 1252 46.84 58.94 -19.05
C ALA A 1252 48.07 59.36 -19.90
N ASP A 1253 47.88 60.33 -20.79
CA ASP A 1253 48.40 61.67 -20.48
C ASP A 1253 47.66 62.80 -21.25
N HIS A 1254 47.93 64.03 -20.85
CA HIS A 1254 47.36 65.30 -21.34
C HIS A 1254 48.51 66.12 -22.02
N PRO A 1255 48.41 67.44 -22.38
CA PRO A 1255 47.25 68.32 -22.58
C PRO A 1255 47.37 69.26 -23.83
N MET A 1256 46.49 70.28 -23.88
CA MET A 1256 46.74 71.69 -24.27
C MET A 1256 46.59 72.22 -25.73
N LYS A 1257 45.71 73.24 -25.81
CA LYS A 1257 45.69 74.43 -26.70
C LYS A 1257 45.38 74.23 -28.20
N LYS A 1258 44.94 75.26 -28.95
CA LYS A 1258 43.95 76.37 -28.77
C LYS A 1258 43.98 77.21 -30.08
N GLU A 1259 42.91 77.96 -30.37
CA GLU A 1259 42.79 78.90 -31.52
C GLU A 1259 42.67 78.22 -32.91
N LYS A 1260 41.94 78.74 -33.93
CA LYS A 1260 40.99 79.88 -34.00
C LYS A 1260 40.16 79.80 -35.32
N ASP A 1261 38.98 80.47 -35.32
CA ASP A 1261 38.30 81.15 -36.46
C ASP A 1261 37.98 80.36 -37.77
N SER A 1262 36.91 80.59 -38.55
CA SER A 1262 35.61 81.29 -38.37
C SER A 1262 34.73 81.11 -39.65
N ILE A 1263 33.40 81.37 -39.59
CA ILE A 1263 32.46 81.65 -40.74
C ILE A 1263 32.12 80.39 -41.61
N GLU A 1264 30.90 80.12 -42.14
CA GLU A 1264 29.63 80.85 -42.32
C GLU A 1264 28.36 79.96 -42.25
N ALA A 1265 27.17 80.58 -42.07
CA ALA A 1265 25.77 80.16 -42.40
C ALA A 1265 25.23 78.73 -42.12
N GLY A 1266 24.00 78.55 -41.58
CA GLY A 1266 23.07 79.54 -41.03
C GLY A 1266 21.63 79.01 -40.76
N TYR A 1267 20.92 79.72 -39.86
CA TYR A 1267 19.47 79.66 -39.50
C TYR A 1267 18.93 78.33 -38.90
N SER A 1268 18.26 78.26 -37.72
CA SER A 1268 17.34 79.15 -36.97
C SER A 1268 15.90 79.14 -37.57
N THR A 1269 14.79 78.97 -36.83
CA THR A 1269 14.55 79.05 -35.37
C THR A 1269 13.19 78.43 -34.95
N HIS A 1270 12.96 78.33 -33.63
CA HIS A 1270 11.66 78.32 -32.91
C HIS A 1270 10.74 77.08 -32.99
N PRO A 1271 10.58 76.37 -31.86
CA PRO A 1271 9.27 76.15 -31.27
C PRO A 1271 8.77 77.42 -30.53
N ASP A 1272 7.45 77.58 -30.39
CA ASP A 1272 6.84 78.06 -29.12
C ASP A 1272 5.29 77.93 -29.09
N LEU A 1273 4.81 77.31 -28.00
CA LEU A 1273 3.60 77.57 -27.17
C LEU A 1273 2.23 78.07 -27.72
N ARG A 1274 1.21 77.76 -26.89
CA ARG A 1274 -0.17 78.30 -26.77
C ARG A 1274 -1.29 77.52 -27.52
N ASP A 1275 -2.46 77.27 -26.93
CA ASP A 1275 -2.89 77.51 -25.52
C ASP A 1275 -4.16 76.71 -25.13
N VAL A 1276 -4.25 76.40 -23.82
CA VAL A 1276 -5.47 76.47 -22.96
C VAL A 1276 -6.55 75.34 -22.94
N VAL A 1277 -7.02 75.12 -21.69
CA VAL A 1277 -8.09 74.29 -21.06
C VAL A 1277 -7.98 72.75 -20.90
N TRP A 1278 -8.11 72.38 -19.62
CA TRP A 1278 -8.38 71.08 -18.96
C TRP A 1278 -7.31 69.99 -19.13
#